data_AF-A0A9Q5HQY5-F1
#
_entry.id   AF-A0A9Q5HQY5-F1
#
_cell.length_a   1.000
_cell.length_b   1.000
_cell.length_c   1.000
_cell.angle_alpha   90.00
_cell.angle_beta   90.00
_cell.angle_gamma   90.00
#
_symmetry.space_group_name_H-M   'P 1'
#
loop_
_entity.id
_entity.type
_entity.pdbx_description
1 polymer ?
#
loop_
_entity_poly.entity_id
_entity_poly.type
_entity_poly.pdbx_seq_one_letter_code
_entity_poly.pdbx_strand_id
1 'polypeptide(L)'
;MLSAIQSVALSFEIDLPPIEQAILEYGFDSLRNLPKIAFPCLAIEFQGKSSLLRNVLPAVMAAVATTLPLFWHLSSANKGERIDASVKLVAALQQFQENRSTETSKTLGSGDEIDEEEEEDGSEDKEDDEVKAYSSKLDSNNAPDVAYAIRRLIRGLASPRESSRLGFAVALTEILSRLDTVTCDQILVLLKNASQTSGSMSGQEERDMLFARLFGLKCIVQSGLLLNQKPLRLSSTSSSSLKGFETFLTELLELGEKKSWLRESCWWTLLSAVTALTKSSVSWKEKAYELLFDRVCVKDKTWSPEKVALTLNVQKTRRDADWDAVCGTYFKGSDLLSTCNLPLLGRLLKTSYAEGVEDDAAKHAAGPWKPQLHFVWDVILDELLPAEGSVSSGSLQDFYRIVVDEILFSSSSSPKRKYWGFLVFQKALHRAPTSQLPMLFTKNFMRTWINQLAKDDRYLHKIARQVTCDVQSVVEKDPKAGFTLVLQLTGTNGSYQFDRITKTKTVETILSSTDSTGIKEYMIFLFKQVNAGDQGDSPTSIDSRRMWVIDQLSTLIRKGSIPKTNENIQIALEWLATHGFFKVVNNSSKSENVALHNIPEPSFSDEVRAACRNKLLACLGDLTSVTGTVDTSEDKGVKVPGVASDGEFWTSKVLKTIIELEKDSKHVELLHHLEDNELEVRNQALSLIKNIKASHMNYMAARGAELLLGALILKCLSDGENEAGWEDVKECTEQFTKLLPTSDVKAKKKRKESKRADKEDEPSDRPPVDLVVDVIIGLLENSTSFTRVIADQSFGMLASLVNDSTVDLILTQLERRDPNEDVLEEDDESDDDSEDSGISSKDGTDDDENESASSPDNGEEEELDDEGTEALRKALQAAVSGREDEDGEESDISLDASDLDDEQMMAIDEKLAAVFRERSSGRRKGKDVGAQREATYFKNRVLDLVETYMKRQPSSRLIFRFILPLIELAATSSSDEKQLSDKAKGILRSQLSKTKDAPTIDDTSKGVQLLESLHLRARKAHSQDTVSIISICSLFVAKALIRNDERAVLRIYEESIADFFTRKASSLNPAFIVDFTRRHPHLAWSIRSCITEALGNSVNGYRQSQAFSILQTVLTSLPQPEAKKDEILAFTSEMSKSFLDALNKSCLAEKPLMNSAHMKQTLRVVLSLVRFTKRFIANSAEFEKAWNTEEWEKLSAALSSSEHFKASRSLASTCQQISKLTRLEGQKNGESSSRSARKRKQNAEAQDVVKDEPSSKKPKRKKVRKVPKSADS
;
A
#
# COMPACT_ATOMS: atom_id res chain seq x y z
N MET A 1 -17.48 12.21 -5.07
CA MET A 1 -16.87 13.39 -4.41
C MET A 1 -17.20 13.48 -2.92
N LEU A 2 -18.48 13.56 -2.49
CA LEU A 2 -18.84 13.49 -1.06
C LEU A 2 -18.37 12.17 -0.39
N SER A 3 -18.48 11.04 -1.08
CA SER A 3 -17.91 9.75 -0.65
C SER A 3 -16.37 9.72 -0.59
N ALA A 4 -15.68 10.59 -1.33
CA ALA A 4 -14.21 10.66 -1.32
C ALA A 4 -13.70 11.54 -0.15
N ILE A 5 -14.44 12.60 0.19
CA ILE A 5 -14.17 13.45 1.36
C ILE A 5 -14.49 12.70 2.66
N GLN A 6 -15.54 11.86 2.64
CA GLN A 6 -15.93 11.03 3.79
C GLN A 6 -14.96 9.85 4.00
N SER A 7 -14.33 9.34 2.95
CA SER A 7 -13.27 8.33 3.03
C SER A 7 -11.96 8.90 3.61
N VAL A 8 -11.62 10.16 3.31
CA VAL A 8 -10.42 10.80 3.84
C VAL A 8 -10.59 11.15 5.33
N ALA A 9 -11.78 11.56 5.77
CA ALA A 9 -12.03 11.91 7.17
C ALA A 9 -12.04 10.69 8.13
N LEU A 10 -12.37 9.49 7.63
CA LEU A 10 -12.38 8.25 8.41
C LEU A 10 -10.99 7.61 8.56
N SER A 11 -10.01 7.99 7.72
CA SER A 11 -8.66 7.41 7.73
C SER A 11 -7.67 8.08 8.69
N PHE A 12 -8.01 9.22 9.30
CA PHE A 12 -7.05 10.04 10.06
C PHE A 12 -7.21 10.04 11.59
N GLU A 13 -8.24 9.39 12.17
CA GLU A 13 -8.49 9.38 13.64
C GLU A 13 -8.16 10.73 14.33
N ILE A 14 -8.66 11.83 13.77
CA ILE A 14 -8.50 13.16 14.36
C ILE A 14 -9.73 13.43 15.23
N ASP A 15 -9.53 13.56 16.54
CA ASP A 15 -10.52 14.16 17.44
C ASP A 15 -10.83 15.58 16.96
N LEU A 16 -12.01 15.78 16.40
CA LEU A 16 -12.47 17.09 15.95
C LEU A 16 -12.84 17.96 17.16
N PRO A 17 -12.31 19.19 17.27
CA PRO A 17 -12.72 20.13 18.32
C PRO A 17 -14.20 20.53 18.13
N PRO A 18 -14.84 21.08 19.19
CA PRO A 18 -16.22 21.57 19.12
C PRO A 18 -16.40 22.52 17.93
N ILE A 19 -17.48 22.31 17.17
CA ILE A 19 -17.71 22.94 15.85
C ILE A 19 -17.73 24.49 15.96
N GLU A 20 -17.97 25.05 17.15
CA GLU A 20 -17.80 26.46 17.52
C GLU A 20 -16.41 27.03 17.19
N GLN A 21 -15.35 26.25 17.34
CA GLN A 21 -13.98 26.68 17.01
C GLN A 21 -13.70 26.63 15.51
N ALA A 22 -14.16 25.59 14.80
CA ALA A 22 -13.99 25.48 13.35
C ALA A 22 -14.65 26.64 12.59
N ILE A 23 -15.73 27.23 13.13
CA ILE A 23 -16.42 28.38 12.53
C ILE A 23 -15.71 29.71 12.82
N LEU A 24 -15.03 29.80 13.97
CA LEU A 24 -14.18 30.94 14.33
C LEU A 24 -12.87 30.91 13.54
N GLU A 25 -12.38 29.73 13.18
CA GLU A 25 -11.05 29.49 12.60
C GLU A 25 -11.02 29.44 11.07
N TYR A 26 -12.10 29.04 10.37
CA TYR A 26 -12.07 28.92 8.89
C TYR A 26 -12.81 30.00 8.12
N GLY A 27 -13.57 30.87 8.80
CA GLY A 27 -14.47 31.79 8.11
C GLY A 27 -15.36 31.08 7.07
N PHE A 28 -16.01 31.83 6.20
CA PHE A 28 -16.69 31.22 5.04
C PHE A 28 -15.70 30.80 3.93
N ASP A 29 -14.37 30.86 4.16
CA ASP A 29 -13.34 30.73 3.13
C ASP A 29 -12.91 29.28 2.81
N SER A 30 -13.29 28.27 3.61
CA SER A 30 -13.22 26.86 3.15
C SER A 30 -14.15 26.55 1.97
N LEU A 31 -15.00 27.50 1.56
CA LEU A 31 -15.75 27.43 0.29
C LEU A 31 -14.96 27.97 -0.92
N ARG A 32 -13.80 28.62 -0.71
CA ARG A 32 -13.08 29.37 -1.75
C ARG A 32 -11.78 28.73 -2.25
N ASN A 33 -11.18 27.81 -1.48
CA ASN A 33 -9.88 27.19 -1.80
C ASN A 33 -9.94 25.74 -2.34
N LEU A 34 -11.08 25.30 -2.88
CA LEU A 34 -11.06 24.21 -3.87
C LEU A 34 -10.48 24.76 -5.19
N PRO A 35 -9.71 23.96 -5.96
CA PRO A 35 -8.85 24.44 -7.04
C PRO A 35 -9.57 25.35 -8.05
N LYS A 36 -8.85 26.39 -8.48
CA LYS A 36 -9.22 27.46 -9.42
C LYS A 36 -9.55 26.95 -10.85
N ILE A 37 -10.53 26.06 -10.99
CA ILE A 37 -11.07 25.61 -12.28
C ILE A 37 -12.58 25.93 -12.40
N ALA A 38 -13.26 26.38 -11.33
CA ALA A 38 -14.72 26.52 -11.34
C ALA A 38 -15.29 27.94 -11.12
N PHE A 39 -14.49 29.01 -11.23
CA PHE A 39 -14.99 30.39 -11.04
C PHE A 39 -15.28 31.22 -12.31
N PRO A 40 -14.80 30.85 -13.52
CA PRO A 40 -15.35 31.43 -14.76
C PRO A 40 -16.59 30.69 -15.30
N CYS A 41 -16.82 29.43 -14.91
CA CYS A 41 -17.95 28.66 -15.44
C CYS A 41 -19.30 28.92 -14.74
N LEU A 42 -19.32 29.38 -13.48
CA LEU A 42 -20.59 29.69 -12.79
C LEU A 42 -21.18 31.07 -13.15
N ALA A 43 -20.37 31.99 -13.69
CA ALA A 43 -20.88 33.26 -14.24
C ALA A 43 -21.41 33.11 -15.68
N ILE A 44 -20.89 32.15 -16.45
CA ILE A 44 -21.30 31.92 -17.84
C ILE A 44 -22.44 30.88 -17.94
N GLU A 45 -22.52 29.88 -17.05
CA GLU A 45 -23.67 28.96 -17.02
C GLU A 45 -24.94 29.54 -16.39
N PHE A 46 -24.86 30.62 -15.59
CA PHE A 46 -26.05 31.35 -15.12
C PHE A 46 -26.63 32.34 -16.14
N GLN A 47 -25.85 32.74 -17.16
CA GLN A 47 -26.41 33.44 -18.32
C GLN A 47 -27.10 32.48 -19.28
N GLY A 48 -26.59 31.25 -19.44
CA GLY A 48 -27.17 30.21 -20.32
C GLY A 48 -28.44 29.53 -19.79
N LYS A 49 -28.62 29.42 -18.46
CA LYS A 49 -29.82 28.85 -17.82
C LYS A 49 -30.88 29.88 -17.42
N SER A 50 -30.72 31.14 -17.81
CA SER A 50 -31.72 32.21 -17.65
C SER A 50 -33.03 31.91 -18.40
N SER A 51 -32.97 31.17 -19.52
CA SER A 51 -34.13 30.82 -20.33
C SER A 51 -34.96 29.64 -19.78
N LEU A 52 -34.31 28.68 -19.09
CA LEU A 52 -34.99 27.52 -18.49
C LEU A 52 -35.52 27.82 -17.07
N LEU A 53 -34.84 28.67 -16.30
CA LEU A 53 -35.34 29.12 -14.99
C LEU A 53 -36.50 30.12 -15.09
N ARG A 54 -36.62 30.89 -16.18
CA ARG A 54 -37.81 31.74 -16.43
C ARG A 54 -39.11 30.96 -16.57
N ASN A 55 -39.05 29.71 -17.03
CA ASN A 55 -40.23 28.92 -17.36
C ASN A 55 -40.59 27.85 -16.32
N VAL A 56 -39.72 27.56 -15.35
CA VAL A 56 -39.98 26.55 -14.30
C VAL A 56 -40.20 27.17 -12.91
N LEU A 57 -39.73 28.41 -12.66
CA LEU A 57 -39.99 29.12 -11.40
C LEU A 57 -41.48 29.35 -11.08
N PRO A 58 -42.36 29.72 -12.03
CA PRO A 58 -43.74 30.06 -11.68
C PRO A 58 -44.54 28.88 -11.10
N ALA A 59 -44.21 27.64 -11.49
CA ALA A 59 -44.98 26.45 -11.13
C ALA A 59 -44.60 25.85 -9.76
N VAL A 60 -43.38 26.10 -9.26
CA VAL A 60 -42.95 25.67 -7.91
C VAL A 60 -43.19 26.77 -6.86
N MET A 61 -43.34 28.03 -7.29
CA MET A 61 -43.40 29.21 -6.42
C MET A 61 -44.81 29.62 -5.95
N ALA A 62 -45.86 28.94 -6.39
CA ALA A 62 -47.23 29.21 -5.95
C ALA A 62 -47.58 28.63 -4.55
N ALA A 63 -46.65 27.96 -3.86
CA ALA A 63 -46.97 27.12 -2.70
C ALA A 63 -46.42 27.58 -1.33
N VAL A 64 -45.68 28.70 -1.22
CA VAL A 64 -45.20 29.18 0.09
C VAL A 64 -45.92 30.48 0.47
N ALA A 65 -47.12 30.34 1.02
CA ALA A 65 -47.87 31.48 1.58
C ALA A 65 -47.23 32.03 2.87
N THR A 66 -46.26 31.31 3.48
CA THR A 66 -45.59 31.71 4.73
C THR A 66 -44.12 31.29 4.77
N THR A 67 -43.20 32.21 5.08
CA THR A 67 -41.75 31.94 5.23
C THR A 67 -41.35 31.37 6.60
N LEU A 68 -42.28 31.38 7.57
CA LEU A 68 -42.09 30.89 8.95
C LEU A 68 -41.47 29.48 9.07
N PRO A 69 -41.89 28.46 8.28
CA PRO A 69 -41.29 27.12 8.34
C PRO A 69 -39.80 27.10 8.00
N LEU A 70 -39.33 28.00 7.13
CA LEU A 70 -37.95 28.02 6.65
C LEU A 70 -36.97 28.42 7.75
N PHE A 71 -37.39 29.23 8.73
CA PHE A 71 -36.56 29.59 9.88
C PHE A 71 -36.23 28.40 10.78
N TRP A 72 -37.08 27.38 10.86
CA TRP A 72 -36.80 26.16 11.62
C TRP A 72 -35.70 25.34 10.95
N HIS A 73 -35.70 25.28 9.61
CA HIS A 73 -34.70 24.54 8.85
C HIS A 73 -33.32 25.24 8.84
N LEU A 74 -33.26 26.56 9.07
CA LEU A 74 -31.99 27.26 9.33
C LEU A 74 -31.25 26.71 10.56
N SER A 75 -31.98 26.14 11.52
CA SER A 75 -31.44 25.53 12.73
C SER A 75 -31.05 24.05 12.57
N SER A 76 -31.27 23.43 11.40
CA SER A 76 -31.00 22.01 11.18
C SER A 76 -29.53 21.67 11.41
N ALA A 77 -29.23 20.48 11.95
CA ALA A 77 -27.86 19.97 12.06
C ALA A 77 -27.27 19.62 10.67
N ASN A 78 -28.11 19.33 9.68
CA ASN A 78 -27.69 18.99 8.32
C ASN A 78 -27.32 20.25 7.52
N LYS A 79 -26.08 20.31 7.01
CA LYS A 79 -25.57 21.44 6.21
C LYS A 79 -26.40 21.70 4.95
N GLY A 80 -26.84 20.65 4.25
CA GLY A 80 -27.61 20.77 3.01
C GLY A 80 -28.98 21.40 3.23
N GLU A 81 -29.68 20.97 4.29
CA GLU A 81 -30.99 21.53 4.67
C GLU A 81 -30.89 23.00 5.08
N ARG A 82 -29.83 23.38 5.81
CA ARG A 82 -29.60 24.79 6.17
C ARG A 82 -29.40 25.66 4.93
N ILE A 83 -28.58 25.23 3.97
CA ILE A 83 -28.32 25.98 2.73
C ILE A 83 -29.60 26.10 1.91
N ASP A 84 -30.35 25.01 1.72
CA ASP A 84 -31.61 25.01 0.99
C ASP A 84 -32.66 25.94 1.63
N ALA A 85 -32.77 25.91 2.97
CA ALA A 85 -33.63 26.81 3.72
C ALA A 85 -33.22 28.29 3.57
N SER A 86 -31.92 28.60 3.62
CA SER A 86 -31.41 29.96 3.38
C SER A 86 -31.75 30.44 1.97
N VAL A 87 -31.54 29.61 0.95
CA VAL A 87 -31.84 29.97 -0.45
C VAL A 87 -33.33 30.22 -0.65
N LYS A 88 -34.19 29.33 -0.14
CA LYS A 88 -35.66 29.47 -0.23
C LYS A 88 -36.16 30.71 0.51
N LEU A 89 -35.62 30.97 1.70
CA LEU A 89 -36.00 32.14 2.51
C LEU A 89 -35.62 33.44 1.80
N VAL A 90 -34.36 33.57 1.35
CA VAL A 90 -33.89 34.77 0.64
C VAL A 90 -34.69 35.00 -0.65
N ALA A 91 -34.96 33.95 -1.43
CA ALA A 91 -35.75 34.07 -2.66
C ALA A 91 -37.18 34.57 -2.41
N ALA A 92 -37.86 34.05 -1.38
CA ALA A 92 -39.19 34.48 -1.01
C ALA A 92 -39.20 35.94 -0.51
N LEU A 93 -38.23 36.32 0.34
CA LEU A 93 -38.10 37.69 0.85
C LEU A 93 -37.81 38.70 -0.26
N GLN A 94 -36.98 38.32 -1.24
CA GLN A 94 -36.71 39.16 -2.41
C GLN A 94 -38.00 39.42 -3.22
N GLN A 95 -38.82 38.38 -3.43
CA GLN A 95 -40.11 38.54 -4.11
C GLN A 95 -41.08 39.45 -3.35
N PHE A 96 -41.14 39.34 -2.01
CA PHE A 96 -41.95 40.23 -1.20
C PHE A 96 -41.49 41.70 -1.31
N GLN A 97 -40.18 41.93 -1.39
CA GLN A 97 -39.62 43.27 -1.58
C GLN A 97 -39.88 43.83 -2.99
N GLU A 98 -39.78 42.98 -4.02
CA GLU A 98 -40.07 43.35 -5.41
C GLU A 98 -41.56 43.68 -5.59
N ASN A 99 -42.46 42.86 -5.03
CA ASN A 99 -43.90 43.09 -5.06
C ASN A 99 -44.27 44.43 -4.39
N ARG A 100 -43.73 44.73 -3.21
CA ARG A 100 -43.92 46.04 -2.55
C ARG A 100 -43.44 47.18 -3.44
N SER A 101 -42.26 47.05 -4.05
CA SER A 101 -41.71 48.08 -4.96
C SER A 101 -42.61 48.35 -6.17
N THR A 102 -43.26 47.32 -6.71
CA THR A 102 -44.24 47.47 -7.81
C THR A 102 -45.57 48.09 -7.36
N GLU A 103 -45.98 47.90 -6.10
CA GLU A 103 -47.15 48.54 -5.50
C GLU A 103 -46.88 50.03 -5.21
N THR A 104 -45.74 50.38 -4.62
CA THR A 104 -45.39 51.80 -4.39
C THR A 104 -45.26 52.56 -5.71
N SER A 105 -44.66 51.97 -6.75
CA SER A 105 -44.55 52.60 -8.09
C SER A 105 -45.91 52.82 -8.78
N LYS A 106 -46.97 52.08 -8.41
CA LYS A 106 -48.34 52.32 -8.90
C LYS A 106 -49.08 53.40 -8.11
N THR A 107 -48.62 53.73 -6.90
CA THR A 107 -49.29 54.66 -5.99
C THR A 107 -48.70 56.08 -6.04
N LEU A 108 -47.47 56.25 -6.53
CA LEU A 108 -46.77 57.54 -6.69
C LEU A 108 -47.22 58.40 -7.91
N GLY A 109 -48.43 58.19 -8.41
CA GLY A 109 -49.07 59.04 -9.44
C GLY A 109 -49.76 60.30 -8.88
N SER A 110 -49.75 60.51 -7.57
CA SER A 110 -50.25 61.74 -6.94
C SER A 110 -49.24 62.19 -5.90
N GLY A 111 -48.64 63.36 -6.14
CA GLY A 111 -47.63 63.94 -5.27
C GLY A 111 -48.16 64.26 -3.88
N ASP A 112 -47.30 64.06 -2.90
CA ASP A 112 -47.09 64.98 -1.79
C ASP A 112 -45.62 64.79 -1.36
N GLU A 113 -44.84 65.85 -1.55
CA GLU A 113 -43.56 66.05 -0.86
C GLU A 113 -43.90 66.26 0.62
N ILE A 114 -43.30 65.46 1.51
CA ILE A 114 -43.34 65.73 2.94
C ILE A 114 -41.94 66.19 3.32
N ASP A 115 -41.85 67.47 3.65
CA ASP A 115 -40.69 68.18 4.16
C ASP A 115 -40.17 67.54 5.46
N GLU A 116 -38.83 67.48 5.57
CA GLU A 116 -38.10 67.14 6.79
C GLU A 116 -37.99 68.40 7.67
N GLU A 117 -38.68 68.44 8.82
CA GLU A 117 -38.38 69.39 9.90
C GLU A 117 -37.65 68.66 11.04
N GLU A 118 -36.44 69.15 11.33
CA GLU A 118 -35.63 68.79 12.50
C GLU A 118 -36.18 69.50 13.74
N GLU A 119 -36.57 68.75 14.78
CA GLU A 119 -36.72 69.30 16.14
C GLU A 119 -35.69 68.65 17.08
N GLU A 120 -34.79 69.49 17.60
CA GLU A 120 -33.95 69.22 18.76
C GLU A 120 -34.75 69.45 20.05
N ASP A 121 -34.81 68.46 20.96
CA ASP A 121 -34.72 68.75 22.40
C ASP A 121 -34.24 67.54 23.23
N GLY A 122 -33.70 67.81 24.42
CA GLY A 122 -32.66 67.01 25.06
C GLY A 122 -33.02 65.98 26.15
N SER A 123 -31.95 65.23 26.47
CA SER A 123 -31.60 64.46 27.69
C SER A 123 -32.28 63.12 28.02
N GLU A 124 -31.40 62.10 28.14
CA GLU A 124 -31.51 60.79 28.82
C GLU A 124 -32.25 59.61 28.16
N ASP A 125 -33.05 59.81 27.10
CA ASP A 125 -33.69 58.70 26.33
C ASP A 125 -33.08 58.42 24.93
N LYS A 126 -31.90 58.98 24.63
CA LYS A 126 -31.35 59.05 23.25
C LYS A 126 -31.08 57.70 22.57
N GLU A 127 -30.63 56.66 23.30
CA GLU A 127 -30.33 55.36 22.68
C GLU A 127 -31.60 54.60 22.28
N ASP A 128 -32.65 54.66 23.11
CA ASP A 128 -33.92 54.01 22.83
C ASP A 128 -34.68 54.72 21.71
N ASP A 129 -34.56 56.04 21.61
CA ASP A 129 -35.18 56.83 20.54
C ASP A 129 -34.47 56.65 19.19
N GLU A 130 -33.14 56.49 19.18
CA GLU A 130 -32.37 56.15 17.96
C GLU A 130 -32.75 54.75 17.45
N VAL A 131 -32.86 53.75 18.33
CA VAL A 131 -33.30 52.39 17.96
C VAL A 131 -34.73 52.39 17.40
N LYS A 132 -35.66 53.13 18.02
CA LYS A 132 -37.03 53.27 17.53
C LYS A 132 -37.06 53.92 16.15
N ALA A 133 -36.28 54.98 15.92
CA ALA A 133 -36.18 55.66 14.64
C ALA A 133 -35.66 54.72 13.53
N TYR A 134 -34.56 53.99 13.77
CA TYR A 134 -34.03 53.04 12.80
C TYR A 134 -34.93 51.82 12.58
N SER A 135 -35.67 51.37 13.60
CA SER A 135 -36.68 50.32 13.42
C SER A 135 -37.86 50.80 12.59
N SER A 136 -38.35 52.02 12.84
CA SER A 136 -39.42 52.63 12.04
C SER A 136 -39.00 52.79 10.57
N LYS A 137 -37.76 53.25 10.34
CA LYS A 137 -37.16 53.35 9.00
C LYS A 137 -36.98 51.98 8.32
N LEU A 138 -36.84 50.90 9.09
CA LEU A 138 -36.78 49.52 8.54
C LEU A 138 -38.15 49.12 8.01
N ASP A 139 -39.21 49.42 8.77
CA ASP A 139 -40.60 49.10 8.44
C ASP A 139 -41.15 49.95 7.29
N SER A 140 -40.71 51.21 7.17
CA SER A 140 -41.08 52.09 6.05
C SER A 140 -40.45 51.65 4.72
N ASN A 141 -39.19 51.18 4.75
CA ASN A 141 -38.41 50.92 3.53
C ASN A 141 -38.52 49.47 3.03
N ASN A 142 -39.05 48.56 3.84
CA ASN A 142 -39.08 47.12 3.53
C ASN A 142 -40.47 46.52 3.68
N ALA A 143 -40.76 45.46 2.92
CA ALA A 143 -41.96 44.65 3.12
C ALA A 143 -42.01 44.12 4.57
N PRO A 144 -43.22 43.97 5.17
CA PRO A 144 -43.36 43.58 6.57
C PRO A 144 -42.63 42.26 6.87
N ASP A 145 -42.68 41.29 5.96
CA ASP A 145 -41.96 40.02 6.03
C ASP A 145 -40.43 40.19 5.99
N VAL A 146 -39.93 41.16 5.21
CA VAL A 146 -38.48 41.45 5.09
C VAL A 146 -37.97 42.13 6.36
N ALA A 147 -38.68 43.14 6.88
CA ALA A 147 -38.32 43.80 8.13
C ALA A 147 -38.40 42.82 9.33
N TYR A 148 -39.43 41.95 9.35
CA TYR A 148 -39.54 40.87 10.33
C TYR A 148 -38.38 39.88 10.21
N ALA A 149 -38.06 39.44 8.99
CA ALA A 149 -36.98 38.48 8.76
C ALA A 149 -35.62 39.03 9.19
N ILE A 150 -35.28 40.28 8.86
CA ILE A 150 -34.01 40.88 9.28
C ILE A 150 -33.89 40.89 10.80
N ARG A 151 -34.93 41.34 11.53
CA ARG A 151 -34.93 41.33 13.00
C ARG A 151 -34.83 39.91 13.57
N ARG A 152 -35.52 38.95 12.96
CA ARG A 152 -35.48 37.54 13.37
C ARG A 152 -34.11 36.91 13.11
N LEU A 153 -33.49 37.24 11.98
CA LEU A 153 -32.17 36.74 11.61
C LEU A 153 -31.08 37.29 12.56
N ILE A 154 -31.13 38.59 12.87
CA ILE A 154 -30.22 39.24 13.84
C ILE A 154 -30.37 38.60 15.23
N ARG A 155 -31.60 38.46 15.75
CA ARG A 155 -31.84 37.81 17.05
C ARG A 155 -31.42 36.33 17.06
N GLY A 156 -31.56 35.64 15.92
CA GLY A 156 -31.15 34.24 15.76
C GLY A 156 -29.64 34.00 15.87
N LEU A 157 -28.82 35.05 15.76
CA LEU A 157 -27.36 34.97 15.95
C LEU A 157 -26.97 34.70 17.41
N ALA A 158 -27.83 35.03 18.37
CA ALA A 158 -27.63 34.76 19.79
C ALA A 158 -28.12 33.37 20.23
N SER A 159 -28.41 32.48 19.27
CA SER A 159 -28.82 31.11 19.58
C SER A 159 -27.69 30.35 20.28
N PRO A 160 -27.96 29.56 21.34
CA PRO A 160 -26.97 28.68 21.97
C PRO A 160 -26.57 27.51 21.05
N ARG A 161 -27.41 27.19 20.07
CA ARG A 161 -27.13 26.16 19.06
C ARG A 161 -26.29 26.73 17.95
N GLU A 162 -25.13 26.13 17.76
CA GLU A 162 -24.15 26.54 16.77
C GLU A 162 -24.62 26.38 15.32
N SER A 163 -25.27 25.25 14.99
CA SER A 163 -25.86 25.03 13.66
C SER A 163 -26.87 26.13 13.29
N SER A 164 -27.58 26.65 14.30
CA SER A 164 -28.52 27.74 14.13
C SER A 164 -27.78 29.05 13.86
N ARG A 165 -26.79 29.41 14.68
CA ARG A 165 -25.99 30.63 14.46
C ARG A 165 -25.44 30.70 13.04
N LEU A 166 -24.95 29.58 12.51
CA LEU A 166 -24.52 29.48 11.12
C LEU A 166 -25.64 29.73 10.11
N GLY A 167 -26.77 29.01 10.22
CA GLY A 167 -27.88 29.16 9.28
C GLY A 167 -28.44 30.59 9.26
N PHE A 168 -28.59 31.19 10.44
CA PHE A 168 -29.02 32.58 10.61
C PHE A 168 -28.00 33.57 10.03
N ALA A 169 -26.69 33.38 10.25
CA ALA A 169 -25.64 34.23 9.69
C ALA A 169 -25.57 34.16 8.15
N VAL A 170 -25.67 32.96 7.56
CA VAL A 170 -25.72 32.79 6.09
C VAL A 170 -26.90 33.53 5.49
N ALA A 171 -28.10 33.30 6.03
CA ALA A 171 -29.31 33.94 5.52
C ALA A 171 -29.26 35.46 5.68
N LEU A 172 -28.71 35.97 6.81
CA LEU A 172 -28.51 37.39 7.04
C LEU A 172 -27.50 38.00 6.05
N THR A 173 -26.37 37.34 5.83
CA THR A 173 -25.33 37.83 4.91
C THR A 173 -25.87 37.93 3.48
N GLU A 174 -26.61 36.90 3.04
CA GLU A 174 -27.14 36.83 1.69
C GLU A 174 -28.32 37.77 1.44
N ILE A 175 -29.19 38.00 2.44
CA ILE A 175 -30.25 39.00 2.28
C ILE A 175 -29.66 40.42 2.26
N LEU A 176 -28.68 40.72 3.11
CA LEU A 176 -28.03 42.04 3.15
C LEU A 176 -27.23 42.35 1.88
N SER A 177 -26.66 41.35 1.19
CA SER A 177 -25.92 41.55 -0.05
C SER A 177 -26.83 41.87 -1.25
N ARG A 178 -28.12 41.55 -1.15
CA ARG A 178 -29.11 41.71 -2.23
C ARG A 178 -30.06 42.89 -2.02
N LEU A 179 -30.25 43.33 -0.78
CA LEU A 179 -31.11 44.46 -0.46
C LEU A 179 -30.39 45.80 -0.68
N ASP A 180 -31.13 46.76 -1.20
CA ASP A 180 -30.73 48.16 -1.42
C ASP A 180 -31.67 49.13 -0.66
N THR A 181 -32.26 48.64 0.42
CA THR A 181 -33.27 49.33 1.25
C THR A 181 -32.83 49.49 2.71
N VAL A 182 -31.65 48.99 3.07
CA VAL A 182 -31.08 49.05 4.42
C VAL A 182 -29.70 49.71 4.39
N THR A 183 -29.37 50.43 5.46
CA THR A 183 -28.03 51.04 5.65
C THR A 183 -27.18 50.25 6.62
N CYS A 184 -25.86 50.42 6.53
CA CYS A 184 -24.91 49.86 7.49
C CYS A 184 -25.24 50.34 8.92
N ASP A 185 -25.46 51.64 9.10
CA ASP A 185 -25.80 52.26 10.40
C ASP A 185 -27.04 51.62 11.02
N GLN A 186 -28.08 51.39 10.22
CA GLN A 186 -29.32 50.76 10.68
C GLN A 186 -29.10 49.32 11.18
N ILE A 187 -28.32 48.52 10.44
CA ILE A 187 -28.03 47.13 10.85
C ILE A 187 -27.11 47.10 12.08
N LEU A 188 -26.14 48.01 12.19
CA LEU A 188 -25.26 48.12 13.36
C LEU A 188 -26.05 48.45 14.64
N VAL A 189 -26.96 49.41 14.59
CA VAL A 189 -27.81 49.78 15.75
C VAL A 189 -28.71 48.61 16.17
N LEU A 190 -29.39 47.96 15.20
CA LEU A 190 -30.24 46.80 15.47
C LEU A 190 -29.44 45.61 16.04
N LEU A 191 -28.23 45.39 15.54
CA LEU A 191 -27.33 44.35 16.04
C LEU A 191 -26.87 44.64 17.46
N LYS A 192 -26.43 45.87 17.75
CA LYS A 192 -25.98 46.28 19.09
C LYS A 192 -27.09 46.10 20.11
N ASN A 193 -28.31 46.53 19.80
CA ASN A 193 -29.47 46.34 20.68
C ASN A 193 -29.80 44.84 20.90
N ALA A 194 -29.77 44.03 19.82
CA ALA A 194 -30.08 42.60 19.92
C ALA A 194 -28.99 41.76 20.62
N SER A 195 -27.80 42.32 20.88
CA SER A 195 -26.64 41.62 21.46
C SER A 195 -26.08 42.29 22.73
N GLN A 196 -26.91 43.04 23.45
CA GLN A 196 -26.53 43.66 24.72
C GLN A 196 -26.25 42.60 25.80
N THR A 197 -25.18 42.80 26.57
CA THR A 197 -24.84 41.94 27.71
C THR A 197 -25.22 42.65 29.01
N SER A 198 -25.92 41.97 29.91
CA SER A 198 -26.22 42.45 31.27
C SER A 198 -25.38 41.70 32.30
N GLY A 199 -25.03 42.36 33.42
CA GLY A 199 -24.31 41.74 34.54
C GLY A 199 -25.10 40.62 35.24
N SER A 200 -26.39 40.47 34.95
CA SER A 200 -27.24 39.39 35.47
C SER A 200 -27.29 38.13 34.59
N MET A 201 -26.62 38.13 33.43
CA MET A 201 -26.63 36.99 32.50
C MET A 201 -25.71 35.86 32.99
N SER A 202 -26.07 34.62 32.66
CA SER A 202 -25.16 33.48 32.85
C SER A 202 -23.96 33.57 31.91
N GLY A 203 -22.84 32.91 32.25
CA GLY A 203 -21.65 32.92 31.40
C GLY A 203 -21.86 32.37 29.98
N GLN A 204 -22.82 31.44 29.81
CA GLN A 204 -23.19 30.91 28.49
C GLN A 204 -24.03 31.92 27.69
N GLU A 205 -25.00 32.59 28.33
CA GLU A 205 -25.80 33.64 27.68
C GLU A 205 -24.94 34.84 27.29
N GLU A 206 -24.01 35.27 28.16
CA GLU A 206 -23.03 36.32 27.83
C GLU A 206 -22.22 35.89 26.59
N ARG A 207 -21.72 34.65 26.57
CA ARG A 207 -20.97 34.11 25.42
C ARG A 207 -21.78 34.11 24.13
N ASP A 208 -23.04 33.70 24.17
CA ASP A 208 -23.93 33.67 23.00
C ASP A 208 -24.22 35.08 22.47
N MET A 209 -24.39 36.08 23.33
CA MET A 209 -24.54 37.49 22.92
C MET A 209 -23.26 38.05 22.28
N LEU A 210 -22.09 37.72 22.83
CA LEU A 210 -20.82 38.13 22.24
C LEU A 210 -20.59 37.51 20.86
N PHE A 211 -20.95 36.23 20.69
CA PHE A 211 -20.96 35.60 19.37
C PHE A 211 -21.95 36.28 18.43
N ALA A 212 -23.15 36.61 18.88
CA ALA A 212 -24.14 37.30 18.06
C ALA A 212 -23.58 38.61 17.50
N ARG A 213 -22.92 39.41 18.34
CA ARG A 213 -22.26 40.67 17.93
C ARG A 213 -21.16 40.41 16.90
N LEU A 214 -20.25 39.45 17.15
CA LEU A 214 -19.19 39.10 16.20
C LEU A 214 -19.73 38.61 14.85
N PHE A 215 -20.68 37.66 14.86
CA PHE A 215 -21.28 37.12 13.64
C PHE A 215 -22.02 38.21 12.87
N GLY A 216 -22.74 39.10 13.56
CA GLY A 216 -23.43 40.22 12.92
C GLY A 216 -22.46 41.19 12.24
N LEU A 217 -21.39 41.60 12.93
CA LEU A 217 -20.34 42.44 12.35
C LEU A 217 -19.69 41.77 11.13
N LYS A 218 -19.44 40.46 11.21
CA LYS A 218 -18.94 39.66 10.09
C LYS A 218 -19.92 39.59 8.92
N CYS A 219 -21.23 39.45 9.16
CA CYS A 219 -22.26 39.51 8.11
C CYS A 219 -22.26 40.86 7.38
N ILE A 220 -22.06 41.97 8.10
CA ILE A 220 -21.99 43.32 7.50
C ILE A 220 -20.78 43.46 6.56
N VAL A 221 -19.63 42.92 6.94
CA VAL A 221 -18.43 42.90 6.08
C VAL A 221 -18.63 41.99 4.87
N GLN A 222 -19.09 40.75 5.09
CA GLN A 222 -19.19 39.73 4.04
C GLN A 222 -20.31 40.03 3.03
N SER A 223 -21.39 40.68 3.44
CA SER A 223 -22.45 41.16 2.54
C SER A 223 -21.99 42.33 1.65
N GLY A 224 -20.87 42.96 1.98
CA GLY A 224 -20.37 44.18 1.33
C GLY A 224 -21.08 45.46 1.79
N LEU A 225 -22.07 45.37 2.68
CA LEU A 225 -22.88 46.51 3.15
C LEU A 225 -22.02 47.62 3.77
N LEU A 226 -20.93 47.27 4.47
CA LEU A 226 -20.00 48.22 5.09
C LEU A 226 -19.43 49.26 4.12
N LEU A 227 -19.27 48.89 2.84
CA LEU A 227 -18.57 49.68 1.82
C LEU A 227 -19.41 49.88 0.55
N ASN A 228 -20.70 49.55 0.62
CA ASN A 228 -21.58 49.56 -0.54
C ASN A 228 -21.91 51.01 -0.95
N GLN A 229 -21.61 51.33 -2.21
CA GLN A 229 -21.84 52.66 -2.78
C GLN A 229 -23.16 52.77 -3.54
N LYS A 230 -23.94 51.69 -3.63
CA LYS A 230 -25.25 51.75 -4.25
C LYS A 230 -26.14 52.72 -3.44
N PRO A 231 -26.76 53.72 -4.09
CA PRO A 231 -27.77 54.54 -3.43
C PRO A 231 -28.96 53.66 -3.05
N LEU A 232 -29.63 54.01 -1.97
CA LEU A 232 -30.86 53.32 -1.59
C LEU A 232 -31.93 53.54 -2.65
N ARG A 233 -32.80 52.55 -2.89
CA ARG A 233 -33.88 52.69 -3.90
C ARG A 233 -34.83 53.87 -3.67
N LEU A 234 -34.98 54.29 -2.41
CA LEU A 234 -35.94 55.29 -1.95
C LEU A 234 -35.27 56.57 -1.45
N SER A 235 -33.94 56.70 -1.54
CA SER A 235 -33.20 57.87 -1.06
C SER A 235 -31.88 58.02 -1.81
N SER A 236 -31.47 59.26 -2.07
CA SER A 236 -30.14 59.57 -2.64
C SER A 236 -28.97 59.27 -1.68
N THR A 237 -29.27 58.88 -0.44
CA THR A 237 -28.27 58.49 0.55
C THR A 237 -27.61 57.16 0.20
N SER A 238 -26.28 57.11 0.34
CA SER A 238 -25.49 55.89 0.18
C SER A 238 -25.77 54.90 1.31
N SER A 239 -25.81 53.60 0.99
CA SER A 239 -26.01 52.54 1.99
C SER A 239 -24.88 52.42 3.04
N SER A 240 -23.71 53.02 2.77
CA SER A 240 -22.55 53.08 3.68
C SER A 240 -22.11 54.52 3.95
N SER A 241 -21.61 54.76 5.17
CA SER A 241 -21.18 56.07 5.66
C SER A 241 -19.86 55.95 6.43
N LEU A 242 -19.12 57.06 6.55
CA LEU A 242 -17.91 57.10 7.40
C LEU A 242 -18.25 56.86 8.88
N LYS A 243 -19.39 57.38 9.35
CA LYS A 243 -19.91 57.16 10.72
C LYS A 243 -20.20 55.68 10.98
N GLY A 244 -20.78 54.99 10.00
CA GLY A 244 -21.03 53.55 10.07
C GLY A 244 -19.73 52.74 10.14
N PHE A 245 -18.70 53.14 9.38
CA PHE A 245 -17.37 52.52 9.46
C PHE A 245 -16.70 52.76 10.82
N GLU A 246 -16.78 53.99 11.36
CA GLU A 246 -16.24 54.31 12.69
C GLU A 246 -16.94 53.50 13.79
N THR A 247 -18.27 53.39 13.71
CA THR A 247 -19.08 52.60 14.63
C THR A 247 -18.68 51.13 14.56
N PHE A 248 -18.62 50.55 13.35
CA PHE A 248 -18.16 49.18 13.13
C PHE A 248 -16.76 48.93 13.73
N LEU A 249 -15.80 49.83 13.47
CA LEU A 249 -14.43 49.71 13.94
C LEU A 249 -14.37 49.73 15.48
N THR A 250 -15.06 50.69 16.10
CA THR A 250 -15.11 50.84 17.56
C THR A 250 -15.71 49.59 18.21
N GLU A 251 -16.87 49.16 17.70
CA GLU A 251 -17.61 48.00 18.17
C GLU A 251 -16.81 46.69 18.07
N LEU A 252 -16.05 46.51 16.97
CA LEU A 252 -15.26 45.31 16.75
C LEU A 252 -14.00 45.26 17.61
N LEU A 253 -13.32 46.40 17.81
CA LEU A 253 -12.15 46.50 18.68
C LEU A 253 -12.54 46.29 20.16
N GLU A 254 -13.61 46.94 20.63
CA GLU A 254 -14.13 46.74 21.99
C GLU A 254 -14.53 45.29 22.24
N LEU A 255 -15.15 44.64 21.25
CA LEU A 255 -15.50 43.22 21.35
C LEU A 255 -14.26 42.32 21.46
N GLY A 256 -13.20 42.62 20.69
CA GLY A 256 -11.94 41.89 20.72
C GLY A 256 -11.17 42.02 22.03
N GLU A 257 -11.26 43.16 22.71
CA GLU A 257 -10.63 43.40 24.02
C GLU A 257 -11.45 42.82 25.19
N LYS A 258 -12.76 42.55 24.99
CA LYS A 258 -13.63 42.07 26.07
C LYS A 258 -13.28 40.67 26.57
N LYS A 259 -12.89 39.74 25.67
CA LYS A 259 -12.46 38.37 26.02
C LYS A 259 -11.36 37.90 25.05
N SER A 260 -10.28 37.31 25.59
CA SER A 260 -9.13 36.84 24.81
C SER A 260 -9.47 35.84 23.70
N TRP A 261 -10.46 34.97 23.92
CA TRP A 261 -10.87 33.95 22.93
C TRP A 261 -11.67 34.51 21.74
N LEU A 262 -12.13 35.77 21.79
CA LEU A 262 -12.77 36.47 20.66
C LEU A 262 -11.79 37.27 19.82
N ARG A 263 -10.62 37.60 20.38
CA ARG A 263 -9.69 38.58 19.84
C ARG A 263 -9.25 38.20 18.42
N GLU A 264 -8.71 37.00 18.24
CA GLU A 264 -8.27 36.52 16.92
C GLU A 264 -9.36 36.65 15.85
N SER A 265 -10.60 36.23 16.14
CA SER A 265 -11.71 36.30 15.19
C SER A 265 -12.20 37.72 14.92
N CYS A 266 -12.15 38.63 15.90
CA CYS A 266 -12.48 40.04 15.71
C CYS A 266 -11.46 40.70 14.79
N TRP A 267 -10.18 40.48 15.03
CA TRP A 267 -9.10 41.04 14.22
C TRP A 267 -9.04 40.44 12.80
N TRP A 268 -9.36 39.15 12.64
CA TRP A 268 -9.54 38.56 11.31
C TRP A 268 -10.68 39.22 10.53
N THR A 269 -11.78 39.54 11.23
CA THR A 269 -12.92 40.26 10.63
C THR A 269 -12.52 41.69 10.26
N LEU A 270 -11.69 42.35 11.08
CA LEU A 270 -11.11 43.67 10.78
C LEU A 270 -10.20 43.62 9.56
N LEU A 271 -9.30 42.63 9.49
CA LEU A 271 -8.43 42.42 8.33
C LEU A 271 -9.24 42.23 7.03
N SER A 272 -10.35 41.49 7.11
CA SER A 272 -11.28 41.30 5.99
C SER A 272 -11.95 42.61 5.58
N ALA A 273 -12.38 43.42 6.54
CA ALA A 273 -12.97 44.73 6.30
C ALA A 273 -11.98 45.69 5.65
N VAL A 274 -10.73 45.72 6.12
CA VAL A 274 -9.66 46.55 5.56
C VAL A 274 -9.25 46.09 4.16
N THR A 275 -9.17 44.77 3.93
CA THR A 275 -8.93 44.22 2.59
C THR A 275 -10.05 44.61 1.61
N ALA A 276 -11.31 44.65 2.09
CA ALA A 276 -12.43 45.14 1.30
C ALA A 276 -12.35 46.67 1.07
N LEU A 277 -11.96 47.45 2.08
CA LEU A 277 -11.75 48.90 1.99
C LEU A 277 -10.70 49.25 0.94
N THR A 278 -9.58 48.53 0.92
CA THR A 278 -8.53 48.61 -0.10
C THR A 278 -9.09 48.49 -1.52
N LYS A 279 -9.99 47.55 -1.75
CA LYS A 279 -10.59 47.29 -3.08
C LYS A 279 -11.75 48.22 -3.42
N SER A 280 -12.29 48.94 -2.43
CA SER A 280 -13.43 49.84 -2.60
C SER A 280 -13.04 51.20 -3.20
N SER A 281 -14.04 51.87 -3.76
CA SER A 281 -13.99 53.22 -4.33
C SER A 281 -14.75 54.26 -3.50
N VAL A 282 -14.96 54.02 -2.21
CA VAL A 282 -15.67 54.95 -1.30
C VAL A 282 -14.96 56.29 -1.19
N SER A 283 -15.71 57.40 -1.22
CA SER A 283 -15.15 58.76 -1.19
C SER A 283 -14.45 59.10 0.13
N TRP A 284 -14.83 58.42 1.21
CA TRP A 284 -14.29 58.60 2.56
C TRP A 284 -13.17 57.60 2.90
N LYS A 285 -12.63 56.88 1.92
CA LYS A 285 -11.60 55.85 2.10
C LYS A 285 -10.37 56.34 2.87
N GLU A 286 -9.85 57.51 2.51
CA GLU A 286 -8.68 58.11 3.18
C GLU A 286 -8.96 58.40 4.65
N LYS A 287 -10.12 59.01 4.95
CA LYS A 287 -10.56 59.27 6.32
C LYS A 287 -10.77 57.99 7.13
N ALA A 288 -11.24 56.91 6.51
CA ALA A 288 -11.36 55.61 7.17
C ALA A 288 -9.99 55.01 7.53
N TYR A 289 -8.96 55.22 6.72
CA TYR A 289 -7.59 54.85 7.07
C TYR A 289 -7.03 55.70 8.21
N GLU A 290 -7.27 57.01 8.20
CA GLU A 290 -6.87 57.90 9.31
C GLU A 290 -7.49 57.43 10.64
N LEU A 291 -8.79 57.10 10.63
CA LEU A 291 -9.48 56.54 11.80
C LEU A 291 -8.89 55.19 12.24
N LEU A 292 -8.58 54.30 11.28
CA LEU A 292 -7.96 53.01 11.57
C LEU A 292 -6.60 53.20 12.25
N PHE A 293 -5.74 54.07 11.70
CA PHE A 293 -4.42 54.35 12.27
C PHE A 293 -4.50 55.03 13.63
N ASP A 294 -5.42 55.98 13.82
CA ASP A 294 -5.65 56.61 15.12
C ASP A 294 -6.04 55.56 16.19
N ARG A 295 -6.99 54.69 15.86
CA ARG A 295 -7.50 53.69 16.82
C ARG A 295 -6.52 52.55 17.09
N VAL A 296 -5.85 52.02 16.05
CA VAL A 296 -5.01 50.81 16.15
C VAL A 296 -3.54 51.12 16.43
N CYS A 297 -3.03 52.26 15.96
CA CYS A 297 -1.60 52.59 16.06
C CYS A 297 -1.30 53.72 17.05
N VAL A 298 -2.15 54.76 17.11
CA VAL A 298 -1.90 55.93 17.98
C VAL A 298 -2.42 55.70 19.39
N LYS A 299 -3.69 55.27 19.52
CA LYS A 299 -4.34 55.02 20.81
C LYS A 299 -3.87 53.73 21.48
N ASP A 300 -3.63 52.68 20.70
CA ASP A 300 -3.07 51.42 21.19
C ASP A 300 -1.60 51.26 20.75
N LYS A 301 -0.68 51.35 21.72
CA LYS A 301 0.76 51.18 21.49
C LYS A 301 1.21 49.71 21.61
N THR A 302 0.34 48.81 22.05
CA THR A 302 0.69 47.40 22.20
C THR A 302 0.81 46.72 20.84
N TRP A 303 1.66 45.71 20.77
CA TRP A 303 1.87 44.90 19.58
C TRP A 303 1.42 43.47 19.83
N SER A 304 0.62 42.97 18.89
CA SER A 304 0.03 41.63 18.93
C SER A 304 0.22 40.95 17.56
N PRO A 305 0.16 39.60 17.49
CA PRO A 305 0.20 38.87 16.23
C PRO A 305 -0.83 39.39 15.21
N GLU A 306 -2.02 39.75 15.69
CA GLU A 306 -3.11 40.30 14.90
C GLU A 306 -2.76 41.67 14.29
N LYS A 307 -2.15 42.56 15.09
CA LYS A 307 -1.70 43.89 14.63
C LYS A 307 -0.55 43.78 13.63
N VAL A 308 0.34 42.79 13.78
CA VAL A 308 1.37 42.49 12.76
C VAL A 308 0.71 42.11 11.44
N ALA A 309 -0.26 41.19 11.45
CA ALA A 309 -0.97 40.76 10.23
C ALA A 309 -1.68 41.93 9.54
N LEU A 310 -2.36 42.79 10.31
CA LEU A 310 -3.02 43.97 9.78
C LEU A 310 -2.03 44.96 9.18
N THR A 311 -0.93 45.24 9.88
CA THR A 311 0.09 46.19 9.41
C THR A 311 0.74 45.72 8.11
N LEU A 312 1.13 44.42 8.01
CA LEU A 312 1.69 43.84 6.78
C LEU A 312 0.72 43.96 5.59
N ASN A 313 -0.57 43.71 5.82
CA ASN A 313 -1.59 43.82 4.78
C ASN A 313 -1.77 45.27 4.27
N VAL A 314 -1.77 46.25 5.18
CA VAL A 314 -1.94 47.66 4.82
C VAL A 314 -0.67 48.21 4.18
N GLN A 315 0.52 47.85 4.66
CA GLN A 315 1.82 48.24 4.06
C GLN A 315 1.93 47.86 2.58
N LYS A 316 1.40 46.70 2.20
CA LYS A 316 1.36 46.24 0.81
C LYS A 316 0.58 47.18 -0.11
N THR A 317 -0.49 47.77 0.41
CA THR A 317 -1.41 48.60 -0.36
C THR A 317 -1.05 50.08 -0.30
N ARG A 318 -0.56 50.55 0.85
CA ARG A 318 -0.28 51.96 1.15
C ARG A 318 1.20 52.17 1.46
N ARG A 319 2.01 52.30 0.42
CA ARG A 319 3.46 52.55 0.55
C ARG A 319 3.81 54.01 0.90
N ASP A 320 2.83 54.89 0.79
CA ASP A 320 2.90 56.35 0.96
C ASP A 320 2.75 56.82 2.41
N ALA A 321 2.29 55.95 3.32
CA ALA A 321 2.12 56.28 4.74
C ALA A 321 3.46 56.33 5.50
N ASP A 322 3.52 57.12 6.58
CA ASP A 322 4.69 57.23 7.46
C ASP A 322 4.80 56.00 8.38
N TRP A 323 5.28 54.89 7.81
CA TRP A 323 5.46 53.63 8.51
C TRP A 323 6.56 53.67 9.57
N ASP A 324 7.49 54.61 9.50
CA ASP A 324 8.50 54.81 10.54
C ASP A 324 7.85 55.39 11.80
N ALA A 325 6.89 56.32 11.67
CA ALA A 325 6.12 56.80 12.83
C ALA A 325 5.21 55.70 13.43
N VAL A 326 4.63 54.84 12.58
CA VAL A 326 3.72 53.77 13.01
C VAL A 326 4.47 52.61 13.67
N CYS A 327 5.54 52.12 13.04
CA CYS A 327 6.29 50.95 13.49
C CYS A 327 7.42 51.30 14.45
N GLY A 328 8.00 52.51 14.34
CA GLY A 328 9.18 52.96 15.08
C GLY A 328 9.06 52.97 16.61
N THR A 329 7.84 52.84 17.14
CA THR A 329 7.58 52.71 18.58
C THR A 329 8.01 51.35 19.15
N TYR A 330 8.10 50.31 18.32
CA TYR A 330 8.41 48.94 18.74
C TYR A 330 9.41 48.23 17.81
N PHE A 331 9.32 48.48 16.51
CA PHE A 331 10.21 47.94 15.48
C PHE A 331 11.19 49.00 15.00
N LYS A 332 12.35 48.56 14.48
CA LYS A 332 13.34 49.45 13.88
C LYS A 332 13.00 49.66 12.41
N GLY A 333 12.63 50.89 12.06
CA GLY A 333 12.26 51.27 10.70
C GLY A 333 10.87 50.79 10.27
N SER A 334 10.58 50.96 8.99
CA SER A 334 9.27 50.76 8.38
C SER A 334 8.96 49.31 8.01
N ASP A 335 9.98 48.46 7.81
CA ASP A 335 9.78 47.06 7.40
C ASP A 335 9.81 46.09 8.60
N LEU A 336 8.66 45.46 8.86
CA LEU A 336 8.47 44.46 9.92
C LEU A 336 9.25 43.17 9.69
N LEU A 337 9.49 42.78 8.44
CA LEU A 337 10.15 41.52 8.08
C LEU A 337 11.66 41.68 7.86
N SER A 338 12.20 42.88 8.13
CA SER A 338 13.63 43.13 8.10
C SER A 338 14.37 42.29 9.16
N THR A 339 15.60 41.86 8.83
CA THR A 339 16.38 40.93 9.65
C THR A 339 16.61 41.43 11.09
N CYS A 340 16.66 42.75 11.32
CA CYS A 340 16.83 43.33 12.66
C CYS A 340 15.57 43.23 13.54
N ASN A 341 14.39 43.09 12.95
CA ASN A 341 13.10 43.00 13.63
C ASN A 341 12.66 41.55 13.90
N LEU A 342 13.24 40.57 13.21
CA LEU A 342 12.88 39.14 13.34
C LEU A 342 12.97 38.58 14.78
N PRO A 343 13.98 38.89 15.62
CA PRO A 343 14.02 38.40 17.01
C PRO A 343 12.91 38.99 17.89
N LEU A 344 12.43 40.20 17.61
CA LEU A 344 11.29 40.81 18.30
C LEU A 344 9.98 40.18 17.81
N LEU A 345 9.86 40.02 16.50
CA LEU A 345 8.70 39.39 15.87
C LEU A 345 8.52 37.95 16.37
N GLY A 346 9.58 37.15 16.43
CA GLY A 346 9.50 35.78 16.93
C GLY A 346 9.12 35.68 18.40
N ARG A 347 9.56 36.61 19.25
CA ARG A 347 9.09 36.68 20.65
C ARG A 347 7.61 37.01 20.74
N LEU A 348 7.10 37.88 19.88
CA LEU A 348 5.69 38.23 19.81
C LEU A 348 4.83 37.08 19.27
N LEU A 349 5.33 36.31 18.30
CA LEU A 349 4.64 35.13 17.77
C LEU A 349 4.67 33.94 18.74
N LYS A 350 5.66 33.90 19.64
CA LYS A 350 5.80 32.89 20.70
C LYS A 350 4.68 32.96 21.75
N THR A 351 4.13 34.16 22.01
CA THR A 351 3.25 34.46 23.16
C THR A 351 1.76 34.49 22.84
N SER A 352 1.29 33.75 21.83
CA SER A 352 -0.15 33.66 21.55
C SER A 352 -0.90 32.97 22.70
N TYR A 353 -1.29 33.78 23.69
CA TYR A 353 -2.16 33.55 24.85
C TYR A 353 -1.75 32.51 25.92
N ALA A 354 -0.53 32.00 25.89
CA ALA A 354 -0.13 30.87 26.75
C ALA A 354 0.80 31.19 27.94
N GLU A 355 1.67 32.20 27.88
CA GLU A 355 2.62 32.44 28.98
C GLU A 355 2.85 33.95 29.16
N GLY A 356 2.48 34.45 30.33
CA GLY A 356 2.79 35.81 30.76
C GLY A 356 4.30 35.99 30.89
N VAL A 357 4.77 37.16 30.47
CA VAL A 357 6.06 37.70 30.89
C VAL A 357 5.96 37.96 32.39
N GLU A 358 7.01 37.63 33.15
CA GLU A 358 7.19 37.98 34.57
C GLU A 358 7.31 39.50 34.75
N ASP A 359 6.24 40.24 34.45
CA ASP A 359 6.08 41.63 34.87
C ASP A 359 4.73 41.77 35.57
N ASP A 360 4.80 42.12 36.85
CA ASP A 360 3.71 42.41 37.76
C ASP A 360 2.85 43.56 37.23
N ALA A 361 1.80 43.26 36.43
CA ALA A 361 0.49 43.95 36.44
C ALA A 361 -0.38 43.63 35.21
N ALA A 362 -0.92 42.41 35.11
CA ALA A 362 -2.26 42.18 34.55
C ALA A 362 -2.69 40.71 34.73
N LYS A 363 -3.67 40.49 35.60
CA LYS A 363 -4.36 39.20 35.75
C LYS A 363 -5.26 38.92 34.54
N HIS A 364 -4.69 38.48 33.42
CA HIS A 364 -5.44 37.77 32.40
C HIS A 364 -4.89 36.34 32.31
N ALA A 365 -5.63 35.40 32.91
CA ALA A 365 -5.28 33.99 32.92
C ALA A 365 -5.05 33.48 31.49
N ALA A 366 -3.89 32.86 31.26
CA ALA A 366 -3.55 32.18 30.03
C ALA A 366 -4.64 31.17 29.66
N GLY A 367 -5.07 31.19 28.40
CA GLY A 367 -6.07 30.26 27.89
C GLY A 367 -5.49 28.83 27.74
N PRO A 368 -6.35 27.79 27.68
CA PRO A 368 -5.89 26.43 27.38
C PRO A 368 -5.22 26.39 26.00
N TRP A 369 -4.06 25.70 25.91
CA TRP A 369 -3.32 25.52 24.67
C TRP A 369 -4.21 24.94 23.55
N LYS A 370 -4.02 25.44 22.32
CA LYS A 370 -4.73 24.97 21.13
C LYS A 370 -3.73 24.50 20.06
N PRO A 371 -4.03 23.41 19.33
CA PRO A 371 -3.17 22.92 18.26
C PRO A 371 -3.17 23.82 17.03
N GLN A 372 -4.18 24.69 16.86
CA GLN A 372 -4.27 25.59 15.72
C GLN A 372 -3.19 26.68 15.75
N LEU A 373 -2.63 26.95 14.57
CA LEU A 373 -1.73 28.04 14.31
C LEU A 373 -2.51 29.35 14.07
N HIS A 374 -2.07 30.44 14.70
CA HIS A 374 -2.66 31.78 14.53
C HIS A 374 -2.60 32.25 13.06
N PHE A 375 -3.64 32.92 12.56
CA PHE A 375 -3.73 33.31 11.12
C PHE A 375 -2.58 34.22 10.62
N VAL A 376 -1.90 34.93 11.52
CA VAL A 376 -0.72 35.76 11.23
C VAL A 376 0.34 35.01 10.42
N TRP A 377 0.51 33.71 10.66
CA TRP A 377 1.52 32.90 9.99
C TRP A 377 1.22 32.75 8.50
N ASP A 378 -0.05 32.62 8.12
CA ASP A 378 -0.44 32.60 6.70
C ASP A 378 -0.13 33.95 6.04
N VAL A 379 -0.40 35.06 6.73
CA VAL A 379 -0.12 36.42 6.21
C VAL A 379 1.38 36.66 6.04
N ILE A 380 2.21 36.25 7.01
CA ILE A 380 3.66 36.38 6.92
C ILE A 380 4.22 35.49 5.80
N LEU A 381 3.79 34.22 5.72
CA LEU A 381 4.26 33.31 4.69
C LEU A 381 3.85 33.76 3.29
N ASP A 382 2.63 34.27 3.09
CA ASP A 382 2.19 34.78 1.78
C ASP A 382 2.97 36.03 1.33
N GLU A 383 3.61 36.74 2.26
CA GLU A 383 4.43 37.92 2.00
C GLU A 383 5.92 37.57 1.78
N LEU A 384 6.43 36.55 2.48
CA LEU A 384 7.78 36.00 2.27
C LEU A 384 7.88 35.08 1.04
N LEU A 385 6.78 34.39 0.71
CA LEU A 385 6.64 33.45 -0.41
C LEU A 385 5.54 33.94 -1.37
N PRO A 386 5.70 35.10 -2.02
CA PRO A 386 4.66 35.63 -2.89
C PRO A 386 4.48 34.77 -4.15
N ALA A 387 3.26 34.76 -4.68
CA ALA A 387 2.96 34.15 -5.98
C ALA A 387 3.79 34.81 -7.10
N GLU A 388 4.13 34.03 -8.14
CA GLU A 388 5.05 34.42 -9.23
C GLU A 388 4.81 35.85 -9.74
N GLY A 389 5.84 36.71 -9.65
CA GLY A 389 5.84 38.08 -10.18
C GLY A 389 5.86 39.23 -9.15
N SER A 390 5.78 38.94 -7.84
CA SER A 390 5.94 39.96 -6.78
C SER A 390 7.29 39.82 -6.07
N VAL A 391 7.87 40.96 -5.66
CA VAL A 391 9.12 41.00 -4.88
C VAL A 391 8.83 40.59 -3.44
N SER A 392 9.63 39.69 -2.87
CA SER A 392 9.57 39.32 -1.45
C SER A 392 10.06 40.49 -0.59
N SER A 393 9.31 40.86 0.45
CA SER A 393 9.68 41.95 1.37
C SER A 393 10.66 41.53 2.48
N GLY A 394 11.15 40.29 2.49
CA GLY A 394 12.10 39.82 3.49
C GLY A 394 12.90 38.58 3.09
N SER A 395 13.86 38.20 3.93
CA SER A 395 14.69 37.00 3.77
C SER A 395 14.00 35.79 4.39
N LEU A 396 13.48 34.87 3.55
CA LEU A 396 12.88 33.62 4.02
C LEU A 396 13.87 32.82 4.89
N GLN A 397 15.14 32.78 4.49
CA GLN A 397 16.19 32.06 5.20
C GLN A 397 16.40 32.62 6.62
N ASP A 398 16.47 33.95 6.77
CA ASP A 398 16.62 34.56 8.10
C ASP A 398 15.35 34.40 8.93
N PHE A 399 14.17 34.52 8.31
CA PHE A 399 12.90 34.27 9.00
C PHE A 399 12.83 32.84 9.54
N TYR A 400 13.11 31.84 8.70
CA TYR A 400 13.08 30.44 9.13
C TYR A 400 14.13 30.16 10.21
N ARG A 401 15.34 30.69 10.08
CA ARG A 401 16.38 30.50 11.09
C ARG A 401 16.02 31.16 12.43
N ILE A 402 15.64 32.44 12.43
CA ILE A 402 15.47 33.23 13.66
C ILE A 402 14.09 32.99 14.30
N VAL A 403 13.02 33.00 13.50
CA VAL A 403 11.64 32.96 14.01
C VAL A 403 11.12 31.54 14.19
N VAL A 404 11.50 30.62 13.29
CA VAL A 404 11.01 29.23 13.34
C VAL A 404 12.00 28.33 14.08
N ASP A 405 13.25 28.26 13.63
CA ASP A 405 14.24 27.30 14.14
C ASP A 405 14.71 27.65 15.57
N GLU A 406 15.19 28.88 15.77
CA GLU A 406 15.74 29.33 17.07
C GLU A 406 14.66 29.52 18.15
N ILE A 407 13.38 29.70 17.78
CA ILE A 407 12.30 30.01 18.74
C ILE A 407 11.30 28.88 18.93
N LEU A 408 10.90 28.16 17.88
CA LEU A 408 9.92 27.05 17.99
C LEU A 408 10.60 25.69 18.17
N PHE A 409 11.82 25.53 17.64
CA PHE A 409 12.59 24.28 17.70
C PHE A 409 13.79 24.34 18.64
N SER A 410 13.92 25.37 19.48
CA SER A 410 15.00 25.44 20.48
C SER A 410 15.00 24.20 21.38
N SER A 411 16.16 23.87 21.97
CA SER A 411 16.26 22.76 22.94
C SER A 411 15.31 22.97 24.13
N SER A 412 15.16 24.21 24.59
CA SER A 412 14.25 24.64 25.66
C SER A 412 12.77 24.77 25.23
N SER A 413 12.43 24.52 23.97
CA SER A 413 11.04 24.62 23.48
C SER A 413 10.21 23.41 23.90
N SER A 414 9.02 23.70 24.45
CA SER A 414 8.05 22.69 24.86
C SER A 414 7.52 21.89 23.65
N PRO A 415 7.00 20.67 23.86
CA PRO A 415 6.43 19.86 22.77
C PRO A 415 5.33 20.60 21.99
N LYS A 416 4.52 21.40 22.71
CA LYS A 416 3.48 22.27 22.14
C LYS A 416 4.03 23.30 21.14
N ARG A 417 5.18 23.91 21.43
CA ARG A 417 5.85 24.87 20.53
C ARG A 417 6.45 24.19 19.31
N LYS A 418 7.12 23.05 19.52
CA LYS A 418 7.66 22.22 18.43
C LYS A 418 6.56 21.72 17.50
N TYR A 419 5.37 21.41 18.03
CA TYR A 419 4.18 21.09 17.24
C TYR A 419 3.75 22.24 16.32
N TRP A 420 3.66 23.47 16.83
CA TRP A 420 3.41 24.65 15.98
C TRP A 420 4.51 24.86 14.95
N GLY A 421 5.78 24.62 15.31
CA GLY A 421 6.88 24.64 14.37
C GLY A 421 6.67 23.68 13.19
N PHE A 422 6.19 22.45 13.46
CA PHE A 422 5.85 21.50 12.40
C PHE A 422 4.70 22.00 11.52
N LEU A 423 3.65 22.59 12.11
CA LEU A 423 2.55 23.19 11.32
C LEU A 423 3.01 24.35 10.42
N VAL A 424 3.92 25.20 10.92
CA VAL A 424 4.54 26.28 10.13
C VAL A 424 5.34 25.67 8.97
N PHE A 425 6.14 24.64 9.24
CA PHE A 425 6.87 23.91 8.20
C PHE A 425 5.94 23.33 7.13
N GLN A 426 4.86 22.64 7.51
CA GLN A 426 3.88 22.10 6.56
C GLN A 426 3.26 23.21 5.70
N LYS A 427 2.90 24.36 6.29
CA LYS A 427 2.32 25.49 5.55
C LYS A 427 3.31 26.11 4.56
N ALA A 428 4.58 26.23 4.91
CA ALA A 428 5.59 26.80 4.01
C ALA A 428 6.03 25.81 2.93
N LEU A 429 6.16 24.52 3.27
CA LEU A 429 6.55 23.46 2.33
C LEU A 429 5.66 23.44 1.08
N HIS A 430 4.35 23.62 1.26
CA HIS A 430 3.37 23.64 0.17
C HIS A 430 3.31 24.96 -0.60
N ARG A 431 3.97 26.03 -0.11
CA ARG A 431 4.00 27.36 -0.73
C ARG A 431 5.34 27.68 -1.39
N ALA A 432 6.43 27.09 -0.88
CA ALA A 432 7.78 27.42 -1.30
C ALA A 432 8.09 26.84 -2.68
N PRO A 433 8.67 27.64 -3.61
CA PRO A 433 9.20 27.12 -4.86
C PRO A 433 10.43 26.24 -4.60
N THR A 434 10.76 25.38 -5.57
CA THR A 434 11.86 24.40 -5.47
C THR A 434 13.21 25.02 -5.11
N SER A 435 13.47 26.27 -5.53
CA SER A 435 14.69 27.03 -5.21
C SER A 435 14.79 27.46 -3.74
N GLN A 436 13.66 27.56 -3.03
CA GLN A 436 13.61 28.02 -1.64
C GLN A 436 13.36 26.89 -0.64
N LEU A 437 13.01 25.68 -1.10
CA LEU A 437 12.86 24.50 -0.24
C LEU A 437 14.06 24.25 0.69
N PRO A 438 15.33 24.38 0.27
CA PRO A 438 16.47 24.19 1.16
C PRO A 438 16.46 25.07 2.41
N MET A 439 15.87 26.27 2.33
CA MET A 439 15.82 27.23 3.43
C MET A 439 14.94 26.75 4.60
N LEU A 440 14.04 25.78 4.37
CA LEU A 440 13.14 25.25 5.38
C LEU A 440 13.81 24.20 6.28
N PHE A 441 14.82 23.49 5.77
CA PHE A 441 15.49 22.37 6.44
C PHE A 441 16.64 22.86 7.35
N THR A 442 16.25 23.59 8.39
CA THR A 442 17.17 24.21 9.36
C THR A 442 17.65 23.22 10.43
N LYS A 443 18.70 23.60 11.17
CA LYS A 443 19.45 22.70 12.06
C LYS A 443 18.60 22.14 13.20
N ASN A 444 17.86 22.98 13.94
CA ASN A 444 17.07 22.48 15.08
C ASN A 444 15.80 21.75 14.64
N PHE A 445 15.19 22.18 13.54
CA PHE A 445 14.11 21.47 12.87
C PHE A 445 14.54 20.04 12.52
N MET A 446 15.64 19.88 11.76
CA MET A 446 16.12 18.56 11.35
C MET A 446 16.46 17.67 12.54
N ARG A 447 17.17 18.21 13.53
CA ARG A 447 17.44 17.49 14.79
C ARG A 447 16.16 17.04 15.48
N THR A 448 15.16 17.92 15.59
CA THR A 448 13.88 17.59 16.22
C THR A 448 13.13 16.55 15.41
N TRP A 449 13.06 16.70 14.10
CA TRP A 449 12.32 15.81 13.20
C TRP A 449 12.92 14.40 13.18
N ILE A 450 14.24 14.27 13.00
CA ILE A 450 14.95 12.98 13.06
C ILE A 450 14.72 12.30 14.41
N ASN A 451 14.87 13.06 15.51
CA ASN A 451 14.69 12.52 16.85
C ASN A 451 13.25 12.02 17.06
N GLN A 452 12.25 12.79 16.65
CA GLN A 452 10.83 12.42 16.79
C GLN A 452 10.41 11.26 15.88
N LEU A 453 11.09 11.03 14.74
CA LEU A 453 10.85 9.86 13.89
C LEU A 453 11.49 8.58 14.43
N ALA A 454 12.61 8.65 15.15
CA ALA A 454 13.42 7.49 15.54
C ALA A 454 12.71 6.46 16.46
N LYS A 455 11.74 6.90 17.26
CA LYS A 455 10.90 6.02 18.09
C LYS A 455 9.43 6.46 18.01
N ASP A 456 8.52 5.49 18.03
CA ASP A 456 7.08 5.64 17.84
C ASP A 456 6.30 6.07 19.10
N ASP A 457 6.89 5.87 20.28
CA ASP A 457 6.39 6.29 21.59
C ASP A 457 6.51 7.79 21.86
N ARG A 458 7.24 8.52 21.02
CA ARG A 458 7.52 9.95 21.23
C ARG A 458 6.29 10.81 20.96
N TYR A 459 6.07 11.82 21.82
CA TYR A 459 4.89 12.68 21.78
C TYR A 459 4.59 13.35 20.43
N LEU A 460 5.62 13.73 19.66
CA LEU A 460 5.45 14.39 18.34
C LEU A 460 5.64 13.43 17.16
N HIS A 461 5.69 12.12 17.39
CA HIS A 461 5.91 11.13 16.33
C HIS A 461 4.84 11.22 15.23
N LYS A 462 3.56 11.37 15.61
CA LYS A 462 2.44 11.46 14.65
C LYS A 462 2.60 12.64 13.67
N ILE A 463 2.90 13.84 14.17
CA ILE A 463 3.09 15.01 13.30
C ILE A 463 4.40 14.91 12.50
N ALA A 464 5.46 14.33 13.08
CA ALA A 464 6.71 14.08 12.38
C ALA A 464 6.52 13.12 11.19
N ARG A 465 5.73 12.05 11.35
CA ARG A 465 5.33 11.17 10.24
C ARG A 465 4.48 11.89 9.20
N GLN A 466 3.55 12.73 9.63
CA GLN A 466 2.76 13.52 8.68
C GLN A 466 3.65 14.41 7.82
N VAL A 467 4.67 15.04 8.41
CA VAL A 467 5.66 15.84 7.67
C VAL A 467 6.43 14.99 6.66
N THR A 468 6.77 13.74 6.98
CA THR A 468 7.33 12.79 5.99
C THR A 468 6.41 12.60 4.80
N CYS A 469 5.12 12.35 5.04
CA CYS A 469 4.12 12.22 3.97
C CYS A 469 3.97 13.51 3.16
N ASP A 470 4.01 14.68 3.81
CA ASP A 470 3.88 15.96 3.11
C ASP A 470 5.08 16.23 2.19
N VAL A 471 6.31 15.93 2.66
CA VAL A 471 7.54 16.03 1.85
C VAL A 471 7.46 15.11 0.63
N GLN A 472 6.96 13.88 0.80
CA GLN A 472 6.73 12.96 -0.32
C GLN A 472 5.70 13.53 -1.31
N SER A 473 4.59 14.09 -0.82
CA SER A 473 3.53 14.66 -1.65
C SER A 473 3.98 15.85 -2.51
N VAL A 474 5.02 16.59 -2.06
CA VAL A 474 5.62 17.69 -2.84
C VAL A 474 6.37 17.13 -4.04
N VAL A 475 7.12 16.04 -3.87
CA VAL A 475 7.88 15.38 -4.95
C VAL A 475 6.94 14.70 -5.95
N GLU A 476 5.84 14.11 -5.47
CA GLU A 476 4.80 13.56 -6.35
C GLU A 476 4.17 14.63 -7.28
N LYS A 477 4.08 15.89 -6.81
CA LYS A 477 3.56 17.02 -7.60
C LYS A 477 4.63 17.67 -8.48
N ASP A 478 5.87 17.79 -7.98
CA ASP A 478 7.02 18.30 -8.71
C ASP A 478 8.23 17.34 -8.57
N PRO A 479 8.39 16.38 -9.50
CA PRO A 479 9.49 15.42 -9.47
C PRO A 479 10.89 16.04 -9.45
N LYS A 480 11.05 17.29 -9.91
CA LYS A 480 12.33 18.02 -9.90
C LYS A 480 12.78 18.40 -8.49
N ALA A 481 11.84 18.48 -7.54
CA ALA A 481 12.16 18.78 -6.14
C ALA A 481 12.85 17.61 -5.43
N GLY A 482 12.75 16.39 -5.96
CA GLY A 482 13.27 15.18 -5.33
C GLY A 482 14.75 15.24 -4.98
N PHE A 483 15.62 15.56 -5.95
CA PHE A 483 17.06 15.71 -5.71
C PHE A 483 17.38 16.79 -4.66
N THR A 484 16.70 17.94 -4.76
CA THR A 484 16.91 19.07 -3.84
C THR A 484 16.57 18.69 -2.40
N LEU A 485 15.48 17.95 -2.20
CA LEU A 485 15.02 17.51 -0.89
C LEU A 485 15.91 16.39 -0.32
N VAL A 486 16.30 15.41 -1.14
CA VAL A 486 17.25 14.36 -0.72
C VAL A 486 18.55 14.99 -0.22
N LEU A 487 19.06 16.00 -0.92
CA LEU A 487 20.26 16.74 -0.50
C LEU A 487 20.10 17.39 0.89
N GLN A 488 18.91 17.83 1.27
CA GLN A 488 18.67 18.36 2.63
C GLN A 488 18.60 17.24 3.68
N LEU A 489 17.97 16.11 3.36
CA LEU A 489 17.84 14.96 4.28
C LEU A 489 19.19 14.28 4.55
N THR A 490 20.06 14.20 3.55
CA THR A 490 21.38 13.59 3.63
C THR A 490 22.52 14.62 3.70
N GLY A 491 22.18 15.89 3.90
CA GLY A 491 23.13 17.00 3.90
C GLY A 491 23.64 17.38 5.29
N THR A 492 24.15 18.60 5.42
CA THR A 492 24.82 19.13 6.63
C THR A 492 23.95 19.10 7.88
N ASN A 493 22.66 19.40 7.76
CA ASN A 493 21.71 19.38 8.88
C ASN A 493 21.03 18.02 9.06
N GLY A 494 21.20 17.10 8.10
CA GLY A 494 20.59 15.79 8.06
C GLY A 494 21.53 14.69 8.51
N SER A 495 21.34 13.49 7.96
CA SER A 495 22.25 12.36 8.16
C SER A 495 22.28 11.50 6.91
N TYR A 496 23.46 11.03 6.52
CA TYR A 496 23.60 10.02 5.47
C TYR A 496 22.75 8.77 5.80
N GLN A 497 22.57 8.46 7.08
CA GLN A 497 21.79 7.32 7.55
C GLN A 497 20.36 7.70 7.96
N PHE A 498 19.78 8.75 7.36
CA PHE A 498 18.45 9.28 7.71
C PHE A 498 17.40 8.17 7.85
N ASP A 499 17.21 7.35 6.82
CA ASP A 499 16.20 6.27 6.80
C ASP A 499 16.45 5.23 7.90
N ARG A 500 17.73 4.91 8.18
CA ARG A 500 18.12 3.95 9.22
C ARG A 500 17.84 4.49 10.63
N ILE A 501 18.22 5.73 10.90
CA ILE A 501 18.02 6.38 12.21
C ILE A 501 16.54 6.60 12.48
N THR A 502 15.80 7.05 11.46
CA THR A 502 14.37 7.35 11.57
C THR A 502 13.49 6.10 11.46
N LYS A 503 14.05 4.95 11.08
CA LYS A 503 13.30 3.73 10.74
C LYS A 503 12.20 3.98 9.70
N THR A 504 12.48 4.87 8.75
CA THR A 504 11.58 5.21 7.64
C THR A 504 12.22 4.84 6.30
N LYS A 505 11.44 4.89 5.21
CA LYS A 505 11.91 4.76 3.82
C LYS A 505 11.77 6.11 3.09
N THR A 506 12.06 7.21 3.78
CA THR A 506 11.74 8.56 3.29
C THR A 506 12.57 8.91 2.07
N VAL A 507 13.90 8.76 2.16
CA VAL A 507 14.83 9.06 1.07
C VAL A 507 14.55 8.14 -0.13
N GLU A 508 14.36 6.85 0.14
CA GLU A 508 13.97 5.87 -0.88
C GLU A 508 12.69 6.26 -1.62
N THR A 509 11.63 6.62 -0.89
CA THR A 509 10.32 6.96 -1.48
C THR A 509 10.45 8.22 -2.33
N ILE A 510 11.19 9.23 -1.87
CA ILE A 510 11.46 10.43 -2.65
C ILE A 510 12.19 10.08 -3.95
N LEU A 511 13.23 9.23 -3.91
CA LEU A 511 13.96 8.80 -5.10
C LEU A 511 13.07 8.03 -6.08
N SER A 512 12.08 7.27 -5.60
CA SER A 512 11.13 6.56 -6.47
C SER A 512 10.19 7.49 -7.26
N SER A 513 9.93 8.69 -6.73
CA SER A 513 9.09 9.72 -7.37
C SER A 513 9.89 10.81 -8.08
N THR A 514 11.22 10.73 -8.07
CA THR A 514 12.14 11.69 -8.73
C THR A 514 12.32 11.35 -10.20
N ASP A 515 12.55 12.36 -11.06
CA ASP A 515 12.80 12.14 -12.47
C ASP A 515 14.22 11.58 -12.76
N SER A 516 14.44 11.04 -13.96
CA SER A 516 15.74 10.45 -14.34
C SER A 516 16.90 11.45 -14.29
N THR A 517 16.61 12.74 -14.51
CA THR A 517 17.60 13.83 -14.40
C THR A 517 18.03 14.02 -12.95
N GLY A 518 17.08 14.12 -12.01
CA GLY A 518 17.36 14.23 -10.58
C GLY A 518 18.11 13.01 -10.04
N ILE A 519 17.85 11.80 -10.54
CA ILE A 519 18.64 10.61 -10.19
C ILE A 519 20.10 10.73 -10.66
N LYS A 520 20.34 11.26 -11.87
CA LYS A 520 21.69 11.50 -12.38
C LYS A 520 22.43 12.57 -11.56
N GLU A 521 21.74 13.64 -11.18
CA GLU A 521 22.28 14.68 -10.29
C GLU A 521 22.61 14.11 -8.90
N TYR A 522 21.76 13.23 -8.36
CA TYR A 522 22.02 12.51 -7.11
C TYR A 522 23.24 11.61 -7.19
N MET A 523 23.42 10.85 -8.29
CA MET A 523 24.63 10.04 -8.50
C MET A 523 25.90 10.92 -8.53
N ILE A 524 25.87 12.05 -9.24
CA ILE A 524 27.00 12.99 -9.28
C ILE A 524 27.30 13.53 -7.87
N PHE A 525 26.27 13.83 -7.08
CA PHE A 525 26.42 14.22 -5.69
C PHE A 525 27.08 13.11 -4.85
N LEU A 526 26.62 11.85 -4.97
CA LEU A 526 27.20 10.70 -4.27
C LEU A 526 28.69 10.54 -4.60
N PHE A 527 29.08 10.65 -5.88
CA PHE A 527 30.49 10.57 -6.28
C PHE A 527 31.35 11.68 -5.68
N LYS A 528 30.81 12.90 -5.50
CA LYS A 528 31.52 13.98 -4.80
C LYS A 528 31.70 13.69 -3.31
N GLN A 529 30.76 13.01 -2.66
CA GLN A 529 30.83 12.69 -1.22
C GLN A 529 31.92 11.68 -0.88
N VAL A 530 32.43 10.92 -1.85
CA VAL A 530 33.51 9.93 -1.67
C VAL A 530 34.77 10.54 -1.04
N ASN A 531 35.06 11.80 -1.37
CA ASN A 531 36.23 12.56 -0.90
C ASN A 531 35.85 13.80 -0.06
N ALA A 532 34.57 14.05 0.20
CA ALA A 532 34.14 15.26 0.90
C ALA A 532 34.37 15.12 2.42
N GLY A 533 35.14 15.99 3.08
CA GLY A 533 35.35 15.97 4.54
C GLY A 533 36.26 17.11 5.01
N ASP A 534 36.29 17.40 6.32
CA ASP A 534 37.15 18.43 6.91
C ASP A 534 38.57 17.90 7.14
N GLN A 535 39.57 18.80 7.19
CA GLN A 535 40.94 18.42 7.56
C GLN A 535 40.97 17.91 9.01
N GLY A 536 41.00 16.59 9.19
CA GLY A 536 40.99 15.92 10.50
C GLY A 536 40.03 14.74 10.65
N ASP A 537 39.20 14.42 9.64
CA ASP A 537 38.34 13.23 9.66
C ASP A 537 39.16 11.95 9.91
N SER A 538 38.68 11.08 10.81
CA SER A 538 39.31 9.77 11.03
C SER A 538 39.11 8.85 9.81
N PRO A 539 40.05 7.95 9.51
CA PRO A 539 39.90 6.97 8.42
C PRO A 539 38.58 6.19 8.48
N THR A 540 38.14 5.82 9.69
CA THR A 540 36.87 5.12 9.93
C THR A 540 35.64 5.94 9.53
N SER A 541 35.66 7.26 9.73
CA SER A 541 34.58 8.17 9.32
C SER A 541 34.48 8.25 7.79
N ILE A 542 35.64 8.35 7.13
CA ILE A 542 35.75 8.39 5.67
C ILE A 542 35.23 7.08 5.07
N ASP A 543 35.63 5.94 5.62
CA ASP A 543 35.18 4.62 5.15
C ASP A 543 33.68 4.41 5.38
N SER A 544 33.15 4.83 6.55
CA SER A 544 31.71 4.79 6.81
C SER A 544 30.90 5.59 5.78
N ARG A 545 31.41 6.76 5.35
CA ARG A 545 30.80 7.58 4.29
C ARG A 545 30.90 6.92 2.92
N ARG A 546 32.02 6.29 2.59
CA ARG A 546 32.20 5.54 1.33
C ARG A 546 31.30 4.31 1.26
N MET A 547 31.18 3.57 2.36
CA MET A 547 30.24 2.45 2.50
C MET A 547 28.81 2.91 2.26
N TRP A 548 28.41 4.05 2.83
CA TRP A 548 27.11 4.65 2.55
C TRP A 548 26.92 4.98 1.06
N VAL A 549 27.91 5.60 0.40
CA VAL A 549 27.83 5.87 -1.04
C VAL A 549 27.61 4.58 -1.84
N ILE A 550 28.36 3.52 -1.53
CA ILE A 550 28.24 2.20 -2.17
C ILE A 550 26.83 1.62 -1.95
N ASP A 551 26.30 1.71 -0.73
CA ASP A 551 24.94 1.25 -0.42
C ASP A 551 23.86 2.03 -1.17
N GLN A 552 24.03 3.36 -1.31
CA GLN A 552 23.11 4.19 -2.08
C GLN A 552 23.16 3.83 -3.58
N LEU A 553 24.34 3.67 -4.17
CA LEU A 553 24.49 3.23 -5.57
C LEU A 553 23.86 1.85 -5.79
N SER A 554 24.06 0.91 -4.87
CA SER A 554 23.43 -0.40 -4.94
C SER A 554 21.91 -0.30 -4.84
N THR A 555 21.38 0.53 -3.95
CA THR A 555 19.93 0.77 -3.82
C THR A 555 19.34 1.36 -5.10
N LEU A 556 20.04 2.32 -5.71
CA LEU A 556 19.67 2.90 -6.99
C LEU A 556 19.60 1.86 -8.11
N ILE A 557 20.37 0.76 -8.09
CA ILE A 557 20.30 -0.31 -9.11
C ILE A 557 19.25 -1.37 -8.76
N ARG A 558 19.16 -1.78 -7.51
CA ARG A 558 18.36 -2.95 -7.10
C ARG A 558 16.86 -2.67 -6.99
N LYS A 559 16.45 -1.45 -6.61
CA LYS A 559 15.03 -1.13 -6.39
C LYS A 559 14.28 -0.77 -7.66
N GLY A 560 13.45 -1.68 -8.18
CA GLY A 560 12.76 -1.52 -9.47
C GLY A 560 11.82 -0.30 -9.58
N SER A 561 11.38 0.28 -8.46
CA SER A 561 10.52 1.48 -8.42
C SER A 561 11.25 2.77 -8.78
N ILE A 562 12.59 2.83 -8.64
CA ILE A 562 13.37 4.03 -8.93
C ILE A 562 13.55 4.16 -10.45
N PRO A 563 13.23 5.32 -11.05
CA PRO A 563 13.43 5.55 -12.48
C PRO A 563 14.91 5.49 -12.86
N LYS A 564 15.29 4.50 -13.67
CA LYS A 564 16.68 4.27 -14.10
C LYS A 564 16.77 4.23 -15.62
N THR A 565 17.83 4.82 -16.15
CA THR A 565 18.25 4.64 -17.53
C THR A 565 19.39 3.61 -17.59
N ASN A 566 19.60 2.99 -18.74
CA ASN A 566 20.76 2.10 -18.93
C ASN A 566 22.09 2.84 -18.73
N GLU A 567 22.15 4.13 -19.05
CA GLU A 567 23.30 5.00 -18.76
C GLU A 567 23.57 5.07 -17.24
N ASN A 568 22.54 5.32 -16.42
CA ASN A 568 22.70 5.42 -14.97
C ASN A 568 23.16 4.08 -14.37
N ILE A 569 22.62 2.96 -14.86
CA ILE A 569 23.05 1.61 -14.42
C ILE A 569 24.51 1.38 -14.81
N GLN A 570 24.88 1.69 -16.04
CA GLN A 570 26.25 1.51 -16.54
C GLN A 570 27.25 2.34 -15.72
N ILE A 571 26.99 3.62 -15.50
CA ILE A 571 27.86 4.52 -14.71
C ILE A 571 28.07 3.97 -13.29
N ALA A 572 27.01 3.48 -12.64
CA ALA A 572 27.11 2.94 -11.29
C ALA A 572 27.92 1.63 -11.24
N LEU A 573 27.72 0.72 -12.21
CA LEU A 573 28.48 -0.54 -12.30
C LEU A 573 29.96 -0.29 -12.64
N GLU A 574 30.25 0.61 -13.57
CA GLU A 574 31.61 1.02 -13.92
C GLU A 574 32.34 1.64 -12.72
N TRP A 575 31.63 2.46 -11.93
CA TRP A 575 32.18 3.06 -10.73
C TRP A 575 32.54 2.01 -9.67
N LEU A 576 31.62 1.07 -9.38
CA LEU A 576 31.87 -0.03 -8.44
C LEU A 576 33.01 -0.94 -8.91
N ALA A 577 33.09 -1.26 -10.20
CA ALA A 577 34.16 -2.06 -10.77
C ALA A 577 35.52 -1.34 -10.68
N THR A 578 35.57 -0.05 -11.03
CA THR A 578 36.82 0.73 -11.02
C THR A 578 37.42 0.77 -9.62
N HIS A 579 36.63 1.13 -8.60
CA HIS A 579 37.12 1.22 -7.24
C HIS A 579 37.22 -0.13 -6.51
N GLY A 580 36.59 -1.19 -7.04
CA GLY A 580 36.68 -2.55 -6.48
C GLY A 580 37.95 -3.30 -6.91
N PHE A 581 38.40 -3.10 -8.15
CA PHE A 581 39.52 -3.85 -8.75
C PHE A 581 40.79 -3.00 -9.00
N PHE A 582 40.66 -1.68 -9.06
CA PHE A 582 41.77 -0.79 -9.39
C PHE A 582 42.00 0.29 -8.33
N LYS A 583 43.24 0.76 -8.26
CA LYS A 583 43.65 1.99 -7.60
C LYS A 583 43.77 3.09 -8.64
N VAL A 584 43.02 4.17 -8.48
CA VAL A 584 43.13 5.35 -9.36
C VAL A 584 44.37 6.14 -8.96
N VAL A 585 45.32 6.27 -9.88
CA VAL A 585 46.63 6.91 -9.64
C VAL A 585 46.68 8.32 -10.25
N ASN A 586 46.04 8.53 -11.40
CA ASN A 586 45.95 9.84 -12.05
C ASN A 586 44.51 10.16 -12.46
N ASN A 587 44.16 11.44 -12.46
CA ASN A 587 42.84 11.88 -12.92
C ASN A 587 42.75 11.93 -14.45
N SER A 588 41.57 11.62 -14.98
CA SER A 588 41.25 11.75 -16.40
C SER A 588 39.90 12.42 -16.56
N SER A 589 39.90 13.76 -16.55
CA SER A 589 38.67 14.57 -16.65
C SER A 589 37.92 14.45 -17.99
N LYS A 590 38.54 13.85 -19.01
CA LYS A 590 37.94 13.60 -20.32
C LYS A 590 37.49 12.15 -20.51
N SER A 591 37.73 11.27 -19.54
CA SER A 591 37.31 9.87 -19.64
C SER A 591 35.79 9.77 -19.58
N GLU A 592 35.23 8.80 -20.32
CA GLU A 592 33.81 8.42 -20.20
C GLU A 592 33.52 7.78 -18.83
N ASN A 593 34.52 7.12 -18.24
CA ASN A 593 34.42 6.55 -16.90
C ASN A 593 34.59 7.64 -15.83
N VAL A 594 33.48 8.01 -15.19
CA VAL A 594 33.38 9.07 -14.17
C VAL A 594 34.22 8.75 -12.92
N ALA A 595 34.49 7.47 -12.62
CA ALA A 595 35.33 7.07 -11.49
C ALA A 595 36.78 7.57 -11.61
N LEU A 596 37.26 7.84 -12.83
CA LEU A 596 38.61 8.35 -13.09
C LEU A 596 38.71 9.87 -12.98
N HIS A 597 37.61 10.59 -12.78
CA HIS A 597 37.62 12.05 -12.75
C HIS A 597 38.29 12.60 -11.47
N ASN A 598 38.21 11.85 -10.37
CA ASN A 598 38.77 12.24 -9.08
C ASN A 598 39.61 11.10 -8.50
N ILE A 599 40.73 11.45 -7.86
CA ILE A 599 41.57 10.50 -7.14
C ILE A 599 41.03 10.38 -5.71
N PRO A 600 40.76 9.16 -5.19
CA PRO A 600 40.37 9.00 -3.80
C PRO A 600 41.49 9.35 -2.82
N GLU A 601 41.25 10.32 -1.93
CA GLU A 601 42.19 10.73 -0.88
C GLU A 601 41.50 10.65 0.50
N PRO A 602 41.98 9.84 1.46
CA PRO A 602 42.99 8.79 1.33
C PRO A 602 42.53 7.65 0.40
N SER A 603 43.42 6.77 -0.04
CA SER A 603 43.02 5.60 -0.85
C SER A 603 41.96 4.76 -0.12
N PHE A 604 41.12 4.04 -0.88
CA PHE A 604 40.13 3.14 -0.26
C PHE A 604 40.83 2.10 0.61
N SER A 605 40.19 1.68 1.70
CA SER A 605 40.63 0.51 2.47
C SER A 605 40.19 -0.78 1.78
N ASP A 606 40.76 -1.91 2.19
CA ASP A 606 40.43 -3.20 1.60
C ASP A 606 38.99 -3.64 1.92
N GLU A 607 38.45 -3.23 3.07
CA GLU A 607 37.04 -3.42 3.43
C GLU A 607 36.10 -2.69 2.46
N VAL A 608 36.35 -1.40 2.18
CA VAL A 608 35.54 -0.62 1.23
C VAL A 608 35.65 -1.18 -0.19
N ARG A 609 36.83 -1.68 -0.59
CA ARG A 609 37.02 -2.35 -1.88
C ARG A 609 36.25 -3.66 -1.96
N ALA A 610 36.30 -4.50 -0.93
CA ALA A 610 35.52 -5.72 -0.85
C ALA A 610 34.02 -5.42 -0.92
N ALA A 611 33.56 -4.36 -0.27
CA ALA A 611 32.18 -3.89 -0.37
C ALA A 611 31.80 -3.48 -1.81
N CYS A 612 32.67 -2.77 -2.54
CA CYS A 612 32.45 -2.47 -3.96
C CYS A 612 32.25 -3.75 -4.78
N ARG A 613 33.11 -4.76 -4.61
CA ARG A 613 33.02 -6.04 -5.34
C ARG A 613 31.76 -6.83 -4.98
N ASN A 614 31.47 -6.97 -3.69
CA ASN A 614 30.27 -7.68 -3.21
C ASN A 614 28.98 -7.02 -3.71
N LYS A 615 28.91 -5.68 -3.67
CA LYS A 615 27.73 -4.92 -4.13
C LYS A 615 27.63 -4.92 -5.65
N LEU A 616 28.74 -4.92 -6.38
CA LEU A 616 28.78 -5.12 -7.82
C LEU A 616 28.15 -6.46 -8.21
N LEU A 617 28.60 -7.56 -7.61
CA LEU A 617 28.04 -8.90 -7.87
C LEU A 617 26.56 -8.98 -7.50
N ALA A 618 26.16 -8.42 -6.34
CA ALA A 618 24.75 -8.37 -5.95
C ALA A 618 23.88 -7.59 -6.95
N CYS A 619 24.37 -6.45 -7.45
CA CYS A 619 23.66 -5.67 -8.49
C CYS A 619 23.57 -6.44 -9.80
N LEU A 620 24.63 -7.14 -10.21
CA LEU A 620 24.62 -7.99 -11.41
C LEU A 620 23.65 -9.17 -11.26
N GLY A 621 23.53 -9.75 -10.07
CA GLY A 621 22.58 -10.83 -9.79
C GLY A 621 21.14 -10.35 -9.99
N ASP A 622 20.79 -9.22 -9.38
CA ASP A 622 19.46 -8.63 -9.51
C ASP A 622 19.17 -8.23 -10.97
N LEU A 623 20.12 -7.57 -11.65
CA LEU A 623 19.98 -7.21 -13.06
C LEU A 623 19.82 -8.43 -13.97
N THR A 624 20.45 -9.56 -13.64
CA THR A 624 20.32 -10.82 -14.39
C THR A 624 18.90 -11.40 -14.29
N SER A 625 18.23 -11.19 -13.15
CA SER A 625 16.84 -11.61 -12.95
C SER A 625 15.82 -10.71 -13.68
N VAL A 626 16.17 -9.45 -13.94
CA VAL A 626 15.30 -8.46 -14.59
C VAL A 626 15.31 -8.64 -16.10
N THR A 627 14.13 -8.55 -16.74
CA THR A 627 13.99 -8.60 -18.20
C THR A 627 14.18 -7.23 -18.82
N GLY A 628 15.28 -7.02 -19.55
CA GLY A 628 15.52 -5.86 -20.38
C GLY A 628 14.75 -5.95 -21.71
N THR A 629 14.31 -4.81 -22.24
CA THR A 629 13.77 -4.70 -23.60
C THR A 629 14.92 -4.39 -24.56
N VAL A 630 15.15 -5.27 -25.53
CA VAL A 630 16.13 -5.05 -26.59
C VAL A 630 15.46 -4.28 -27.73
N ASP A 631 16.08 -3.19 -28.16
CA ASP A 631 15.58 -2.34 -29.25
C ASP A 631 15.80 -3.06 -30.58
N THR A 632 14.80 -3.83 -31.01
CA THR A 632 14.73 -4.35 -32.38
C THR A 632 14.10 -3.30 -33.29
N SER A 633 14.55 -3.19 -34.54
CA SER A 633 14.00 -2.26 -35.54
C SER A 633 12.52 -2.43 -35.89
N GLU A 634 11.84 -3.40 -35.27
CA GLU A 634 10.39 -3.62 -35.33
C GLU A 634 9.76 -3.24 -33.97
N ASP A 635 8.60 -2.57 -34.03
CA ASP A 635 7.82 -1.90 -32.96
C ASP A 635 7.45 -2.72 -31.70
N LYS A 636 8.00 -3.94 -31.54
CA LYS A 636 7.88 -4.79 -30.36
C LYS A 636 9.25 -5.31 -29.94
N GLY A 637 9.93 -4.57 -29.06
CA GLY A 637 11.20 -4.99 -28.47
C GLY A 637 11.11 -6.38 -27.81
N VAL A 638 12.16 -7.18 -27.97
CA VAL A 638 12.24 -8.53 -27.38
C VAL A 638 12.66 -8.41 -25.92
N LYS A 639 11.89 -9.01 -25.01
CA LYS A 639 12.25 -9.08 -23.58
C LYS A 639 13.25 -10.21 -23.35
N VAL A 640 14.46 -9.87 -22.93
CA VAL A 640 15.53 -10.84 -22.62
C VAL A 640 16.00 -10.60 -21.18
N PRO A 641 16.10 -11.65 -20.34
CA PRO A 641 16.66 -11.52 -18.99
C PRO A 641 18.13 -11.08 -19.02
N GLY A 642 18.51 -10.18 -18.11
CA GLY A 642 19.91 -9.85 -17.83
C GLY A 642 20.65 -8.95 -18.83
N VAL A 643 19.96 -8.39 -19.82
CA VAL A 643 20.58 -7.57 -20.88
C VAL A 643 20.26 -6.08 -20.76
N ALA A 644 21.16 -5.26 -21.28
CA ALA A 644 20.90 -3.86 -21.58
C ALA A 644 20.11 -3.70 -22.90
N SER A 645 19.75 -2.46 -23.28
CA SER A 645 18.96 -2.17 -24.49
C SER A 645 19.64 -2.59 -25.80
N ASP A 646 20.97 -2.70 -25.80
CA ASP A 646 21.78 -3.19 -26.92
C ASP A 646 21.82 -4.72 -27.03
N GLY A 647 21.19 -5.45 -26.10
CA GLY A 647 21.16 -6.91 -26.06
C GLY A 647 22.38 -7.56 -25.42
N GLU A 648 23.37 -6.79 -24.97
CA GLU A 648 24.53 -7.33 -24.23
C GLU A 648 24.20 -7.57 -22.76
N PHE A 649 24.75 -8.64 -22.17
CA PHE A 649 24.61 -8.88 -20.73
C PHE A 649 25.36 -7.83 -19.92
N TRP A 650 24.79 -7.40 -18.79
CA TRP A 650 25.45 -6.49 -17.86
C TRP A 650 26.79 -7.05 -17.35
N THR A 651 26.88 -8.36 -17.13
CA THR A 651 28.14 -9.07 -16.78
C THR A 651 29.21 -8.90 -17.87
N SER A 652 28.82 -9.02 -19.14
CA SER A 652 29.73 -8.78 -20.27
C SER A 652 30.20 -7.33 -20.35
N LYS A 653 29.33 -6.36 -20.07
CA LYS A 653 29.70 -4.94 -20.06
C LYS A 653 30.73 -4.63 -18.99
N VAL A 654 30.48 -5.07 -17.75
CA VAL A 654 31.43 -4.89 -16.63
C VAL A 654 32.78 -5.54 -16.92
N LEU A 655 32.79 -6.76 -17.47
CA LEU A 655 34.03 -7.45 -17.81
C LEU A 655 34.82 -6.71 -18.91
N LYS A 656 34.13 -6.14 -19.92
CA LYS A 656 34.77 -5.27 -20.92
C LYS A 656 35.41 -4.04 -20.27
N THR A 657 34.71 -3.36 -19.37
CA THR A 657 35.24 -2.19 -18.63
C THR A 657 36.51 -2.56 -17.87
N ILE A 658 36.54 -3.68 -17.15
CA ILE A 658 37.74 -4.15 -16.41
C ILE A 658 38.91 -4.36 -17.38
N ILE A 659 38.69 -5.06 -18.49
CA ILE A 659 39.74 -5.34 -19.50
C ILE A 659 40.25 -4.05 -20.18
N GLU A 660 39.38 -3.06 -20.38
CA GLU A 660 39.76 -1.76 -20.94
C GLU A 660 40.58 -0.94 -19.94
N LEU A 661 40.21 -0.96 -18.66
CA LEU A 661 40.96 -0.31 -17.58
C LEU A 661 42.34 -0.94 -17.34
N GLU A 662 42.48 -2.26 -17.46
CA GLU A 662 43.80 -2.93 -17.39
C GLU A 662 44.79 -2.40 -18.44
N LYS A 663 44.31 -1.92 -19.58
CA LYS A 663 45.16 -1.34 -20.63
C LYS A 663 45.54 0.11 -20.33
N ASP A 664 44.83 0.78 -19.44
CA ASP A 664 45.05 2.17 -19.07
C ASP A 664 45.97 2.31 -17.84
N SER A 665 47.20 1.82 -17.99
CA SER A 665 48.25 1.91 -16.96
C SER A 665 48.69 3.34 -16.63
N LYS A 666 48.15 4.36 -17.32
CA LYS A 666 48.42 5.76 -17.02
C LYS A 666 47.54 6.29 -15.90
N HIS A 667 46.30 5.83 -15.79
CA HIS A 667 45.33 6.39 -14.84
C HIS A 667 44.98 5.41 -13.71
N VAL A 668 45.10 4.11 -13.94
CA VAL A 668 44.79 3.08 -12.95
C VAL A 668 45.93 2.08 -12.77
N GLU A 669 46.03 1.55 -11.56
CA GLU A 669 46.91 0.46 -11.17
C GLU A 669 46.02 -0.71 -10.71
N LEU A 670 46.25 -1.90 -11.27
CA LEU A 670 45.50 -3.11 -10.92
C LEU A 670 45.93 -3.57 -9.51
N LEU A 671 44.97 -3.83 -8.64
CA LEU A 671 45.27 -4.18 -7.24
C LEU A 671 45.76 -5.63 -7.10
N HIS A 672 45.14 -6.55 -7.84
CA HIS A 672 45.49 -7.96 -7.85
C HIS A 672 45.95 -8.35 -9.25
N HIS A 673 47.25 -8.63 -9.40
CA HIS A 673 47.79 -9.14 -10.65
C HIS A 673 47.51 -10.64 -10.76
N LEU A 674 46.85 -11.03 -11.84
CA LEU A 674 46.65 -12.44 -12.17
C LEU A 674 47.98 -13.09 -12.57
N GLU A 675 48.16 -14.34 -12.19
CA GLU A 675 49.27 -15.15 -12.61
C GLU A 675 49.21 -15.48 -14.12
N ASP A 676 50.35 -15.87 -14.72
CA ASP A 676 50.43 -16.13 -16.17
C ASP A 676 49.48 -17.25 -16.65
N ASN A 677 49.33 -18.30 -15.84
CA ASN A 677 48.36 -19.39 -16.02
C ASN A 677 46.90 -18.89 -15.97
N GLU A 678 46.53 -18.08 -14.98
CA GLU A 678 45.19 -17.50 -14.83
C GLU A 678 44.86 -16.55 -15.98
N LEU A 679 45.82 -15.71 -16.39
CA LEU A 679 45.73 -14.85 -17.56
C LEU A 679 45.50 -15.67 -18.84
N GLU A 680 46.19 -16.80 -18.99
CA GLU A 680 45.98 -17.70 -20.11
C GLU A 680 44.55 -18.26 -20.13
N VAL A 681 44.08 -18.79 -19.00
CA VAL A 681 42.72 -19.33 -18.84
C VAL A 681 41.67 -18.26 -19.14
N ARG A 682 41.80 -17.06 -18.57
CA ARG A 682 40.91 -15.92 -18.81
C ARG A 682 40.83 -15.55 -20.30
N ASN A 683 41.99 -15.45 -20.95
CA ASN A 683 42.06 -15.09 -22.37
C ASN A 683 41.47 -16.17 -23.27
N GLN A 684 41.69 -17.45 -22.94
CA GLN A 684 41.07 -18.57 -23.63
C GLN A 684 39.53 -18.51 -23.50
N ALA A 685 39.00 -18.30 -22.30
CA ALA A 685 37.55 -18.17 -22.04
C ALA A 685 36.94 -16.98 -22.80
N LEU A 686 37.57 -15.79 -22.76
CA LEU A 686 37.13 -14.60 -23.49
C LEU A 686 37.14 -14.83 -25.02
N SER A 687 38.15 -15.54 -25.53
CA SER A 687 38.22 -15.88 -26.95
C SER A 687 37.07 -16.81 -27.36
N LEU A 688 36.71 -17.78 -26.50
CA LEU A 688 35.57 -18.66 -26.72
C LEU A 688 34.27 -17.88 -26.73
N ILE A 689 34.04 -16.99 -25.75
CA ILE A 689 32.87 -16.10 -25.68
C ILE A 689 32.72 -15.30 -26.99
N LYS A 690 33.80 -14.72 -27.51
CA LYS A 690 33.78 -13.99 -28.77
C LYS A 690 33.41 -14.89 -29.96
N ASN A 691 33.93 -16.12 -29.99
CA ASN A 691 33.68 -17.08 -31.07
C ASN A 691 32.24 -17.62 -31.05
N ILE A 692 31.69 -17.93 -29.88
CA ILE A 692 30.30 -18.45 -29.76
C ILE A 692 29.27 -17.35 -30.05
N LYS A 693 29.56 -16.07 -29.74
CA LYS A 693 28.73 -14.92 -30.14
C LYS A 693 28.60 -14.77 -31.65
N ALA A 694 29.65 -15.10 -32.40
CA ALA A 694 29.64 -15.05 -33.85
C ALA A 694 28.92 -16.25 -34.50
N SER A 695 28.63 -17.31 -33.74
CA SER A 695 27.94 -18.50 -34.21
C SER A 695 26.42 -18.36 -34.07
N HIS A 696 25.66 -18.70 -35.11
CA HIS A 696 24.19 -18.76 -35.05
C HIS A 696 23.64 -20.13 -34.64
N MET A 697 24.48 -21.15 -34.53
CA MET A 697 24.08 -22.50 -34.12
C MET A 697 23.95 -22.57 -32.59
N ASN A 698 22.86 -23.15 -32.09
CA ASN A 698 22.55 -23.26 -30.66
C ASN A 698 22.61 -21.91 -29.91
N TYR A 699 22.02 -20.87 -30.49
CA TYR A 699 22.05 -19.49 -29.96
C TYR A 699 21.76 -19.38 -28.45
N MET A 700 20.72 -20.07 -27.95
CA MET A 700 20.39 -20.05 -26.51
C MET A 700 21.50 -20.67 -25.66
N ALA A 701 22.06 -21.82 -26.05
CA ALA A 701 23.15 -22.44 -25.32
C ALA A 701 24.43 -21.60 -25.38
N ALA A 702 24.71 -20.94 -26.52
CA ALA A 702 25.83 -20.00 -26.64
C ALA A 702 25.66 -18.78 -25.70
N ARG A 703 24.43 -18.28 -25.54
CA ARG A 703 24.11 -17.22 -24.56
C ARG A 703 24.26 -17.71 -23.12
N GLY A 704 23.86 -18.95 -22.82
CA GLY A 704 24.09 -19.57 -21.51
C GLY A 704 25.57 -19.71 -21.17
N ALA A 705 26.38 -20.14 -22.13
CA ALA A 705 27.83 -20.25 -21.98
C ALA A 705 28.50 -18.86 -21.82
N GLU A 706 28.08 -17.85 -22.59
CA GLU A 706 28.53 -16.47 -22.42
C GLU A 706 28.27 -15.96 -21.00
N LEU A 707 27.05 -16.16 -20.49
CA LEU A 707 26.66 -15.70 -19.16
C LEU A 707 27.44 -16.41 -18.06
N LEU A 708 27.55 -17.74 -18.13
CA LEU A 708 28.24 -18.56 -17.13
C LEU A 708 29.74 -18.25 -17.08
N LEU A 709 30.43 -18.28 -18.22
CA LEU A 709 31.87 -17.98 -18.27
C LEU A 709 32.16 -16.54 -17.84
N GLY A 710 31.36 -15.57 -18.30
CA GLY A 710 31.53 -14.17 -17.89
C GLY A 710 31.36 -13.96 -16.39
N ALA A 711 30.39 -14.65 -15.78
CA ALA A 711 30.15 -14.59 -14.35
C ALA A 711 31.21 -15.31 -13.52
N LEU A 712 31.69 -16.48 -13.97
CA LEU A 712 32.78 -17.21 -13.31
C LEU A 712 34.07 -16.38 -13.30
N ILE A 713 34.43 -15.75 -14.43
CA ILE A 713 35.59 -14.86 -14.49
C ILE A 713 35.44 -13.69 -13.50
N LEU A 714 34.27 -13.03 -13.47
CA LEU A 714 34.03 -11.92 -12.53
C LEU A 714 34.09 -12.36 -11.06
N LYS A 715 33.61 -13.58 -10.75
CA LYS A 715 33.72 -14.16 -9.41
C LYS A 715 35.18 -14.39 -9.03
N CYS A 716 35.98 -15.04 -9.89
CA CYS A 716 37.40 -15.29 -9.63
C CYS A 716 38.18 -13.98 -9.43
N LEU A 717 37.91 -12.97 -10.27
CA LEU A 717 38.49 -11.63 -10.10
C LEU A 717 38.11 -10.98 -8.76
N SER A 718 36.95 -11.33 -8.19
CA SER A 718 36.45 -10.73 -6.95
C SER A 718 36.96 -11.39 -5.68
N ASP A 719 37.23 -12.69 -5.76
CA ASP A 719 37.62 -13.54 -4.63
C ASP A 719 39.13 -13.54 -4.38
N GLY A 720 39.95 -13.06 -5.34
CA GLY A 720 41.36 -12.68 -5.16
C GLY A 720 42.35 -13.83 -4.95
N GLU A 721 42.01 -14.86 -4.18
CA GLU A 721 42.98 -15.85 -3.68
C GLU A 721 42.54 -17.32 -3.89
N ASN A 722 41.39 -17.55 -4.54
CA ASN A 722 40.82 -18.89 -4.69
C ASN A 722 41.20 -19.54 -6.04
N GLU A 723 42.32 -20.27 -6.09
CA GLU A 723 42.79 -21.01 -7.28
C GLU A 723 41.71 -21.94 -7.85
N ALA A 724 40.87 -22.55 -6.99
CA ALA A 724 39.82 -23.48 -7.39
C ALA A 724 38.80 -22.86 -8.37
N GLY A 725 38.57 -21.54 -8.28
CA GLY A 725 37.66 -20.85 -9.20
C GLY A 725 38.16 -20.80 -10.64
N TRP A 726 39.48 -20.69 -10.85
CA TRP A 726 40.06 -20.67 -12.20
C TRP A 726 40.06 -22.04 -12.87
N GLU A 727 40.09 -23.12 -12.08
CA GLU A 727 39.91 -24.48 -12.58
C GLU A 727 38.50 -24.67 -13.18
N ASP A 728 37.45 -24.19 -12.49
CA ASP A 728 36.07 -24.20 -13.00
C ASP A 728 35.95 -23.44 -14.33
N VAL A 729 36.60 -22.27 -14.45
CA VAL A 729 36.63 -21.47 -15.69
C VAL A 729 37.29 -22.26 -16.83
N LYS A 730 38.43 -22.89 -16.54
CA LYS A 730 39.18 -23.69 -17.50
C LYS A 730 38.37 -24.89 -17.97
N GLU A 731 37.80 -25.65 -17.03
CA GLU A 731 36.96 -26.80 -17.33
C GLU A 731 35.75 -26.40 -18.18
N CYS A 732 34.98 -25.40 -17.76
CA CYS A 732 33.83 -24.91 -18.53
C CYS A 732 34.25 -24.47 -19.95
N THR A 733 35.39 -23.79 -20.09
CA THR A 733 35.92 -23.34 -21.39
C THR A 733 36.23 -24.53 -22.31
N GLU A 734 36.88 -25.57 -21.79
CA GLU A 734 37.18 -26.79 -22.54
C GLU A 734 35.90 -27.54 -22.95
N GLN A 735 34.95 -27.69 -22.02
CA GLN A 735 33.71 -28.42 -22.30
C GLN A 735 32.80 -27.65 -23.27
N PHE A 736 32.65 -26.33 -23.14
CA PHE A 736 31.89 -25.53 -24.10
C PHE A 736 32.54 -25.52 -25.49
N THR A 737 33.86 -25.58 -25.58
CA THR A 737 34.56 -25.74 -26.87
C THR A 737 34.18 -27.06 -27.57
N LYS A 738 33.94 -28.14 -26.80
CA LYS A 738 33.45 -29.43 -27.32
C LYS A 738 31.95 -29.38 -27.67
N LEU A 739 31.12 -28.72 -26.85
CA LEU A 739 29.66 -28.65 -27.01
C LEU A 739 29.19 -27.70 -28.11
N LEU A 740 29.93 -26.61 -28.34
CA LEU A 740 29.58 -25.52 -29.28
C LEU A 740 30.66 -25.35 -30.36
N PRO A 741 30.87 -26.33 -31.24
CA PRO A 741 31.93 -26.26 -32.25
C PRO A 741 31.64 -25.17 -33.30
N THR A 742 32.54 -24.18 -33.41
CA THR A 742 32.48 -23.12 -34.42
C THR A 742 33.06 -23.56 -35.76
N SER A 743 32.66 -22.91 -36.87
CA SER A 743 33.00 -23.29 -38.25
C SER A 743 34.51 -23.39 -38.53
N ASP A 744 35.35 -22.62 -37.84
CA ASP A 744 36.81 -22.62 -38.02
C ASP A 744 37.47 -23.90 -37.49
N VAL A 745 36.84 -24.59 -36.53
CA VAL A 745 37.37 -25.84 -35.96
C VAL A 745 37.20 -27.02 -36.93
N LYS A 746 36.17 -27.01 -37.80
CA LYS A 746 35.98 -28.05 -38.83
C LYS A 746 37.13 -28.09 -39.85
N ALA A 747 37.75 -26.95 -40.15
CA ALA A 747 38.90 -26.88 -41.06
C ALA A 747 40.21 -27.38 -40.42
N LYS A 748 40.41 -27.18 -39.11
CA LYS A 748 41.57 -27.72 -38.37
C LYS A 748 41.40 -29.19 -37.98
N LYS A 749 40.19 -29.68 -37.71
CA LYS A 749 39.94 -31.09 -37.34
C LYS A 749 40.28 -32.06 -38.49
N LYS A 750 39.93 -31.68 -39.74
CA LYS A 750 40.32 -32.41 -40.96
C LYS A 750 41.84 -32.47 -41.22
N ARG A 751 42.61 -31.55 -40.60
CA ARG A 751 44.08 -31.45 -40.75
C ARG A 751 44.85 -32.02 -39.55
N LYS A 752 44.17 -32.27 -38.41
CA LYS A 752 44.76 -32.82 -37.17
C LYS A 752 44.45 -34.32 -36.98
N GLU A 753 43.37 -34.84 -37.57
CA GLU A 753 43.09 -36.29 -37.65
C GLU A 753 44.17 -37.07 -38.42
N SER A 754 44.96 -36.43 -39.28
CA SER A 754 46.07 -37.10 -39.98
C SER A 754 47.41 -37.07 -39.23
N LYS A 755 47.50 -36.52 -38.01
CA LYS A 755 48.79 -36.30 -37.31
C LYS A 755 48.84 -36.57 -35.80
N ARG A 756 47.75 -37.06 -35.17
CA ARG A 756 47.75 -37.48 -33.75
C ARG A 756 46.98 -38.79 -33.59
N ALA A 757 47.56 -39.88 -34.09
CA ALA A 757 47.53 -41.14 -33.35
C ALA A 757 48.79 -41.11 -32.46
N ASP A 758 48.72 -41.61 -31.24
CA ASP A 758 49.75 -41.55 -30.18
C ASP A 758 49.75 -40.26 -29.34
N LYS A 759 48.76 -40.17 -28.46
CA LYS A 759 48.92 -39.92 -27.01
C LYS A 759 47.55 -40.08 -26.35
N GLU A 760 47.46 -41.11 -25.51
CA GLU A 760 46.32 -41.42 -24.65
C GLU A 760 46.20 -40.33 -23.58
N ASP A 761 45.24 -39.41 -23.76
CA ASP A 761 44.53 -38.81 -22.63
C ASP A 761 43.30 -39.69 -22.44
N GLU A 762 43.12 -40.31 -21.27
CA GLU A 762 41.90 -41.06 -20.95
C GLU A 762 40.69 -40.16 -21.24
N PRO A 763 39.78 -40.54 -22.15
CA PRO A 763 38.56 -39.80 -22.33
C PRO A 763 37.75 -39.96 -21.04
N SER A 764 37.57 -38.87 -20.29
CA SER A 764 36.55 -38.82 -19.24
C SER A 764 35.27 -39.45 -19.78
N ASP A 765 34.81 -40.55 -19.17
CA ASP A 765 33.60 -41.28 -19.55
C ASP A 765 32.32 -40.43 -19.43
N ARG A 766 32.41 -39.24 -18.82
CA ARG A 766 31.30 -38.30 -18.62
C ARG A 766 31.08 -37.36 -19.82
N PRO A 767 29.84 -37.17 -20.29
CA PRO A 767 29.49 -36.17 -21.30
C PRO A 767 29.90 -34.74 -20.92
N PRO A 768 30.34 -33.90 -21.88
CA PRO A 768 30.79 -32.53 -21.58
C PRO A 768 29.75 -31.64 -20.89
N VAL A 769 28.45 -31.88 -21.13
CA VAL A 769 27.38 -31.12 -20.46
C VAL A 769 27.24 -31.47 -18.98
N ASP A 770 27.60 -32.69 -18.58
CA ASP A 770 27.50 -33.13 -17.19
C ASP A 770 28.54 -32.39 -16.35
N LEU A 771 29.76 -32.24 -16.86
CA LEU A 771 30.83 -31.49 -16.22
C LEU A 771 30.47 -30.00 -16.06
N VAL A 772 29.85 -29.38 -17.08
CA VAL A 772 29.34 -28.01 -16.96
C VAL A 772 28.24 -27.89 -15.90
N VAL A 773 27.35 -28.89 -15.81
CA VAL A 773 26.29 -28.90 -14.79
C VAL A 773 26.85 -29.18 -13.40
N ASP A 774 27.94 -29.94 -13.28
CA ASP A 774 28.66 -30.16 -12.02
C ASP A 774 29.21 -28.84 -11.47
N VAL A 775 29.86 -28.03 -12.34
CA VAL A 775 30.28 -26.66 -11.97
C VAL A 775 29.10 -25.79 -11.56
N ILE A 776 27.96 -25.88 -12.27
CA ILE A 776 26.73 -25.15 -11.89
C ILE A 776 26.22 -25.61 -10.51
N ILE A 777 26.30 -26.91 -10.19
CA ILE A 777 25.92 -27.46 -8.89
C ILE A 777 26.88 -26.97 -7.80
N GLY A 778 28.20 -26.96 -8.06
CA GLY A 778 29.20 -26.39 -7.15
C GLY A 778 28.95 -24.91 -6.84
N LEU A 779 28.48 -24.12 -7.82
CA LEU A 779 28.03 -22.74 -7.60
C LEU A 779 26.80 -22.61 -6.68
N LEU A 780 25.98 -23.65 -6.58
CA LEU A 780 24.80 -23.70 -5.72
C LEU A 780 25.09 -24.16 -4.29
N GLU A 781 26.20 -24.88 -4.07
CA GLU A 781 26.61 -25.39 -2.75
C GLU A 781 26.88 -24.24 -1.78
N ASN A 782 27.78 -23.32 -2.16
CA ASN A 782 28.06 -22.09 -1.43
C ASN A 782 27.51 -20.87 -2.19
N SER A 783 26.18 -20.83 -2.37
CA SER A 783 25.57 -19.85 -3.27
C SER A 783 25.42 -18.45 -2.66
N THR A 784 25.93 -17.44 -3.35
CA THR A 784 25.50 -16.05 -3.17
C THR A 784 24.24 -15.77 -3.99
N SER A 785 23.56 -14.65 -3.76
CA SER A 785 22.43 -14.25 -4.61
C SER A 785 22.83 -14.16 -6.09
N PHE A 786 24.05 -13.70 -6.37
CA PHE A 786 24.62 -13.65 -7.71
C PHE A 786 24.80 -15.04 -8.32
N THR A 787 25.52 -15.95 -7.64
CA THR A 787 25.82 -17.27 -8.21
C THR A 787 24.56 -18.12 -8.39
N ARG A 788 23.57 -18.00 -7.49
CA ARG A 788 22.27 -18.67 -7.65
C ARG A 788 21.53 -18.22 -8.91
N VAL A 789 21.39 -16.91 -9.12
CA VAL A 789 20.68 -16.39 -10.30
C VAL A 789 21.42 -16.75 -11.58
N ILE A 790 22.74 -16.69 -11.58
CA ILE A 790 23.56 -17.10 -12.74
C ILE A 790 23.41 -18.59 -13.02
N ALA A 791 23.46 -19.46 -12.00
CA ALA A 791 23.25 -20.90 -12.13
C ALA A 791 21.89 -21.19 -12.77
N ASP A 792 20.80 -20.63 -12.24
CA ASP A 792 19.45 -20.85 -12.76
C ASP A 792 19.28 -20.35 -14.21
N GLN A 793 19.75 -19.13 -14.51
CA GLN A 793 19.58 -18.54 -15.84
C GLN A 793 20.45 -19.21 -16.90
N SER A 794 21.71 -19.51 -16.57
CA SER A 794 22.62 -20.21 -17.48
C SER A 794 22.15 -21.64 -17.72
N PHE A 795 21.77 -22.38 -16.67
CA PHE A 795 21.19 -23.73 -16.80
C PHE A 795 19.91 -23.72 -17.65
N GLY A 796 19.01 -22.74 -17.41
CA GLY A 796 17.79 -22.58 -18.21
C GLY A 796 18.07 -22.34 -19.70
N MET A 797 19.15 -21.66 -20.05
CA MET A 797 19.61 -21.45 -21.43
C MET A 797 20.32 -22.69 -22.02
N LEU A 798 20.93 -23.52 -21.17
CA LEU A 798 21.60 -24.77 -21.52
C LEU A 798 20.67 -25.99 -21.51
N ALA A 799 19.41 -25.84 -21.06
CA ALA A 799 18.45 -26.93 -20.84
C ALA A 799 18.26 -27.85 -22.07
N SER A 800 18.43 -27.37 -23.30
CA SER A 800 18.33 -28.21 -24.50
C SER A 800 19.48 -29.21 -24.68
N LEU A 801 20.58 -29.05 -23.95
CA LEU A 801 21.76 -29.92 -24.02
C LEU A 801 21.77 -31.02 -22.95
N VAL A 802 20.88 -30.94 -21.96
CA VAL A 802 20.77 -31.90 -20.85
C VAL A 802 20.42 -33.30 -21.39
N ASN A 803 21.17 -34.30 -20.94
CA ASN A 803 21.03 -35.69 -21.36
C ASN A 803 20.60 -36.59 -20.17
N ASP A 804 20.55 -37.90 -20.42
CA ASP A 804 20.18 -38.89 -19.42
C ASP A 804 21.11 -38.94 -18.19
N SER A 805 22.43 -38.82 -18.35
CA SER A 805 23.38 -38.82 -17.23
C SER A 805 23.43 -37.48 -16.49
N THR A 806 23.14 -36.35 -17.16
CA THR A 806 22.96 -35.05 -16.50
C THR A 806 21.80 -35.06 -15.51
N VAL A 807 20.70 -35.74 -15.86
CA VAL A 807 19.55 -35.89 -14.95
C VAL A 807 19.93 -36.73 -13.74
N ASP A 808 20.70 -37.80 -13.95
CA ASP A 808 21.20 -38.62 -12.84
C ASP A 808 22.11 -37.80 -11.91
N LEU A 809 22.99 -36.97 -12.46
CA LEU A 809 23.81 -36.03 -11.67
C LEU A 809 22.96 -35.12 -10.78
N ILE A 810 21.93 -34.47 -11.34
CA ILE A 810 21.02 -33.59 -10.58
C ILE A 810 20.25 -34.38 -9.50
N LEU A 811 19.82 -35.59 -9.81
CA LEU A 811 19.06 -36.43 -8.89
C LEU A 811 19.93 -36.93 -7.73
N THR A 812 21.19 -37.29 -7.97
CA THR A 812 22.14 -37.70 -6.92
C THR A 812 22.28 -36.63 -5.83
N GLN A 813 22.27 -35.34 -6.20
CA GLN A 813 22.34 -34.23 -5.23
C GLN A 813 21.07 -34.09 -4.36
N LEU A 814 19.95 -34.69 -4.79
CA LEU A 814 18.69 -34.68 -4.06
C LEU A 814 18.50 -35.93 -3.18
N GLU A 815 19.39 -36.92 -3.30
CA GLU A 815 19.36 -38.12 -2.47
C GLU A 815 19.68 -37.78 -0.99
N ARG A 816 19.23 -38.65 -0.10
CA ARG A 816 19.55 -38.53 1.32
C ARG A 816 20.90 -39.18 1.56
N ARG A 817 21.94 -38.39 1.86
CA ARG A 817 23.08 -38.87 2.63
C ARG A 817 22.68 -38.96 4.10
N ASP A 818 23.02 -40.08 4.73
CA ASP A 818 22.83 -40.27 6.16
C ASP A 818 23.88 -39.37 6.86
N PRO A 819 23.49 -38.40 7.72
CA PRO A 819 24.46 -37.47 8.34
C PRO A 819 25.49 -38.16 9.25
N ASN A 820 25.34 -39.46 9.50
CA ASN A 820 26.29 -40.28 10.26
C ASN A 820 27.37 -40.96 9.39
N GLU A 821 27.29 -40.88 8.06
CA GLU A 821 28.25 -41.55 7.16
C GLU A 821 29.51 -40.70 6.91
N ASP A 822 29.40 -39.36 7.00
CA ASP A 822 30.52 -38.44 6.72
C ASP A 822 31.40 -38.13 7.97
N VAL A 823 31.08 -38.66 9.15
CA VAL A 823 31.80 -38.37 10.42
C VAL A 823 33.07 -39.22 10.59
N LEU A 824 33.41 -40.09 9.63
CA LEU A 824 34.56 -41.01 9.75
C LEU A 824 35.78 -40.66 8.91
N GLU A 825 35.74 -39.64 8.05
CA GLU A 825 36.85 -39.36 7.11
C GLU A 825 37.40 -37.92 7.08
N GLU A 826 36.85 -36.98 7.86
CA GLU A 826 37.39 -35.60 7.95
C GLU A 826 37.77 -35.23 9.39
N ASP A 827 38.77 -35.92 9.93
CA ASP A 827 39.50 -35.47 11.13
C ASP A 827 40.97 -35.33 10.74
N ASP A 828 41.28 -34.37 9.86
CA ASP A 828 42.59 -33.70 9.78
C ASP A 828 42.54 -32.43 8.91
N GLU A 829 42.94 -31.31 9.54
CA GLU A 829 43.38 -30.03 8.97
C GLU A 829 42.35 -29.04 8.37
N SER A 830 41.92 -28.07 9.20
CA SER A 830 42.11 -26.63 8.90
C SER A 830 41.66 -25.75 10.08
N ASP A 831 42.64 -25.03 10.63
CA ASP A 831 42.49 -23.93 11.57
C ASP A 831 42.46 -22.66 10.70
N ASP A 832 41.30 -22.00 10.53
CA ASP A 832 41.26 -20.59 10.12
C ASP A 832 39.93 -19.89 10.49
N ASP A 833 40.09 -18.62 10.82
CA ASP A 833 39.19 -17.70 11.48
C ASP A 833 37.89 -17.43 10.69
N SER A 834 36.75 -17.66 11.34
CA SER A 834 35.45 -17.17 10.88
C SER A 834 34.98 -16.05 11.82
N GLU A 835 35.38 -14.81 11.52
CA GLU A 835 34.79 -13.64 12.18
C GLU A 835 33.30 -13.47 11.82
N ASP A 836 32.54 -13.24 12.87
CA ASP A 836 31.09 -13.07 12.95
C ASP A 836 30.57 -11.92 12.06
N SER A 837 29.97 -12.26 10.92
CA SER A 837 29.15 -11.33 10.15
C SER A 837 27.69 -11.45 10.59
N GLY A 838 27.30 -10.54 11.49
CA GLY A 838 25.93 -10.38 11.99
C GLY A 838 24.91 -10.16 10.87
N ILE A 839 24.32 -11.25 10.38
CA ILE A 839 23.18 -11.23 9.47
C ILE A 839 21.89 -10.95 10.25
N SER A 840 21.51 -9.67 10.22
CA SER A 840 20.16 -9.21 10.54
C SER A 840 19.15 -9.89 9.60
N SER A 841 18.52 -10.97 10.07
CA SER A 841 17.41 -11.62 9.38
C SER A 841 16.14 -10.78 9.54
N LYS A 842 15.90 -9.87 8.59
CA LYS A 842 14.57 -9.25 8.42
C LYS A 842 14.39 -8.75 6.99
N ASP A 843 14.04 -9.64 6.07
CA ASP A 843 13.04 -9.29 5.06
C ASP A 843 12.41 -10.54 4.43
N GLY A 844 11.10 -10.44 4.21
CA GLY A 844 10.22 -11.52 3.81
C GLY A 844 8.77 -11.13 4.06
N THR A 845 8.38 -9.95 3.57
CA THR A 845 6.97 -9.55 3.48
C THR A 845 6.44 -9.95 2.11
N ASP A 846 5.54 -10.94 2.08
CA ASP A 846 4.51 -11.07 1.03
C ASP A 846 3.19 -11.53 1.69
N ASP A 847 2.19 -10.67 1.50
CA ASP A 847 0.73 -10.83 1.43
C ASP A 847 -0.04 -11.82 2.33
N ASP A 848 -1.00 -11.29 3.11
CA ASP A 848 -2.45 -11.47 2.87
C ASP A 848 -3.28 -10.98 4.07
N GLU A 849 -4.07 -9.92 3.87
CA GLU A 849 -5.12 -9.49 4.80
C GLU A 849 -6.37 -10.39 4.67
N ASN A 850 -6.70 -11.20 5.68
CA ASN A 850 -8.09 -11.34 6.15
C ASN A 850 -8.29 -12.08 7.50
N GLU A 851 -9.08 -11.43 8.36
CA GLU A 851 -10.06 -11.91 9.37
C GLU A 851 -9.66 -12.80 10.57
N SER A 852 -9.71 -12.17 11.75
CA SER A 852 -10.42 -12.58 12.98
C SER A 852 -10.67 -14.07 13.27
N ALA A 853 -10.07 -14.58 14.34
CA ALA A 853 -10.80 -15.29 15.42
C ALA A 853 -9.87 -15.54 16.62
N SER A 854 -10.21 -14.92 17.74
CA SER A 854 -9.69 -15.27 19.06
C SER A 854 -10.22 -16.63 19.51
N SER A 855 -9.32 -17.48 20.01
CA SER A 855 -9.66 -18.46 21.04
C SER A 855 -8.41 -18.73 21.90
N PRO A 856 -8.54 -18.73 23.24
CA PRO A 856 -7.43 -18.94 24.16
C PRO A 856 -7.19 -20.44 24.41
N ASP A 857 -5.96 -20.77 24.82
CA ASP A 857 -5.62 -21.58 26.01
C ASP A 857 -4.58 -22.70 25.81
N ASN A 858 -3.74 -22.81 26.85
CA ASN A 858 -2.71 -23.78 27.24
C ASN A 858 -1.36 -23.72 26.51
N GLY A 859 -0.22 -23.41 27.13
CA GLY A 859 0.11 -23.32 28.56
C GLY A 859 1.33 -24.19 28.83
N GLU A 860 2.53 -23.59 28.86
CA GLU A 860 3.70 -24.09 29.59
C GLU A 860 4.45 -22.87 30.13
N GLU A 861 4.20 -22.55 31.40
CA GLU A 861 5.06 -21.68 32.20
C GLU A 861 6.29 -22.51 32.57
N GLU A 862 7.47 -22.19 32.00
CA GLU A 862 8.72 -22.68 32.56
C GLU A 862 9.05 -21.82 33.80
N GLU A 863 9.04 -22.47 34.96
CA GLU A 863 9.53 -21.93 36.23
C GLU A 863 10.97 -21.42 36.05
N LEU A 864 11.17 -20.12 36.30
CA LEU A 864 12.49 -19.51 36.37
C LEU A 864 13.16 -19.92 37.69
N ASP A 865 14.38 -20.43 37.60
CA ASP A 865 15.22 -20.83 38.73
C ASP A 865 15.52 -19.65 39.68
N ASP A 866 15.36 -19.89 40.99
CA ASP A 866 15.46 -18.89 42.07
C ASP A 866 16.85 -18.22 42.14
N GLU A 867 17.90 -18.89 41.63
CA GLU A 867 19.28 -18.38 41.65
C GLU A 867 19.52 -17.24 40.62
N GLY A 868 18.73 -17.18 39.55
CA GLY A 868 18.82 -16.14 38.53
C GLY A 868 18.21 -14.80 38.94
N THR A 869 17.19 -14.84 39.80
CA THR A 869 16.51 -13.66 40.35
C THR A 869 17.41 -12.90 41.35
N GLU A 870 18.23 -13.65 42.10
CA GLU A 870 19.15 -13.09 43.10
C GLU A 870 20.29 -12.30 42.43
N ALA A 871 20.85 -12.81 41.33
CA ALA A 871 21.92 -12.14 40.58
C ALA A 871 21.44 -10.86 39.89
N LEU A 872 20.22 -10.87 39.32
CA LEU A 872 19.60 -9.70 38.71
C LEU A 872 19.28 -8.62 39.76
N ARG A 873 18.81 -9.04 40.94
CA ARG A 873 18.54 -8.16 42.08
C ARG A 873 19.83 -7.52 42.62
N LYS A 874 20.91 -8.29 42.72
CA LYS A 874 22.23 -7.82 43.17
C LYS A 874 22.87 -6.84 42.17
N ALA A 875 22.68 -7.05 40.87
CA ALA A 875 23.13 -6.14 39.83
C ALA A 875 22.34 -4.81 39.82
N LEU A 876 21.03 -4.87 40.08
CA LEU A 876 20.19 -3.66 40.23
C LEU A 876 20.57 -2.86 41.48
N GLN A 877 20.83 -3.54 42.60
CA GLN A 877 21.18 -2.90 43.88
C GLN A 877 22.54 -2.22 43.84
N ALA A 878 23.52 -2.82 43.14
CA ALA A 878 24.84 -2.22 42.91
C ALA A 878 24.81 -1.01 41.96
N ALA A 879 23.81 -0.91 41.08
CA ALA A 879 23.66 0.23 40.16
C ALA A 879 23.04 1.46 40.82
N VAL A 880 22.30 1.31 41.93
CA VAL A 880 21.56 2.40 42.59
C VAL A 880 22.32 3.00 43.79
N SER A 881 23.28 2.29 44.39
CA SER A 881 23.97 2.75 45.60
C SER A 881 25.47 2.97 45.36
N GLY A 882 25.86 4.21 45.07
CA GLY A 882 27.27 4.62 45.06
C GLY A 882 27.71 5.18 46.42
N ARG A 883 28.08 4.30 47.38
CA ARG A 883 29.02 4.55 48.50
C ARG A 883 29.09 3.34 49.43
N GLU A 884 30.30 3.04 49.92
CA GLU A 884 30.61 1.97 50.87
C GLU A 884 30.16 2.30 52.30
N ASP A 885 29.71 1.22 52.97
CA ASP A 885 29.77 0.83 54.38
C ASP A 885 28.82 1.36 55.49
N GLU A 886 28.36 0.32 56.22
CA GLU A 886 27.92 0.17 57.62
C GLU A 886 26.45 0.41 58.07
N ASP A 887 25.92 -0.71 58.60
CA ASP A 887 24.81 -0.96 59.51
C ASP A 887 23.34 -0.90 59.05
N GLY A 888 22.64 -1.98 59.44
CA GLY A 888 21.28 -2.35 59.04
C GLY A 888 20.18 -1.35 59.36
N GLU A 889 19.20 -1.28 58.46
CA GLU A 889 17.80 -1.65 58.70
C GLU A 889 17.06 -1.65 57.34
N GLU A 890 16.18 -2.65 57.13
CA GLU A 890 15.28 -2.70 55.97
C GLU A 890 14.38 -1.45 55.97
N SER A 891 14.54 -0.58 54.98
CA SER A 891 13.57 0.45 54.66
C SER A 891 13.19 0.36 53.18
N ASP A 892 11.89 0.20 52.93
CA ASP A 892 11.26 0.28 51.61
C ASP A 892 11.54 1.66 51.01
N ILE A 893 12.41 1.72 50.01
CA ILE A 893 12.64 2.93 49.23
C ILE A 893 11.63 2.94 48.06
N SER A 894 10.50 3.60 48.26
CA SER A 894 9.65 4.06 47.15
C SER A 894 10.25 5.34 46.56
N LEU A 895 11.02 5.22 45.49
CA LEU A 895 11.48 6.37 44.70
C LEU A 895 10.59 6.56 43.48
N ASP A 896 10.06 7.78 43.33
CA ASP A 896 9.24 8.25 42.22
C ASP A 896 10.08 8.33 40.94
N ALA A 897 9.52 7.85 39.82
CA ALA A 897 10.19 7.66 38.54
C ALA A 897 10.43 8.97 37.74
N SER A 898 10.22 10.14 38.36
CA SER A 898 10.28 11.44 37.68
C SER A 898 11.65 12.10 37.62
N ASP A 899 12.68 11.55 38.28
CA ASP A 899 14.01 12.17 38.40
C ASP A 899 15.18 11.35 37.78
N LEU A 900 14.90 10.43 36.84
CA LEU A 900 15.95 9.71 36.09
C LEU A 900 16.23 10.41 34.76
N ASP A 901 17.45 10.90 34.59
CA ASP A 901 18.00 11.48 33.35
C ASP A 901 18.07 10.41 32.22
N ASP A 902 17.69 10.81 31.00
CA ASP A 902 17.75 10.00 29.76
C ASP A 902 19.12 9.33 29.53
N GLU A 903 20.21 9.96 29.97
CA GLU A 903 21.58 9.47 29.84
C GLU A 903 21.89 8.34 30.84
N GLN A 904 21.26 8.36 32.02
CA GLN A 904 21.37 7.30 33.04
C GLN A 904 20.52 6.07 32.67
N MET A 905 19.39 6.26 32.00
CA MET A 905 18.54 5.15 31.55
C MET A 905 19.19 4.34 30.41
N MET A 906 19.96 4.99 29.53
CA MET A 906 20.74 4.31 28.48
C MET A 906 21.88 3.46 29.05
N ALA A 907 22.55 3.90 30.11
CA ALA A 907 23.63 3.15 30.76
C ALA A 907 23.14 1.86 31.45
N ILE A 908 21.87 1.82 31.88
CA ILE A 908 21.23 0.64 32.48
C ILE A 908 20.87 -0.39 31.39
N ASP A 909 20.29 0.08 30.27
CA ASP A 909 19.97 -0.78 29.12
C ASP A 909 21.20 -1.42 28.47
N GLU A 910 22.32 -0.69 28.38
CA GLU A 910 23.57 -1.20 27.81
C GLU A 910 24.17 -2.34 28.64
N LYS A 911 24.05 -2.27 29.97
CA LYS A 911 24.49 -3.32 30.88
C LYS A 911 23.55 -4.53 30.89
N LEU A 912 22.24 -4.33 30.78
CA LEU A 912 21.28 -5.43 30.58
C LEU A 912 21.52 -6.15 29.25
N ALA A 913 21.76 -5.40 28.17
CA ALA A 913 22.09 -5.97 26.86
C ALA A 913 23.43 -6.73 26.85
N ALA A 914 24.40 -6.34 27.69
CA ALA A 914 25.64 -7.10 27.86
C ALA A 914 25.40 -8.44 28.55
N VAL A 915 24.59 -8.46 29.63
CA VAL A 915 24.22 -9.69 30.35
C VAL A 915 23.41 -10.65 29.47
N PHE A 916 22.51 -10.14 28.62
CA PHE A 916 21.76 -10.97 27.66
C PHE A 916 22.64 -11.50 26.51
N ARG A 917 23.67 -10.76 26.08
CA ARG A 917 24.64 -11.21 25.07
C ARG A 917 25.57 -12.30 25.59
N GLU A 918 25.92 -12.26 26.87
CA GLU A 918 26.77 -13.28 27.49
C GLU A 918 26.02 -14.61 27.73
N ARG A 919 24.68 -14.57 27.81
CA ARG A 919 23.84 -15.77 27.98
C ARG A 919 23.44 -16.43 26.66
N SER A 920 23.44 -15.70 25.54
CA SER A 920 23.16 -16.26 24.21
C SER A 920 24.32 -17.10 23.64
N SER A 921 25.55 -16.83 24.06
CA SER A 921 26.76 -17.58 23.65
C SER A 921 26.89 -18.97 24.31
N GLY A 922 26.09 -19.27 25.34
CA GLY A 922 26.15 -20.54 26.10
C GLY A 922 25.42 -21.76 25.51
N ARG A 923 24.62 -21.62 24.43
CA ARG A 923 23.88 -22.75 23.80
C ARG A 923 24.69 -23.42 22.69
N ARG A 924 25.70 -24.23 23.02
CA ARG A 924 26.43 -25.08 22.06
C ARG A 924 25.62 -26.33 21.61
N LYS A 925 24.54 -26.11 20.86
CA LYS A 925 23.86 -27.10 19.98
C LYS A 925 23.71 -26.55 18.54
N GLY A 926 24.58 -25.62 18.14
CA GLY A 926 24.40 -24.78 16.94
C GLY A 926 25.04 -25.28 15.64
N LYS A 927 26.12 -26.09 15.69
CA LYS A 927 26.89 -26.45 14.49
C LYS A 927 26.11 -27.42 13.56
N ASP A 928 25.48 -28.45 14.13
CA ASP A 928 24.69 -29.45 13.37
C ASP A 928 23.40 -28.88 12.75
N VAL A 929 22.72 -27.96 13.43
CA VAL A 929 21.48 -27.35 12.94
C VAL A 929 21.77 -26.38 11.77
N GLY A 930 22.93 -25.71 11.80
CA GLY A 930 23.37 -24.84 10.71
C GLY A 930 23.68 -25.61 9.43
N ALA A 931 24.49 -26.67 9.54
CA ALA A 931 24.83 -27.54 8.41
C ALA A 931 23.60 -28.21 7.80
N GLN A 932 22.68 -28.72 8.63
CA GLN A 932 21.44 -29.33 8.14
C GLN A 932 20.51 -28.32 7.43
N ARG A 933 20.44 -27.08 7.91
CA ARG A 933 19.69 -26.00 7.25
C ARG A 933 20.29 -25.65 5.91
N GLU A 934 21.61 -25.52 5.82
CA GLU A 934 22.28 -25.22 4.55
C GLU A 934 22.13 -26.36 3.54
N ALA A 935 22.24 -27.61 3.97
CA ALA A 935 21.94 -28.77 3.13
C ALA A 935 20.50 -28.75 2.60
N THR A 936 19.53 -28.33 3.43
CA THR A 936 18.13 -28.18 3.01
C THR A 936 17.97 -27.03 2.00
N TYR A 937 18.68 -25.92 2.19
CA TYR A 937 18.68 -24.81 1.23
C TYR A 937 19.34 -25.20 -0.09
N PHE A 938 20.47 -25.91 -0.06
CA PHE A 938 21.13 -26.46 -1.23
C PHE A 938 20.19 -27.37 -2.04
N LYS A 939 19.53 -28.33 -1.39
CA LYS A 939 18.54 -29.20 -2.07
C LYS A 939 17.39 -28.39 -2.67
N ASN A 940 16.94 -27.33 -2.01
CA ASN A 940 15.95 -26.41 -2.58
C ASN A 940 16.48 -25.68 -3.82
N ARG A 941 17.75 -25.28 -3.85
CA ARG A 941 18.40 -24.66 -5.02
C ARG A 941 18.53 -25.68 -6.17
N VAL A 942 18.88 -26.93 -5.88
CA VAL A 942 18.90 -28.00 -6.90
C VAL A 942 17.49 -28.27 -7.45
N LEU A 943 16.44 -28.20 -6.63
CA LEU A 943 15.05 -28.26 -7.10
C LEU A 943 14.68 -27.08 -8.02
N ASP A 944 15.31 -25.90 -7.90
CA ASP A 944 15.12 -24.79 -8.85
C ASP A 944 15.65 -25.16 -10.25
N LEU A 945 16.74 -25.92 -10.33
CA LEU A 945 17.22 -26.47 -11.61
C LEU A 945 16.21 -27.43 -12.21
N VAL A 946 15.65 -28.34 -11.40
CA VAL A 946 14.61 -29.29 -11.86
C VAL A 946 13.38 -28.55 -12.37
N GLU A 947 12.89 -27.56 -11.61
CA GLU A 947 11.75 -26.75 -12.02
C GLU A 947 12.05 -25.96 -13.30
N THR A 948 13.24 -25.36 -13.41
CA THR A 948 13.70 -24.63 -14.59
C THR A 948 13.76 -25.53 -15.82
N TYR A 949 14.28 -26.75 -15.68
CA TYR A 949 14.32 -27.73 -16.75
C TYR A 949 12.92 -28.08 -17.26
N MET A 950 12.01 -28.43 -16.35
CA MET A 950 10.63 -28.80 -16.70
C MET A 950 9.86 -27.65 -17.38
N LYS A 951 10.10 -26.40 -16.96
CA LYS A 951 9.52 -25.19 -17.59
C LYS A 951 10.07 -24.93 -19.00
N ARG A 952 11.39 -25.08 -19.18
CA ARG A 952 12.08 -24.76 -20.45
C ARG A 952 11.92 -25.87 -21.49
N GLN A 953 11.81 -27.12 -21.06
CA GLN A 953 11.72 -28.31 -21.91
C GLN A 953 10.48 -29.17 -21.60
N PRO A 954 9.24 -28.63 -21.69
CA PRO A 954 8.02 -29.35 -21.30
C PRO A 954 7.71 -30.58 -22.16
N SER A 955 8.30 -30.67 -23.35
CA SER A 955 8.16 -31.80 -24.28
C SER A 955 9.26 -32.85 -24.13
N SER A 956 10.21 -32.66 -23.21
CA SER A 956 11.32 -33.61 -23.03
C SER A 956 10.86 -34.90 -22.38
N ARG A 957 11.31 -36.03 -22.90
CA ARG A 957 11.10 -37.36 -22.32
C ARG A 957 11.76 -37.53 -20.94
N LEU A 958 12.79 -36.73 -20.66
CA LEU A 958 13.53 -36.79 -19.39
C LEU A 958 12.67 -36.36 -18.19
N ILE A 959 11.56 -35.66 -18.42
CA ILE A 959 10.59 -35.29 -17.38
C ILE A 959 10.10 -36.50 -16.57
N PHE A 960 9.91 -37.66 -17.23
CA PHE A 960 9.44 -38.86 -16.55
C PHE A 960 10.41 -39.38 -15.47
N ARG A 961 11.71 -39.10 -15.60
CA ARG A 961 12.75 -39.54 -14.65
C ARG A 961 12.68 -38.78 -13.32
N PHE A 962 12.23 -37.53 -13.31
CA PHE A 962 12.07 -36.74 -12.08
C PHE A 962 10.85 -37.16 -11.24
N ILE A 963 9.87 -37.89 -11.80
CA ILE A 963 8.60 -38.16 -11.13
C ILE A 963 8.77 -38.99 -9.85
N LEU A 964 9.45 -40.13 -9.91
CA LEU A 964 9.61 -41.00 -8.74
C LEU A 964 10.50 -40.38 -7.65
N PRO A 965 11.67 -39.78 -7.97
CA PRO A 965 12.50 -39.09 -6.98
C PRO A 965 11.76 -37.93 -6.29
N LEU A 966 11.03 -37.09 -7.04
CA LEU A 966 10.28 -35.99 -6.42
C LEU A 966 9.11 -36.46 -5.54
N ILE A 967 8.44 -37.56 -5.91
CA ILE A 967 7.42 -38.18 -5.05
C ILE A 967 8.05 -38.75 -3.79
N GLU A 968 9.22 -39.37 -3.91
CA GLU A 968 9.95 -39.92 -2.78
C GLU A 968 10.39 -38.83 -1.82
N LEU A 969 10.97 -37.75 -2.34
CA LEU A 969 11.29 -36.55 -1.58
C LEU A 969 10.04 -35.99 -0.88
N ALA A 970 8.94 -35.81 -1.60
CA ALA A 970 7.68 -35.31 -1.04
C ALA A 970 7.06 -36.23 0.03
N ALA A 971 7.36 -37.54 0.00
CA ALA A 971 6.79 -38.52 0.91
C ALA A 971 7.67 -38.82 2.12
N THR A 972 8.99 -38.62 2.02
CA THR A 972 9.95 -39.03 3.06
C THR A 972 10.51 -37.87 3.89
N SER A 973 10.37 -36.61 3.44
CA SER A 973 10.81 -35.41 4.20
C SER A 973 10.35 -35.40 5.67
N SER A 974 11.26 -35.09 6.58
CA SER A 974 10.98 -34.93 8.01
C SER A 974 10.22 -33.62 8.31
N SER A 975 9.84 -33.39 9.58
CA SER A 975 9.25 -32.11 10.01
C SER A 975 10.13 -30.91 9.65
N ASP A 976 11.44 -31.10 9.70
CA ASP A 976 12.43 -30.03 9.54
C ASP A 976 12.72 -29.74 8.05
N GLU A 977 12.40 -30.69 7.16
CA GLU A 977 12.54 -30.56 5.70
C GLU A 977 11.20 -30.23 5.01
N LYS A 978 10.22 -29.69 5.73
CA LYS A 978 8.87 -29.45 5.19
C LYS A 978 8.88 -28.55 3.95
N GLN A 979 9.75 -27.52 3.92
CA GLN A 979 9.91 -26.64 2.76
C GLN A 979 10.35 -27.40 1.50
N LEU A 980 11.23 -28.38 1.65
CA LEU A 980 11.71 -29.23 0.55
C LEU A 980 10.59 -30.12 0.00
N SER A 981 9.81 -30.71 0.91
CA SER A 981 8.59 -31.47 0.55
C SER A 981 7.61 -30.60 -0.22
N ASP A 982 7.25 -29.44 0.34
CA ASP A 982 6.24 -28.55 -0.24
C ASP A 982 6.67 -28.01 -1.61
N LYS A 983 7.97 -27.74 -1.80
CA LYS A 983 8.53 -27.35 -3.11
C LYS A 983 8.44 -28.49 -4.13
N ALA A 984 8.87 -29.71 -3.79
CA ALA A 984 8.76 -30.87 -4.68
C ALA A 984 7.31 -31.13 -5.11
N LYS A 985 6.37 -31.04 -4.16
CA LYS A 985 4.92 -31.13 -4.43
C LYS A 985 4.43 -30.00 -5.35
N GLY A 986 4.90 -28.78 -5.12
CA GLY A 986 4.61 -27.60 -5.93
C GLY A 986 5.07 -27.75 -7.38
N ILE A 987 6.28 -28.27 -7.60
CA ILE A 987 6.84 -28.55 -8.93
C ILE A 987 5.96 -29.58 -9.67
N LEU A 988 5.65 -30.72 -9.03
CA LEU A 988 4.82 -31.77 -9.62
C LEU A 988 3.41 -31.25 -9.97
N ARG A 989 2.79 -30.46 -9.09
CA ARG A 989 1.47 -29.86 -9.34
C ARG A 989 1.50 -28.84 -10.46
N SER A 990 2.42 -27.88 -10.41
CA SER A 990 2.47 -26.75 -11.33
C SER A 990 2.82 -27.18 -12.75
N GLN A 991 3.79 -28.08 -12.90
CA GLN A 991 4.31 -28.50 -14.20
C GLN A 991 3.50 -29.64 -14.83
N LEU A 992 3.02 -30.64 -14.08
CA LEU A 992 2.37 -31.81 -14.67
C LEU A 992 0.86 -31.64 -14.89
N SER A 993 0.20 -30.78 -14.11
CA SER A 993 -1.25 -30.57 -14.24
C SER A 993 -1.66 -29.73 -15.45
N LYS A 994 -0.79 -28.83 -15.93
CA LYS A 994 -1.09 -27.83 -16.97
C LYS A 994 -0.70 -28.28 -18.38
N THR A 995 -0.01 -29.40 -18.55
CA THR A 995 0.54 -29.81 -19.84
C THR A 995 -0.53 -30.34 -20.81
N LYS A 996 -0.79 -29.56 -21.87
CA LYS A 996 -1.79 -29.88 -22.90
C LYS A 996 -1.47 -31.13 -23.69
N ASP A 997 -0.19 -31.43 -23.91
CA ASP A 997 0.29 -32.67 -24.56
C ASP A 997 1.42 -33.27 -23.74
N ALA A 998 1.32 -34.55 -23.38
CA ALA A 998 2.37 -35.25 -22.66
C ALA A 998 3.50 -35.67 -23.64
N PRO A 999 4.78 -35.69 -23.21
CA PRO A 999 5.89 -36.18 -24.03
C PRO A 999 5.66 -37.60 -24.52
N THR A 1000 6.25 -37.96 -25.67
CA THR A 1000 6.22 -39.33 -26.19
C THR A 1000 7.11 -40.25 -25.35
N ILE A 1001 6.64 -41.46 -25.10
CA ILE A 1001 7.41 -42.51 -24.42
C ILE A 1001 7.96 -43.46 -25.50
N ASP A 1002 9.28 -43.51 -25.65
CA ASP A 1002 9.95 -44.38 -26.62
C ASP A 1002 9.91 -45.85 -26.16
N ASP A 1003 10.17 -46.08 -24.87
CA ASP A 1003 10.13 -47.40 -24.23
C ASP A 1003 8.82 -47.57 -23.44
N THR A 1004 7.83 -48.17 -24.09
CA THR A 1004 6.50 -48.40 -23.52
C THR A 1004 6.58 -49.28 -22.26
N SER A 1005 7.55 -50.21 -22.18
CA SER A 1005 7.75 -51.07 -21.01
C SER A 1005 8.12 -50.26 -19.77
N LYS A 1006 9.09 -49.34 -19.90
CA LYS A 1006 9.49 -48.45 -18.80
C LYS A 1006 8.36 -47.53 -18.36
N GLY A 1007 7.57 -47.02 -19.31
CA GLY A 1007 6.39 -46.21 -18.98
C GLY A 1007 5.34 -46.98 -18.18
N VAL A 1008 5.07 -48.24 -18.56
CA VAL A 1008 4.15 -49.14 -17.83
C VAL A 1008 4.69 -49.42 -16.42
N GLN A 1009 5.98 -49.74 -16.28
CA GLN A 1009 6.62 -49.96 -14.97
C GLN A 1009 6.55 -48.71 -14.08
N LEU A 1010 6.74 -47.52 -14.64
CA LEU A 1010 6.58 -46.26 -13.93
C LEU A 1010 5.14 -46.09 -13.41
N LEU A 1011 4.14 -46.36 -14.25
CA LEU A 1011 2.73 -46.27 -13.84
C LEU A 1011 2.37 -47.31 -12.76
N GLU A 1012 2.88 -48.54 -12.88
CA GLU A 1012 2.71 -49.58 -11.86
C GLU A 1012 3.32 -49.17 -10.51
N SER A 1013 4.53 -48.61 -10.53
CA SER A 1013 5.21 -48.10 -9.34
C SER A 1013 4.42 -46.97 -8.67
N LEU A 1014 3.90 -46.02 -9.45
CA LEU A 1014 3.05 -44.94 -8.94
C LEU A 1014 1.80 -45.49 -8.24
N HIS A 1015 1.07 -46.40 -8.89
CA HIS A 1015 -0.14 -46.99 -8.30
C HIS A 1015 0.16 -47.87 -7.08
N LEU A 1016 1.31 -48.57 -7.05
CA LEU A 1016 1.76 -49.29 -5.86
C LEU A 1016 2.07 -48.35 -4.69
N ARG A 1017 2.76 -47.23 -4.95
CA ARG A 1017 3.04 -46.19 -3.93
C ARG A 1017 1.75 -45.53 -3.44
N ALA A 1018 0.80 -45.22 -4.33
CA ALA A 1018 -0.51 -44.65 -3.97
C ALA A 1018 -1.30 -45.57 -3.02
N ARG A 1019 -1.27 -46.89 -3.26
CA ARG A 1019 -1.93 -47.89 -2.41
C ARG A 1019 -1.29 -48.06 -1.02
N LYS A 1020 -0.07 -47.54 -0.82
CA LYS A 1020 0.68 -47.62 0.45
C LYS A 1020 0.90 -46.27 1.14
N ALA A 1021 0.52 -45.16 0.49
CA ALA A 1021 0.78 -43.82 1.02
C ALA A 1021 -0.02 -43.54 2.30
N HIS A 1022 0.60 -42.87 3.27
CA HIS A 1022 -0.04 -42.53 4.55
C HIS A 1022 -0.72 -41.15 4.52
N SER A 1023 -0.28 -40.26 3.61
CA SER A 1023 -0.80 -38.91 3.47
C SER A 1023 -1.74 -38.79 2.26
N GLN A 1024 -2.93 -38.20 2.48
CA GLN A 1024 -3.89 -37.90 1.43
C GLN A 1024 -3.35 -36.90 0.40
N ASP A 1025 -2.47 -36.01 0.86
CA ASP A 1025 -1.78 -35.03 0.02
C ASP A 1025 -0.85 -35.73 -1.00
N THR A 1026 -0.05 -36.70 -0.54
CA THR A 1026 0.81 -37.53 -1.40
C THR A 1026 0.00 -38.34 -2.41
N VAL A 1027 -1.15 -38.92 -2.00
CA VAL A 1027 -2.06 -39.62 -2.92
C VAL A 1027 -2.57 -38.70 -4.03
N SER A 1028 -2.91 -37.45 -3.69
CA SER A 1028 -3.36 -36.47 -4.69
C SER A 1028 -2.28 -36.16 -5.74
N ILE A 1029 -1.03 -36.08 -5.32
CA ILE A 1029 0.11 -35.78 -6.20
C ILE A 1029 0.43 -36.98 -7.07
N ILE A 1030 0.46 -38.19 -6.49
CA ILE A 1030 0.62 -39.42 -7.26
C ILE A 1030 -0.51 -39.55 -8.30
N SER A 1031 -1.74 -39.12 -7.98
CA SER A 1031 -2.84 -39.07 -8.95
C SER A 1031 -2.51 -38.16 -10.14
N ILE A 1032 -1.98 -36.96 -9.91
CA ILE A 1032 -1.58 -36.03 -10.98
C ILE A 1032 -0.48 -36.66 -11.85
N CYS A 1033 0.54 -37.24 -11.23
CA CYS A 1033 1.64 -37.91 -11.95
C CYS A 1033 1.12 -39.11 -12.76
N SER A 1034 0.22 -39.91 -12.18
CA SER A 1034 -0.36 -41.10 -12.83
C SER A 1034 -1.20 -40.70 -14.05
N LEU A 1035 -1.93 -39.59 -13.99
CA LEU A 1035 -2.67 -39.06 -15.14
C LEU A 1035 -1.75 -38.55 -16.25
N PHE A 1036 -0.65 -37.90 -15.87
CA PHE A 1036 0.36 -37.44 -16.83
C PHE A 1036 1.03 -38.61 -17.57
N VAL A 1037 1.44 -39.65 -16.84
CA VAL A 1037 2.04 -40.87 -17.44
C VAL A 1037 1.01 -41.65 -18.25
N ALA A 1038 -0.22 -41.82 -17.74
CA ALA A 1038 -1.30 -42.49 -18.47
C ALA A 1038 -1.57 -41.78 -19.81
N LYS A 1039 -1.65 -40.45 -19.81
CA LYS A 1039 -1.84 -39.66 -21.04
C LYS A 1039 -0.79 -39.93 -22.11
N ALA A 1040 0.46 -40.14 -21.71
CA ALA A 1040 1.55 -40.49 -22.63
C ALA A 1040 1.45 -41.94 -23.13
N LEU A 1041 1.07 -42.88 -22.26
CA LEU A 1041 0.97 -44.31 -22.58
C LEU A 1041 -0.24 -44.68 -23.43
N ILE A 1042 -1.35 -43.95 -23.35
CA ILE A 1042 -2.61 -44.29 -24.06
C ILE A 1042 -2.42 -44.43 -25.57
N ARG A 1043 -1.46 -43.70 -26.16
CA ARG A 1043 -1.16 -43.79 -27.60
C ARG A 1043 -0.43 -45.10 -27.98
N ASN A 1044 0.25 -45.73 -27.03
CA ASN A 1044 1.13 -46.87 -27.26
C ASN A 1044 0.56 -48.18 -26.69
N ASP A 1045 0.07 -48.17 -25.44
CA ASP A 1045 -0.49 -49.34 -24.76
C ASP A 1045 -1.65 -48.95 -23.82
N GLU A 1046 -2.83 -48.75 -24.43
CA GLU A 1046 -4.07 -48.48 -23.72
C GLU A 1046 -4.45 -49.62 -22.74
N ARG A 1047 -4.14 -50.87 -23.09
CA ARG A 1047 -4.55 -52.05 -22.31
C ARG A 1047 -3.81 -52.13 -20.98
N ALA A 1048 -2.51 -51.83 -20.96
CA ALA A 1048 -1.74 -51.77 -19.73
C ALA A 1048 -2.28 -50.70 -18.78
N VAL A 1049 -2.63 -49.51 -19.28
CA VAL A 1049 -3.23 -48.44 -18.47
C VAL A 1049 -4.55 -48.90 -17.85
N LEU A 1050 -5.43 -49.54 -18.63
CA LEU A 1050 -6.70 -50.07 -18.13
C LEU A 1050 -6.48 -51.09 -17.01
N ARG A 1051 -5.60 -52.08 -17.22
CA ARG A 1051 -5.26 -53.11 -16.22
C ARG A 1051 -4.82 -52.49 -14.88
N ILE A 1052 -3.90 -51.53 -14.91
CA ILE A 1052 -3.34 -50.92 -13.70
C ILE A 1052 -4.40 -50.13 -12.91
N TYR A 1053 -5.27 -49.40 -13.61
CA TYR A 1053 -6.40 -48.71 -12.97
C TYR A 1053 -7.45 -49.70 -12.44
N GLU A 1054 -7.74 -50.79 -13.14
CA GLU A 1054 -8.65 -51.85 -12.68
C GLU A 1054 -8.14 -52.49 -11.38
N GLU A 1055 -6.84 -52.83 -11.29
CA GLU A 1055 -6.23 -53.36 -10.07
C GLU A 1055 -6.33 -52.38 -8.88
N SER A 1056 -6.17 -51.07 -9.16
CA SER A 1056 -6.26 -50.03 -8.13
C SER A 1056 -7.70 -49.80 -7.66
N ILE A 1057 -8.65 -49.89 -8.59
CA ILE A 1057 -10.09 -49.83 -8.30
C ILE A 1057 -10.51 -51.05 -7.47
N ALA A 1058 -10.03 -52.24 -7.82
CA ALA A 1058 -10.27 -53.45 -7.05
C ALA A 1058 -9.74 -53.33 -5.62
N ASP A 1059 -8.50 -52.86 -5.42
CA ASP A 1059 -7.93 -52.62 -4.08
C ASP A 1059 -8.78 -51.62 -3.27
N PHE A 1060 -9.18 -50.50 -3.89
CA PHE A 1060 -10.00 -49.47 -3.25
C PHE A 1060 -11.34 -50.00 -2.72
N PHE A 1061 -12.01 -50.88 -3.47
CA PHE A 1061 -13.32 -51.41 -3.08
C PHE A 1061 -13.24 -52.62 -2.15
N THR A 1062 -12.24 -53.50 -2.30
CA THR A 1062 -12.17 -54.80 -1.61
C THR A 1062 -11.29 -54.79 -0.35
N ARG A 1063 -10.42 -53.79 -0.16
CA ARG A 1063 -9.54 -53.70 1.01
C ARG A 1063 -10.01 -52.66 2.03
N LYS A 1064 -10.21 -53.08 3.29
CA LYS A 1064 -10.60 -52.20 4.42
C LYS A 1064 -9.62 -51.03 4.64
N ALA A 1065 -8.33 -51.31 4.56
CA ALA A 1065 -7.25 -50.36 4.80
C ALA A 1065 -6.59 -49.84 3.50
N SER A 1066 -7.36 -49.65 2.42
CA SER A 1066 -6.82 -49.02 1.20
C SER A 1066 -6.53 -47.55 1.45
N SER A 1067 -5.31 -47.11 1.14
CA SER A 1067 -4.88 -45.71 1.22
C SER A 1067 -5.48 -44.81 0.14
N LEU A 1068 -6.04 -45.41 -0.92
CA LEU A 1068 -6.62 -44.67 -2.03
C LEU A 1068 -7.91 -43.95 -1.61
N ASN A 1069 -8.11 -42.76 -2.20
CA ASN A 1069 -9.32 -41.96 -2.02
C ASN A 1069 -10.18 -41.94 -3.30
N PRO A 1070 -11.47 -41.55 -3.21
CA PRO A 1070 -12.35 -41.51 -4.38
C PRO A 1070 -11.86 -40.57 -5.46
N ALA A 1071 -11.18 -39.48 -5.09
CA ALA A 1071 -10.69 -38.48 -6.03
C ALA A 1071 -9.70 -39.08 -7.04
N PHE A 1072 -8.83 -40.01 -6.60
CA PHE A 1072 -7.89 -40.72 -7.47
C PHE A 1072 -8.58 -41.38 -8.69
N ILE A 1073 -9.73 -42.04 -8.47
CA ILE A 1073 -10.50 -42.70 -9.53
C ILE A 1073 -11.36 -41.69 -10.32
N VAL A 1074 -11.96 -40.72 -9.62
CA VAL A 1074 -12.80 -39.69 -10.23
C VAL A 1074 -12.00 -38.80 -11.18
N ASP A 1075 -10.77 -38.46 -10.85
CA ASP A 1075 -9.92 -37.63 -11.71
C ASP A 1075 -9.54 -38.38 -12.99
N PHE A 1076 -9.19 -39.67 -12.92
CA PHE A 1076 -9.03 -40.51 -14.10
C PHE A 1076 -10.30 -40.54 -14.95
N THR A 1077 -11.46 -40.72 -14.31
CA THR A 1077 -12.77 -40.75 -14.99
C THR A 1077 -13.08 -39.45 -15.74
N ARG A 1078 -12.68 -38.31 -15.19
CA ARG A 1078 -12.89 -36.99 -15.82
C ARG A 1078 -11.88 -36.70 -16.92
N ARG A 1079 -10.64 -37.17 -16.81
CA ARG A 1079 -9.54 -36.84 -17.75
C ARG A 1079 -9.46 -37.83 -18.91
N HIS A 1080 -9.83 -39.09 -18.68
CA HIS A 1080 -9.90 -40.13 -19.71
C HIS A 1080 -11.30 -40.81 -19.76
N PRO A 1081 -12.38 -40.09 -20.10
CA PRO A 1081 -13.74 -40.64 -20.10
C PRO A 1081 -13.94 -41.89 -20.97
N HIS A 1082 -13.24 -41.99 -22.12
CA HIS A 1082 -13.35 -43.16 -23.00
C HIS A 1082 -12.81 -44.43 -22.34
N LEU A 1083 -11.69 -44.34 -21.60
CA LEU A 1083 -11.11 -45.45 -20.87
C LEU A 1083 -11.93 -45.81 -19.64
N ALA A 1084 -12.44 -44.79 -18.95
CA ALA A 1084 -13.32 -44.97 -17.82
C ALA A 1084 -14.64 -45.67 -18.22
N TRP A 1085 -15.12 -45.46 -19.45
CA TRP A 1085 -16.24 -46.23 -20.00
C TRP A 1085 -15.89 -47.72 -20.14
N SER A 1086 -14.67 -48.06 -20.57
CA SER A 1086 -14.24 -49.46 -20.75
C SER A 1086 -14.22 -50.25 -19.44
N ILE A 1087 -13.87 -49.62 -18.32
CA ILE A 1087 -13.78 -50.28 -16.99
C ILE A 1087 -15.11 -50.26 -16.20
N ARG A 1088 -16.23 -49.84 -16.82
CA ARG A 1088 -17.54 -49.74 -16.14
C ARG A 1088 -18.04 -51.07 -15.57
N SER A 1089 -17.75 -52.19 -16.23
CA SER A 1089 -18.09 -53.53 -15.77
C SER A 1089 -17.31 -53.87 -14.50
N CYS A 1090 -16.00 -53.60 -14.47
CA CYS A 1090 -15.16 -53.79 -13.28
C CYS A 1090 -15.70 -53.02 -12.06
N ILE A 1091 -16.13 -51.76 -12.24
CA ILE A 1091 -16.74 -50.96 -11.15
C ILE A 1091 -18.09 -51.55 -10.73
N THR A 1092 -18.87 -52.09 -11.67
CA THR A 1092 -20.19 -52.68 -11.39
C THR A 1092 -20.07 -54.02 -10.67
N GLU A 1093 -19.11 -54.86 -11.04
CA GLU A 1093 -18.76 -56.10 -10.33
C GLU A 1093 -18.24 -55.81 -8.91
N ALA A 1094 -17.43 -54.75 -8.77
CA ALA A 1094 -16.90 -54.34 -7.47
C ALA A 1094 -17.98 -53.86 -6.48
N LEU A 1095 -19.19 -53.49 -6.93
CA LEU A 1095 -20.32 -53.16 -6.04
C LEU A 1095 -20.68 -54.34 -5.13
N GLY A 1096 -20.71 -55.56 -5.67
CA GLY A 1096 -21.04 -56.77 -4.93
C GLY A 1096 -19.96 -57.19 -3.92
N ASN A 1097 -18.71 -56.89 -4.23
CA ASN A 1097 -17.52 -57.29 -3.46
C ASN A 1097 -16.98 -56.19 -2.54
N SER A 1098 -17.69 -55.07 -2.46
CA SER A 1098 -17.28 -53.92 -1.67
C SER A 1098 -17.32 -54.19 -0.16
N VAL A 1099 -16.31 -53.69 0.53
CA VAL A 1099 -16.08 -53.98 1.96
C VAL A 1099 -17.16 -53.45 2.89
N ASN A 1100 -17.76 -52.30 2.57
CA ASN A 1100 -18.76 -51.64 3.39
C ASN A 1100 -19.68 -50.76 2.53
N GLY A 1101 -20.83 -50.36 3.08
CA GLY A 1101 -21.78 -49.53 2.33
C GLY A 1101 -21.32 -48.12 2.02
N TYR A 1102 -20.26 -47.61 2.67
CA TYR A 1102 -19.64 -46.35 2.28
C TYR A 1102 -18.92 -46.49 0.92
N ARG A 1103 -18.12 -47.56 0.75
CA ARG A 1103 -17.49 -47.91 -0.53
C ARG A 1103 -18.53 -48.18 -1.62
N GLN A 1104 -19.66 -48.82 -1.29
CA GLN A 1104 -20.80 -48.96 -2.23
C GLN A 1104 -21.33 -47.60 -2.68
N SER A 1105 -21.57 -46.68 -1.75
CA SER A 1105 -22.01 -45.32 -2.08
C SER A 1105 -21.01 -44.58 -2.97
N GLN A 1106 -19.71 -44.80 -2.77
CA GLN A 1106 -18.65 -44.20 -3.58
C GLN A 1106 -18.60 -44.80 -4.99
N ALA A 1107 -18.71 -46.12 -5.13
CA ALA A 1107 -18.79 -46.81 -6.42
C ALA A 1107 -19.93 -46.26 -7.28
N PHE A 1108 -21.12 -46.07 -6.69
CA PHE A 1108 -22.24 -45.45 -7.37
C PHE A 1108 -21.96 -44.01 -7.84
N SER A 1109 -21.26 -43.23 -7.03
CA SER A 1109 -20.87 -41.86 -7.40
C SER A 1109 -19.82 -41.84 -8.52
N ILE A 1110 -18.91 -42.82 -8.54
CA ILE A 1110 -17.94 -43.01 -9.62
C ILE A 1110 -18.66 -43.42 -10.92
N LEU A 1111 -19.61 -44.38 -10.86
CA LEU A 1111 -20.43 -44.77 -12.03
C LEU A 1111 -21.23 -43.59 -12.60
N GLN A 1112 -21.77 -42.72 -11.75
CA GLN A 1112 -22.38 -41.47 -12.19
C GLN A 1112 -21.39 -40.59 -12.94
N THR A 1113 -20.16 -40.47 -12.43
CA THR A 1113 -19.12 -39.67 -13.10
C THR A 1113 -18.76 -40.28 -14.46
N VAL A 1114 -18.61 -41.61 -14.56
CA VAL A 1114 -18.32 -42.32 -15.83
C VAL A 1114 -19.40 -42.02 -16.88
N LEU A 1115 -20.68 -42.11 -16.51
CA LEU A 1115 -21.80 -41.84 -17.41
C LEU A 1115 -21.88 -40.36 -17.81
N THR A 1116 -21.67 -39.45 -16.87
CA THR A 1116 -21.82 -38.00 -17.11
C THR A 1116 -20.60 -37.35 -17.77
N SER A 1117 -19.41 -37.96 -17.69
CA SER A 1117 -18.19 -37.48 -18.36
C SER A 1117 -18.02 -38.01 -19.79
N LEU A 1118 -18.88 -38.93 -20.24
CA LEU A 1118 -18.75 -39.59 -21.54
C LEU A 1118 -18.86 -38.58 -22.71
N PRO A 1119 -17.91 -38.55 -23.66
CA PRO A 1119 -17.96 -37.67 -24.82
C PRO A 1119 -18.92 -38.24 -25.86
N GLN A 1120 -19.82 -37.41 -26.40
CA GLN A 1120 -20.82 -37.81 -27.40
C GLN A 1120 -21.69 -39.01 -26.95
N PRO A 1121 -22.42 -38.89 -25.82
CA PRO A 1121 -23.27 -39.97 -25.31
C PRO A 1121 -24.35 -40.39 -26.32
N GLU A 1122 -24.74 -39.51 -27.26
CA GLU A 1122 -25.71 -39.81 -28.31
C GLU A 1122 -25.24 -40.90 -29.29
N ALA A 1123 -23.93 -41.11 -29.44
CA ALA A 1123 -23.37 -42.11 -30.33
C ALA A 1123 -23.39 -43.54 -29.72
N LYS A 1124 -23.54 -43.64 -28.40
CA LYS A 1124 -23.51 -44.91 -27.65
C LYS A 1124 -24.85 -45.24 -26.97
N LYS A 1125 -25.97 -44.80 -27.54
CA LYS A 1125 -27.31 -44.91 -26.93
C LYS A 1125 -27.67 -46.35 -26.52
N ASP A 1126 -27.41 -47.33 -27.38
CA ASP A 1126 -27.77 -48.73 -27.11
C ASP A 1126 -26.91 -49.33 -25.99
N GLU A 1127 -25.61 -49.03 -25.96
CA GLU A 1127 -24.70 -49.43 -24.88
C GLU A 1127 -25.09 -48.78 -23.55
N ILE A 1128 -25.46 -47.49 -23.57
CA ILE A 1128 -25.92 -46.75 -22.39
C ILE A 1128 -27.22 -47.34 -21.88
N LEU A 1129 -28.14 -47.72 -22.76
CA LEU A 1129 -29.43 -48.31 -22.39
C LEU A 1129 -29.24 -49.70 -21.74
N ALA A 1130 -28.40 -50.55 -22.35
CA ALA A 1130 -28.05 -51.85 -21.78
C ALA A 1130 -27.39 -51.70 -20.40
N PHE A 1131 -26.41 -50.80 -20.29
CA PHE A 1131 -25.73 -50.53 -19.02
C PHE A 1131 -26.67 -49.90 -17.97
N THR A 1132 -27.63 -49.08 -18.38
CA THR A 1132 -28.62 -48.49 -17.46
C THR A 1132 -29.47 -49.57 -16.80
N SER A 1133 -29.86 -50.60 -17.55
CA SER A 1133 -30.59 -51.76 -17.01
C SER A 1133 -29.75 -52.55 -15.99
N GLU A 1134 -28.48 -52.81 -16.30
CA GLU A 1134 -27.57 -53.48 -15.38
C GLU A 1134 -27.34 -52.66 -14.10
N MET A 1135 -27.02 -51.38 -14.26
CA MET A 1135 -26.77 -50.45 -13.17
C MET A 1135 -28.01 -50.26 -12.28
N SER A 1136 -29.21 -50.14 -12.86
CA SER A 1136 -30.48 -50.04 -12.11
C SER A 1136 -30.73 -51.27 -11.23
N LYS A 1137 -30.48 -52.47 -11.76
CA LYS A 1137 -30.59 -53.72 -10.98
C LYS A 1137 -29.58 -53.73 -9.84
N SER A 1138 -28.32 -53.34 -10.08
CA SER A 1138 -27.28 -53.27 -9.05
C SER A 1138 -27.61 -52.25 -7.96
N PHE A 1139 -28.18 -51.09 -8.32
CA PHE A 1139 -28.69 -50.11 -7.35
C PHE A 1139 -29.80 -50.68 -6.47
N LEU A 1140 -30.82 -51.29 -7.09
CA LEU A 1140 -31.96 -51.88 -6.40
C LEU A 1140 -31.53 -53.01 -5.47
N ASP A 1141 -30.64 -53.90 -5.91
CA ASP A 1141 -30.12 -55.01 -5.12
C ASP A 1141 -29.35 -54.51 -3.88
N ALA A 1142 -28.43 -53.55 -4.05
CA ALA A 1142 -27.67 -52.99 -2.92
C ALA A 1142 -28.56 -52.25 -1.89
N LEU A 1143 -29.56 -51.50 -2.37
CA LEU A 1143 -30.49 -50.77 -1.50
C LEU A 1143 -31.45 -51.73 -0.79
N ASN A 1144 -31.98 -52.75 -1.47
CA ASN A 1144 -32.84 -53.77 -0.87
C ASN A 1144 -32.08 -54.60 0.17
N LYS A 1145 -30.84 -55.05 -0.13
CA LYS A 1145 -29.97 -55.74 0.83
C LYS A 1145 -29.75 -54.92 2.09
N SER A 1146 -29.57 -53.60 1.96
CA SER A 1146 -29.44 -52.70 3.11
C SER A 1146 -30.73 -52.56 3.93
N CYS A 1147 -31.91 -52.73 3.32
CA CYS A 1147 -33.20 -52.69 4.02
C CYS A 1147 -33.51 -53.98 4.78
N LEU A 1148 -33.01 -55.12 4.28
CA LEU A 1148 -33.31 -56.48 4.77
C LEU A 1148 -32.28 -57.03 5.77
N ALA A 1149 -31.06 -56.49 5.80
CA ALA A 1149 -30.01 -56.96 6.69
C ALA A 1149 -30.23 -56.55 8.16
N GLU A 1150 -29.91 -57.43 9.11
CA GLU A 1150 -29.96 -57.16 10.57
C GLU A 1150 -29.08 -55.96 10.97
N LYS A 1151 -27.98 -55.75 10.25
CA LYS A 1151 -27.18 -54.52 10.29
C LYS A 1151 -27.15 -53.94 8.88
N PRO A 1152 -27.66 -52.71 8.68
CA PRO A 1152 -27.72 -52.14 7.34
C PRO A 1152 -26.30 -51.90 6.81
N LEU A 1153 -26.01 -52.39 5.59
CA LEU A 1153 -24.72 -52.12 4.94
C LEU A 1153 -24.49 -50.62 4.75
N MET A 1154 -25.54 -49.88 4.38
CA MET A 1154 -25.52 -48.42 4.20
C MET A 1154 -26.30 -47.70 5.30
N ASN A 1155 -25.72 -46.66 5.91
CA ASN A 1155 -26.46 -45.81 6.85
C ASN A 1155 -27.43 -44.87 6.10
N SER A 1156 -28.29 -44.16 6.83
CA SER A 1156 -29.30 -43.25 6.26
C SER A 1156 -28.71 -42.11 5.43
N ALA A 1157 -27.51 -41.62 5.77
CA ALA A 1157 -26.79 -40.60 5.02
C ALA A 1157 -26.28 -41.13 3.67
N HIS A 1158 -25.62 -42.30 3.67
CA HIS A 1158 -25.13 -42.98 2.46
C HIS A 1158 -26.30 -43.35 1.55
N MET A 1159 -27.39 -43.87 2.13
CA MET A 1159 -28.60 -44.23 1.38
C MET A 1159 -29.23 -43.00 0.72
N LYS A 1160 -29.26 -41.84 1.41
CA LYS A 1160 -29.71 -40.56 0.82
C LYS A 1160 -28.79 -40.09 -0.31
N GLN A 1161 -27.47 -40.22 -0.13
CA GLN A 1161 -26.47 -39.89 -1.16
C GLN A 1161 -26.69 -40.74 -2.42
N THR A 1162 -26.81 -42.06 -2.27
CA THR A 1162 -27.03 -43.00 -3.36
C THR A 1162 -28.35 -42.73 -4.09
N LEU A 1163 -29.45 -42.45 -3.38
CA LEU A 1163 -30.72 -42.09 -4.03
C LEU A 1163 -30.63 -40.78 -4.82
N ARG A 1164 -29.83 -39.80 -4.38
CA ARG A 1164 -29.56 -38.58 -5.16
C ARG A 1164 -28.75 -38.87 -6.43
N VAL A 1165 -27.74 -39.75 -6.33
CA VAL A 1165 -26.95 -40.24 -7.47
C VAL A 1165 -27.87 -40.88 -8.51
N VAL A 1166 -28.73 -41.80 -8.08
CA VAL A 1166 -29.74 -42.47 -8.93
C VAL A 1166 -30.65 -41.44 -9.60
N LEU A 1167 -31.21 -40.50 -8.82
CA LEU A 1167 -32.09 -39.47 -9.35
C LEU A 1167 -31.42 -38.62 -10.45
N SER A 1168 -30.14 -38.29 -10.27
CA SER A 1168 -29.35 -37.59 -11.28
C SER A 1168 -29.16 -38.43 -12.55
N LEU A 1169 -28.88 -39.73 -12.39
CA LEU A 1169 -28.68 -40.67 -13.50
C LEU A 1169 -29.98 -40.93 -14.27
N VAL A 1170 -31.12 -41.04 -13.60
CA VAL A 1170 -32.45 -41.13 -14.24
C VAL A 1170 -32.70 -39.91 -15.11
N ARG A 1171 -32.42 -38.70 -14.59
CA ARG A 1171 -32.56 -37.45 -15.37
C ARG A 1171 -31.60 -37.37 -16.55
N PHE A 1172 -30.38 -37.86 -16.38
CA PHE A 1172 -29.36 -37.89 -17.43
C PHE A 1172 -29.76 -38.87 -18.56
N THR A 1173 -30.06 -40.12 -18.21
CA THR A 1173 -30.45 -41.18 -19.17
C THR A 1173 -31.77 -40.87 -19.89
N LYS A 1174 -32.71 -40.18 -19.24
CA LYS A 1174 -33.96 -39.69 -19.85
C LYS A 1174 -33.75 -38.81 -21.10
N ARG A 1175 -32.61 -38.12 -21.21
CA ARG A 1175 -32.28 -37.28 -22.38
C ARG A 1175 -31.98 -38.10 -23.64
N PHE A 1176 -31.64 -39.37 -23.47
CA PHE A 1176 -31.11 -40.21 -24.55
C PHE A 1176 -32.04 -41.36 -24.94
N ILE A 1177 -32.95 -41.76 -24.04
CA ILE A 1177 -33.91 -42.84 -24.25
C ILE A 1177 -35.27 -42.21 -24.60
N ALA A 1178 -35.61 -42.18 -25.89
CA ALA A 1178 -36.84 -41.56 -26.41
C ALA A 1178 -38.06 -42.50 -26.29
N ASN A 1179 -37.85 -43.81 -26.27
CA ASN A 1179 -38.93 -44.79 -26.13
C ASN A 1179 -39.30 -44.93 -24.64
N SER A 1180 -40.51 -44.48 -24.30
CA SER A 1180 -41.07 -44.54 -22.95
C SER A 1180 -41.06 -45.96 -22.35
N ALA A 1181 -41.38 -46.97 -23.16
CA ALA A 1181 -41.46 -48.36 -22.69
C ALA A 1181 -40.08 -48.96 -22.41
N GLU A 1182 -39.07 -48.59 -23.21
CA GLU A 1182 -37.68 -49.02 -22.98
C GLU A 1182 -37.07 -48.32 -21.76
N PHE A 1183 -37.42 -47.05 -21.54
CA PHE A 1183 -36.95 -46.30 -20.37
C PHE A 1183 -37.52 -46.86 -19.06
N GLU A 1184 -38.82 -47.17 -19.03
CA GLU A 1184 -39.49 -47.83 -17.90
C GLU A 1184 -38.89 -49.22 -17.61
N LYS A 1185 -38.64 -49.99 -18.69
CA LYS A 1185 -38.02 -51.31 -18.58
C LYS A 1185 -36.56 -51.24 -18.11
N ALA A 1186 -35.78 -50.26 -18.58
CA ALA A 1186 -34.38 -50.12 -18.19
C ALA A 1186 -34.21 -49.71 -16.72
N TRP A 1187 -35.13 -48.92 -16.16
CA TRP A 1187 -35.05 -48.51 -14.76
C TRP A 1187 -35.82 -49.40 -13.79
N ASN A 1188 -36.53 -50.44 -14.24
CA ASN A 1188 -37.33 -51.34 -13.39
C ASN A 1188 -38.29 -50.57 -12.46
N THR A 1189 -39.16 -49.72 -13.02
CA THR A 1189 -39.96 -48.77 -12.23
C THR A 1189 -40.77 -49.39 -11.08
N GLU A 1190 -41.34 -50.58 -11.28
CA GLU A 1190 -42.12 -51.29 -10.24
C GLU A 1190 -41.26 -51.67 -9.02
N GLU A 1191 -40.00 -52.02 -9.23
CA GLU A 1191 -39.08 -52.40 -8.14
C GLU A 1191 -38.69 -51.19 -7.27
N TRP A 1192 -38.66 -49.98 -7.84
CA TRP A 1192 -38.45 -48.75 -7.07
C TRP A 1192 -39.64 -48.40 -6.17
N GLU A 1193 -40.86 -48.75 -6.58
CA GLU A 1193 -42.05 -48.61 -5.73
C GLU A 1193 -42.04 -49.61 -4.59
N LYS A 1194 -41.68 -50.87 -4.87
CA LYS A 1194 -41.47 -51.90 -3.85
C LYS A 1194 -40.40 -51.49 -2.85
N LEU A 1195 -39.27 -50.94 -3.31
CA LEU A 1195 -38.21 -50.41 -2.45
C LEU A 1195 -38.71 -49.24 -1.58
N SER A 1196 -39.56 -48.36 -2.11
CA SER A 1196 -40.16 -47.27 -1.33
C SER A 1196 -41.03 -47.79 -0.16
N ALA A 1197 -41.81 -48.84 -0.41
CA ALA A 1197 -42.59 -49.53 0.62
C ALA A 1197 -41.69 -50.26 1.64
N ALA A 1198 -40.62 -50.91 1.17
CA ALA A 1198 -39.62 -51.57 2.01
C ALA A 1198 -38.89 -50.57 2.93
N LEU A 1199 -38.50 -49.41 2.42
CA LEU A 1199 -37.86 -48.34 3.22
C LEU A 1199 -38.80 -47.75 4.28
N SER A 1200 -40.10 -47.69 3.97
CA SER A 1200 -41.13 -47.18 4.89
C SER A 1200 -41.45 -48.18 6.01
N SER A 1201 -41.22 -49.47 5.79
CA SER A 1201 -41.46 -50.55 6.74
C SER A 1201 -40.20 -51.03 7.48
N SER A 1202 -39.01 -50.74 6.96
CA SER A 1202 -37.73 -51.12 7.55
C SER A 1202 -37.51 -50.48 8.92
N GLU A 1203 -37.12 -51.28 9.91
CA GLU A 1203 -36.86 -50.79 11.27
C GLU A 1203 -35.74 -49.74 11.32
N HIS A 1204 -34.77 -49.84 10.43
CA HIS A 1204 -33.60 -48.95 10.36
C HIS A 1204 -33.87 -47.64 9.63
N PHE A 1205 -34.82 -47.59 8.68
CA PHE A 1205 -35.03 -46.43 7.79
C PHE A 1205 -36.40 -45.76 7.90
N LYS A 1206 -37.38 -46.36 8.60
CA LYS A 1206 -38.74 -45.81 8.78
C LYS A 1206 -38.80 -44.38 9.32
N ALA A 1207 -37.79 -43.95 10.09
CA ALA A 1207 -37.69 -42.57 10.59
C ALA A 1207 -37.35 -41.53 9.50
N SER A 1208 -36.72 -41.96 8.40
CA SER A 1208 -36.21 -41.10 7.32
C SER A 1208 -37.16 -41.05 6.13
N ARG A 1209 -38.33 -40.41 6.30
CA ARG A 1209 -39.37 -40.28 5.26
C ARG A 1209 -38.87 -39.73 3.92
N SER A 1210 -37.80 -38.93 3.93
CA SER A 1210 -37.17 -38.40 2.72
C SER A 1210 -36.63 -39.49 1.78
N LEU A 1211 -36.19 -40.64 2.31
CA LEU A 1211 -35.67 -41.75 1.51
C LEU A 1211 -36.78 -42.38 0.66
N ALA A 1212 -37.89 -42.77 1.30
CA ALA A 1212 -39.07 -43.31 0.63
C ALA A 1212 -39.66 -42.31 -0.39
N SER A 1213 -39.71 -41.02 -0.03
CA SER A 1213 -40.14 -39.95 -0.93
C SER A 1213 -39.22 -39.79 -2.16
N THR A 1214 -37.91 -40.00 -2.02
CA THR A 1214 -36.97 -39.92 -3.15
C THR A 1214 -37.14 -41.13 -4.08
N CYS A 1215 -37.38 -42.33 -3.55
CA CYS A 1215 -37.74 -43.51 -4.36
C CYS A 1215 -39.04 -43.31 -5.13
N GLN A 1216 -40.06 -42.70 -4.49
CA GLN A 1216 -41.30 -42.32 -5.19
C GLN A 1216 -41.03 -41.32 -6.31
N GLN A 1217 -40.15 -40.34 -6.09
CA GLN A 1217 -39.75 -39.41 -7.14
C GLN A 1217 -39.05 -40.12 -8.31
N ILE A 1218 -38.17 -41.10 -8.04
CA ILE A 1218 -37.50 -41.92 -9.06
C ILE A 1218 -38.54 -42.73 -9.87
N SER A 1219 -39.48 -43.40 -9.20
CA SER A 1219 -40.56 -44.14 -9.86
C SER A 1219 -41.45 -43.26 -10.74
N LYS A 1220 -41.77 -42.04 -10.29
CA LYS A 1220 -42.53 -41.05 -11.07
C LYS A 1220 -41.77 -40.52 -12.28
N LEU A 1221 -40.45 -40.34 -12.18
CA LEU A 1221 -39.65 -39.82 -13.30
C LEU A 1221 -39.41 -40.87 -14.39
N THR A 1222 -39.46 -42.15 -14.01
CA THR A 1222 -39.30 -43.29 -14.91
C THR A 1222 -40.60 -43.64 -15.65
N ARG A 1223 -41.77 -43.41 -15.04
CA ARG A 1223 -43.07 -43.39 -15.72
C ARG A 1223 -43.24 -42.12 -16.56
N LEU A 1224 -43.41 -42.26 -17.87
CA LEU A 1224 -43.59 -41.11 -18.76
C LEU A 1224 -45.10 -40.97 -19.09
N GLU A 1225 -45.77 -39.94 -18.54
CA GLU A 1225 -47.09 -39.54 -19.01
C GLU A 1225 -46.96 -38.85 -20.37
N GLY A 1226 -47.57 -39.42 -21.41
CA GLY A 1226 -47.59 -38.86 -22.75
C GLY A 1226 -48.41 -37.57 -22.83
N GLN A 1227 -47.77 -36.45 -23.18
CA GLN A 1227 -48.49 -35.27 -23.67
C GLN A 1227 -48.83 -35.46 -25.16
N LYS A 1228 -50.14 -35.52 -25.44
CA LYS A 1228 -50.71 -35.41 -26.79
C LYS A 1228 -50.49 -34.02 -27.38
N ASN A 1229 -50.26 -34.01 -28.69
CA ASN A 1229 -49.99 -32.91 -29.61
C ASN A 1229 -51.11 -31.88 -29.79
N GLY A 1230 -50.70 -30.66 -30.17
CA GLY A 1230 -51.31 -29.81 -31.22
C GLY A 1230 -51.31 -28.30 -30.89
N GLU A 1231 -50.77 -27.34 -31.66
CA GLU A 1231 -49.94 -27.37 -32.88
C GLU A 1231 -49.42 -25.94 -33.22
N SER A 1232 -48.15 -25.83 -33.64
CA SER A 1232 -47.50 -24.79 -34.50
C SER A 1232 -47.40 -23.32 -33.98
N SER A 1233 -46.38 -22.49 -34.27
CA SER A 1233 -45.41 -22.47 -35.38
C SER A 1233 -44.09 -21.73 -35.05
N SER A 1234 -42.98 -22.37 -35.45
CA SER A 1234 -41.82 -21.84 -36.19
C SER A 1234 -40.91 -20.68 -35.71
N ARG A 1235 -39.60 -21.02 -35.68
CA ARG A 1235 -38.40 -20.24 -36.09
C ARG A 1235 -38.08 -18.98 -35.27
N SER A 1236 -36.85 -18.74 -34.80
CA SER A 1236 -35.56 -18.94 -35.45
C SER A 1236 -34.39 -18.96 -34.43
N ALA A 1237 -33.28 -19.55 -34.87
CA ALA A 1237 -32.03 -19.68 -34.14
C ALA A 1237 -31.13 -18.44 -34.26
N ARG A 1238 -30.38 -18.08 -33.20
CA ARG A 1238 -28.91 -17.91 -33.28
C ARG A 1238 -28.22 -17.70 -31.92
N LYS A 1239 -27.26 -18.60 -31.68
CA LYS A 1239 -25.87 -18.42 -31.19
C LYS A 1239 -25.60 -17.77 -29.81
N ARG A 1240 -25.21 -18.64 -28.86
CA ARG A 1240 -23.83 -18.85 -28.31
C ARG A 1240 -22.92 -17.60 -28.30
N LYS A 1241 -22.19 -17.26 -27.24
CA LYS A 1241 -21.24 -18.09 -26.47
C LYS A 1241 -20.55 -17.20 -25.41
N GLN A 1242 -20.30 -17.69 -24.19
CA GLN A 1242 -18.97 -17.87 -23.56
C GLN A 1242 -19.07 -17.97 -22.03
N ASN A 1243 -18.34 -18.96 -21.49
CA ASN A 1243 -17.93 -19.09 -20.08
C ASN A 1243 -17.18 -17.80 -19.66
N ALA A 1244 -17.02 -17.42 -18.39
CA ALA A 1244 -16.80 -18.19 -17.18
C ALA A 1244 -17.04 -17.30 -15.95
N GLU A 1245 -16.76 -17.88 -14.79
CA GLU A 1245 -16.44 -17.27 -13.50
C GLU A 1245 -17.54 -17.08 -12.47
N ALA A 1246 -17.12 -17.55 -11.29
CA ALA A 1246 -17.81 -17.59 -10.03
C ALA A 1246 -17.73 -16.21 -9.36
N GLN A 1247 -18.70 -15.96 -8.47
CA GLN A 1247 -18.54 -15.55 -7.08
C GLN A 1247 -19.73 -14.66 -6.70
N ASP A 1248 -20.58 -15.19 -5.83
CA ASP A 1248 -21.28 -14.38 -4.85
C ASP A 1248 -20.30 -14.11 -3.70
N VAL A 1249 -20.07 -12.84 -3.39
CA VAL A 1249 -19.73 -12.35 -2.05
C VAL A 1249 -20.80 -11.34 -1.65
N VAL A 1250 -21.64 -11.81 -0.73
CA VAL A 1250 -22.05 -11.19 0.55
C VAL A 1250 -22.66 -9.79 0.54
N LYS A 1251 -23.87 -9.72 1.13
CA LYS A 1251 -24.18 -8.72 2.17
C LYS A 1251 -25.00 -9.35 3.30
N ASP A 1252 -24.32 -9.49 4.43
CA ASP A 1252 -24.70 -9.19 5.82
C ASP A 1252 -26.12 -9.52 6.32
N GLU A 1253 -26.13 -10.44 7.30
CA GLU A 1253 -26.59 -10.29 8.70
C GLU A 1253 -27.97 -9.62 9.02
N PRO A 1254 -28.64 -9.94 10.17
CA PRO A 1254 -28.01 -10.38 11.42
C PRO A 1254 -28.74 -11.48 12.24
N SER A 1255 -27.94 -12.09 13.09
CA SER A 1255 -28.23 -12.42 14.50
C SER A 1255 -29.41 -13.32 14.90
N SER A 1256 -29.01 -14.48 15.41
CA SER A 1256 -29.23 -14.91 16.81
C SER A 1256 -30.53 -15.64 17.23
N LYS A 1257 -30.24 -16.66 18.06
CA LYS A 1257 -31.03 -17.29 19.14
C LYS A 1257 -31.99 -18.44 18.78
N LYS A 1258 -31.55 -19.63 19.24
CA LYS A 1258 -32.37 -20.80 19.64
C LYS A 1258 -33.60 -20.34 20.45
N PRO A 1259 -34.73 -21.06 20.41
CA PRO A 1259 -35.00 -22.00 21.50
C PRO A 1259 -35.87 -23.23 21.18
N LYS A 1260 -35.99 -24.06 22.23
CA LYS A 1260 -36.73 -25.33 22.38
C LYS A 1260 -38.27 -25.17 22.31
N ARG A 1261 -38.92 -26.31 21.99
CA ARG A 1261 -40.18 -26.90 22.49
C ARG A 1261 -41.50 -26.09 22.44
N LYS A 1262 -42.47 -26.75 21.79
CA LYS A 1262 -43.95 -26.63 21.87
C LYS A 1262 -44.50 -26.35 23.28
N LYS A 1263 -45.54 -25.50 23.34
CA LYS A 1263 -46.84 -25.85 23.95
C LYS A 1263 -47.98 -25.02 23.35
N VAL A 1264 -49.17 -25.60 23.45
CA VAL A 1264 -50.38 -25.38 22.68
C VAL A 1264 -51.41 -24.57 23.51
N ARG A 1265 -52.26 -23.82 22.80
CA ARG A 1265 -53.69 -23.50 23.03
C ARG A 1265 -54.13 -22.16 23.69
N LYS A 1266 -55.06 -21.53 22.94
CA LYS A 1266 -56.33 -20.84 23.30
C LYS A 1266 -56.31 -19.33 23.64
N VAL A 1267 -56.59 -18.46 22.64
CA VAL A 1267 -57.90 -17.83 22.27
C VAL A 1267 -58.73 -17.25 23.44
N PRO A 1268 -59.50 -16.13 23.32
CA PRO A 1268 -59.25 -14.77 22.77
C PRO A 1268 -59.89 -13.65 23.66
N LYS A 1269 -59.82 -12.37 23.26
CA LYS A 1269 -60.83 -11.28 23.42
C LYS A 1269 -60.19 -9.95 22.96
N SER A 1270 -60.67 -9.31 21.87
CA SER A 1270 -61.63 -8.18 21.84
C SER A 1270 -61.18 -7.02 22.72
N ALA A 1271 -61.23 -5.75 22.37
CA ALA A 1271 -61.58 -4.95 21.19
C ALA A 1271 -61.30 -3.50 21.64
N ASP A 1272 -61.18 -2.59 20.68
CA ASP A 1272 -61.34 -1.13 20.81
C ASP A 1272 -60.32 -0.35 21.66
N SER A 1273 -59.32 0.21 20.95
CA SER A 1273 -59.16 1.66 20.74
C SER A 1273 -57.91 1.93 19.92
#